data_AF-A0AAE8EP22-F1
#
_entry.id   AF-A0AAE8EP22-F1
#
_cell.length_a   1.000
_cell.length_b   1.000
_cell.length_c   1.000
_cell.angle_alpha   90.00
_cell.angle_beta   90.00
_cell.angle_gamma   90.00
#
_symmetry.space_group_name_H-M   'P 1'
#
loop_
_entity.id
_entity.type
_entity.pdbx_description
1 polymer ?
#
loop_
_entity_poly.entity_id
_entity_poly.type
_entity_poly.pdbx_seq_one_letter_code
_entity_poly.pdbx_strand_id
1 'polypeptide(L)'
;MPAAIPIVAAVAAGAAAAAQMYVVAAVIMIAGTVASMLLTKTPGVDNYRSQSERKQVLRAAASPKTVVYGKTMSAGTLFFSEEQSGEQDDGELLYLAITLAGHPLYRIGDIYLADDLIGTYGGNVGYEFHNDRQTADPYLLENAPSWKDDMIGKGVAWLRVTLKFDSEKFPSGIPNIKVEKWGWEVYDPRTGDTAWSDNAALVILHYYRYYLKVPDSEINWEQFEVAANISDESVIRGDGNTERRYTINGEFDLSENKSAILDDMLASCAGEPTYIGGRHGLLVGAYYGPAVEEIHEGQLAGDIEIMPEVSQSDRVNTINGTFIDPEQSYSEADFPAVSVPEWVAEDGVEISQDMKLRFVISEFQSQRLADIKLKRARVARTINLPINLSGYRYRPGMYVKLFLPSLGIDGVEMRVADWQFSIQNGVKLTLKQEGADVWNDAIGKLIDRAPLTNLPNGAPGAPENLSYSTQIIADVVQGLLTWTTRETVAHYNVLFIQNGETIYTAQVPGTQCRVTGLPEGEYIAEVRAVAMNGAQSVPTSITFKINSPAAPDRVDVTPGLWSVELHPRVIAGLPVGTVFEFWFSVDRLSDISLVETNANYLGRGASYTKVGLKEVGKVYWFYVRSVNSYGASAFVEVGASVDSDVAPIFEEAVEVVFETDAWKSLTGQVDEQGNNISQLKDGVDALALGVIENTLNITETRNQLNDAVESISTNITNTRTELEAADAYLTQRVDGYIAENDGRVAQVINDVTTVKNEQEVQAQGLDAVVAKSDDNAALIASETTARIAGDEANAQDIATTRATLADNTGRITSVEQAQATTDSAVAAVKQDIVAQAGRIDGHDQSISHLTTEQQSLANQQETTASAVTGLTSEFNSNKADVNQSLQTLATNDAAQAQMINGLRADTDDNSASITELSETVAGHDSSQASVKQSLEAQARAQIQDALNGTEEAQQRRQNVAKITTQQEVQADEQQALARELTQIETEFNGQIASTNAALQQESLTRSTETAALSQQTNALSARMSNAESDIDGTADALSATQATVTQQGQTITSQGQSISQMSATINGVSGVANDAQSKANANATALQQTNATVTQHGNTLTAQATQISQITASVNGVSAEINDVSSIVNGIDNQLSAFRTIKIAVDANGRQYVAGIGLDVSNSTAGMQSNIILLADRTSIMTNAGGTPTMIFTTQGAQAILNSVIIGDATINFAKIANDIQSSVMGANGQPLWKLDKNGSLTMVGPNSGDGYLTINGNLLQVFDGTGFLIARFGIWS
;
A
#
# COMPACT_ATOMS: atom_id res chain seq x y z
N MET A 1 29.76 -4.44 23.32
CA MET A 1 30.62 -5.37 24.09
C MET A 1 29.89 -6.71 24.23
N PRO A 2 30.62 -7.85 24.36
CA PRO A 2 30.51 -8.87 23.30
C PRO A 2 30.13 -10.30 23.79
N ALA A 3 30.31 -11.28 22.88
CA ALA A 3 30.25 -12.74 23.01
C ALA A 3 28.86 -13.39 22.79
N ALA A 4 28.74 -14.58 22.18
CA ALA A 4 29.67 -15.33 21.30
C ALA A 4 28.94 -16.46 20.55
N ILE A 5 29.54 -16.97 19.46
CA ILE A 5 29.15 -18.24 18.82
C ILE A 5 29.84 -19.41 19.54
N PRO A 6 29.13 -20.52 19.80
CA PRO A 6 29.76 -21.83 19.99
C PRO A 6 29.23 -22.86 18.97
N ILE A 7 30.14 -23.47 18.20
CA ILE A 7 29.89 -24.70 17.42
C ILE A 7 30.96 -25.71 17.85
N VAL A 8 30.55 -26.95 18.16
CA VAL A 8 31.06 -28.22 17.60
C VAL A 8 30.52 -29.43 18.39
N ALA A 9 29.95 -30.38 17.64
CA ALA A 9 29.77 -31.83 17.87
C ALA A 9 29.34 -32.40 19.25
N ALA A 10 28.19 -33.07 19.20
CA ALA A 10 27.59 -33.91 20.24
C ALA A 10 28.36 -35.19 20.61
N VAL A 11 28.13 -35.65 21.86
CA VAL A 11 27.93 -37.06 22.24
C VAL A 11 26.72 -37.13 23.21
N ALA A 12 26.06 -38.27 23.34
CA ALA A 12 24.72 -38.42 23.92
C ALA A 12 24.64 -38.47 25.47
N ALA A 13 23.45 -38.11 25.97
CA ALA A 13 22.82 -38.47 27.25
C ALA A 13 23.49 -38.04 28.59
N GLY A 14 22.71 -37.35 29.43
CA GLY A 14 23.05 -37.06 30.84
C GLY A 14 22.43 -35.76 31.34
N ALA A 15 21.95 -35.73 32.59
CA ALA A 15 21.21 -34.59 33.14
C ALA A 15 22.04 -33.66 34.06
N ALA A 16 21.56 -32.41 34.16
CA ALA A 16 21.67 -31.48 35.30
C ALA A 16 22.92 -30.58 35.52
N ALA A 17 22.60 -29.37 36.03
CA ALA A 17 23.38 -28.50 36.93
C ALA A 17 24.61 -27.65 36.44
N ALA A 18 24.30 -26.44 35.96
CA ALA A 18 24.73 -25.14 36.52
C ALA A 18 26.22 -24.69 36.70
N ALA A 19 26.55 -23.61 35.96
CA ALA A 19 27.12 -22.31 36.44
C ALA A 19 28.65 -21.97 36.41
N GLN A 20 28.93 -20.72 35.95
CA GLN A 20 30.13 -19.86 36.11
C GLN A 20 31.47 -20.25 35.39
N MET A 21 32.40 -19.35 35.00
CA MET A 21 32.38 -17.91 34.60
C MET A 21 33.70 -17.54 33.82
N TYR A 22 33.74 -16.39 33.14
CA TYR A 22 34.79 -15.89 32.21
C TYR A 22 36.27 -15.82 32.69
N VAL A 23 37.20 -16.08 31.76
CA VAL A 23 38.49 -15.36 31.55
C VAL A 23 38.83 -15.31 30.03
N VAL A 24 39.56 -14.29 29.55
CA VAL A 24 39.98 -14.11 28.14
C VAL A 24 41.50 -14.09 27.98
N ALA A 25 42.05 -14.84 27.02
CA ALA A 25 43.36 -14.63 26.39
C ALA A 25 43.42 -15.37 25.03
N ALA A 26 44.26 -14.93 24.10
CA ALA A 26 44.28 -15.43 22.71
C ALA A 26 45.57 -16.18 22.34
N VAL A 27 45.46 -17.13 21.40
CA VAL A 27 46.56 -17.63 20.57
C VAL A 27 46.06 -17.71 19.12
N ILE A 28 46.86 -17.21 18.18
CA ILE A 28 46.56 -17.27 16.74
C ILE A 28 46.95 -18.65 16.21
N MET A 29 46.03 -19.32 15.52
CA MET A 29 46.37 -20.34 14.51
C MET A 29 45.53 -20.13 13.25
N ILE A 30 46.15 -20.42 12.11
CA ILE A 30 45.59 -20.20 10.77
C ILE A 30 44.56 -21.29 10.48
N ALA A 31 43.36 -20.89 10.07
CA ALA A 31 42.31 -21.76 9.54
C ALA A 31 41.72 -21.14 8.26
N GLY A 32 42.58 -20.94 7.25
CA GLY A 32 42.15 -20.49 5.93
C GLY A 32 41.58 -21.65 5.12
N THR A 33 40.25 -21.79 5.10
CA THR A 33 39.53 -22.66 4.15
C THR A 33 38.22 -22.02 3.70
N VAL A 34 38.03 -21.96 2.37
CA VAL A 34 36.75 -21.74 1.65
C VAL A 34 35.94 -20.46 1.97
N ALA A 35 36.48 -19.29 1.59
CA ALA A 35 35.65 -18.17 1.16
C ALA A 35 35.04 -18.40 -0.24
N SER A 36 35.66 -19.27 -1.06
CA SER A 36 35.20 -19.63 -2.41
C SER A 36 33.87 -20.38 -2.46
N MET A 37 33.41 -20.98 -1.35
CA MET A 37 32.09 -21.62 -1.23
C MET A 37 30.92 -20.64 -1.38
N LEU A 38 31.13 -19.32 -1.30
CA LEU A 38 30.06 -18.33 -1.48
C LEU A 38 29.54 -18.20 -2.93
N LEU A 39 30.25 -18.74 -3.94
CA LEU A 39 29.71 -18.89 -5.31
C LEU A 39 29.19 -20.31 -5.61
N THR A 40 29.39 -21.24 -4.67
CA THR A 40 28.94 -22.64 -4.74
C THR A 40 28.18 -23.04 -3.48
N LYS A 41 27.17 -22.23 -3.12
CA LYS A 41 25.97 -22.80 -2.49
C LYS A 41 25.42 -23.86 -3.44
N THR A 42 25.60 -25.13 -3.09
CA THR A 42 24.72 -26.20 -3.58
C THR A 42 23.29 -25.83 -3.21
N PRO A 43 22.30 -26.01 -4.10
CA PRO A 43 20.89 -25.84 -3.74
C PRO A 43 20.58 -26.62 -2.45
N GLY A 44 19.90 -25.96 -1.52
CA GLY A 44 19.56 -26.56 -0.23
C GLY A 44 18.65 -27.77 -0.43
N VAL A 45 18.81 -28.79 0.43
CA VAL A 45 18.04 -30.05 0.38
C VAL A 45 16.55 -29.76 0.14
N ASP A 46 16.00 -30.35 -0.92
CA ASP A 46 14.64 -30.11 -1.41
C ASP A 46 13.58 -30.21 -0.30
N ASN A 47 13.12 -29.06 0.19
CA ASN A 47 12.11 -28.91 1.24
C ASN A 47 11.02 -27.89 0.83
N TYR A 48 10.80 -27.71 -0.47
CA TYR A 48 9.69 -26.94 -1.03
C TYR A 48 8.73 -27.86 -1.79
N ARG A 49 7.44 -27.52 -1.78
CA ARG A 49 6.40 -28.27 -2.53
C ARG A 49 6.62 -28.12 -4.03
N SER A 50 6.69 -29.23 -4.76
CA SER A 50 6.98 -29.29 -6.20
C SER A 50 5.83 -28.74 -7.06
N GLN A 51 6.08 -28.37 -8.32
CA GLN A 51 5.01 -27.80 -9.15
C GLN A 51 3.91 -28.81 -9.53
N SER A 52 4.19 -30.11 -9.53
CA SER A 52 3.17 -31.15 -9.69
C SER A 52 2.23 -31.20 -8.48
N GLU A 53 2.75 -31.09 -7.26
CA GLU A 53 1.96 -30.98 -6.02
C GLU A 53 1.26 -29.62 -5.90
N ARG A 54 1.86 -28.53 -6.39
CA ARG A 54 1.21 -27.20 -6.43
C ARG A 54 0.04 -27.15 -7.40
N LYS A 55 0.03 -27.99 -8.44
CA LYS A 55 -1.11 -28.13 -9.36
C LYS A 55 -2.20 -29.09 -8.86
N GLN A 56 -2.12 -29.62 -7.63
CA GLN A 56 -3.20 -30.40 -7.01
C GLN A 56 -3.90 -29.62 -5.88
N VAL A 57 -5.23 -29.67 -5.83
CA VAL A 57 -6.02 -29.03 -4.76
C VAL A 57 -5.75 -29.71 -3.42
N LEU A 58 -5.12 -28.99 -2.49
CA LEU A 58 -4.84 -29.48 -1.14
C LEU A 58 -6.14 -29.58 -0.34
N ARG A 59 -6.39 -30.75 0.27
CA ARG A 59 -7.51 -30.99 1.19
C ARG A 59 -6.95 -31.19 2.61
N ALA A 60 -6.85 -30.10 3.38
CA ALA A 60 -6.26 -30.12 4.71
C ALA A 60 -6.94 -29.12 5.65
N ALA A 61 -7.16 -29.50 6.92
CA ALA A 61 -7.77 -28.65 7.93
C ALA A 61 -6.92 -27.42 8.32
N ALA A 62 -5.62 -27.45 8.02
CA ALA A 62 -4.71 -26.31 8.05
C ALA A 62 -3.65 -26.50 6.95
N SER A 63 -3.24 -25.40 6.32
CA SER A 63 -2.25 -25.40 5.23
C SER A 63 -1.38 -24.14 5.35
N PRO A 64 -0.08 -24.18 5.00
CA PRO A 64 0.75 -22.98 4.93
C PRO A 64 0.15 -21.93 3.99
N LYS A 65 0.29 -20.65 4.33
CA LYS A 65 -0.02 -19.56 3.39
C LYS A 65 0.99 -19.57 2.24
N THR A 66 0.52 -19.78 1.01
CA THR A 66 1.29 -19.61 -0.23
C THR A 66 1.41 -18.13 -0.59
N VAL A 67 2.56 -17.72 -1.12
CA VAL A 67 2.84 -16.37 -1.64
C VAL A 67 3.16 -16.47 -3.13
N VAL A 68 2.56 -15.59 -3.93
CA VAL A 68 2.67 -15.56 -5.40
C VAL A 68 3.33 -14.24 -5.83
N TYR A 69 4.32 -14.33 -6.72
CA TYR A 69 4.94 -13.19 -7.41
C TYR A 69 4.95 -13.41 -8.92
N GLY A 70 4.92 -12.30 -9.67
CA GLY A 70 4.79 -12.34 -11.13
C GLY A 70 3.51 -13.06 -11.55
N LYS A 71 3.64 -14.02 -12.47
CA LYS A 71 2.60 -14.91 -12.99
C LYS A 71 2.94 -16.37 -12.70
N THR A 72 1.94 -17.18 -12.34
CA THR A 72 2.07 -18.65 -12.22
C THR A 72 0.71 -19.32 -12.47
N MET A 73 0.69 -20.65 -12.64
CA MET A 73 -0.53 -21.45 -12.55
C MET A 73 -0.38 -22.55 -11.50
N SER A 74 -1.31 -22.58 -10.55
CA SER A 74 -1.35 -23.57 -9.48
C SER A 74 -2.77 -23.77 -8.98
N ALA A 75 -2.99 -24.86 -8.26
CA ALA A 75 -4.23 -25.10 -7.52
C ALA A 75 -4.23 -24.26 -6.22
N GLY A 76 -5.23 -24.49 -5.36
CA GLY A 76 -5.30 -23.86 -4.04
C GLY A 76 -5.56 -24.88 -2.92
N THR A 77 -5.70 -24.38 -1.69
CA THR A 77 -6.19 -25.21 -0.57
C THR A 77 -7.71 -25.12 -0.50
N LEU A 78 -8.41 -26.25 -0.63
CA LEU A 78 -9.84 -26.36 -0.33
C LEU A 78 -10.02 -26.28 1.19
N PHE A 79 -10.66 -25.20 1.65
CA PHE A 79 -10.87 -24.93 3.08
C PHE A 79 -12.33 -25.04 3.51
N PHE A 80 -13.26 -25.09 2.55
CA PHE A 80 -14.68 -25.35 2.79
C PHE A 80 -15.29 -26.07 1.59
N SER A 81 -16.17 -27.03 1.87
CA SER A 81 -16.97 -27.75 0.89
C SER A 81 -18.30 -28.18 1.53
N GLU A 82 -19.42 -27.84 0.91
CA GLU A 82 -20.76 -28.24 1.37
C GLU A 82 -21.66 -28.56 0.17
N GLU A 83 -22.42 -29.65 0.28
CA GLU A 83 -23.44 -30.06 -0.71
C GLU A 83 -24.79 -29.40 -0.36
N GLN A 84 -25.56 -29.07 -1.38
CA GLN A 84 -26.95 -28.63 -1.23
C GLN A 84 -27.76 -29.75 -0.57
N SER A 85 -28.59 -29.42 0.43
CA SER A 85 -29.43 -30.40 1.13
C SER A 85 -30.44 -31.07 0.19
N GLY A 86 -30.19 -32.33 -0.18
CA GLY A 86 -30.99 -33.13 -1.12
C GLY A 86 -31.00 -34.63 -0.81
N GLU A 87 -31.20 -35.48 -1.82
CA GLU A 87 -31.17 -36.95 -1.73
C GLU A 87 -29.93 -37.56 -2.42
N GLN A 88 -28.98 -36.73 -2.89
CA GLN A 88 -27.77 -37.07 -3.66
C GLN A 88 -28.07 -37.54 -5.10
N ASP A 89 -28.98 -36.83 -5.76
CA ASP A 89 -29.42 -37.06 -7.15
C ASP A 89 -28.70 -36.17 -8.20
N ASP A 90 -28.86 -36.52 -9.49
CA ASP A 90 -28.28 -35.79 -10.62
C ASP A 90 -28.83 -34.35 -10.70
N GLY A 91 -27.93 -33.36 -10.63
CA GLY A 91 -28.27 -31.94 -10.70
C GLY A 91 -28.21 -31.13 -9.39
N GLU A 92 -27.82 -31.71 -8.26
CA GLU A 92 -27.56 -30.99 -7.00
C GLU A 92 -26.35 -30.05 -7.09
N LEU A 93 -26.28 -29.01 -6.24
CA LEU A 93 -25.17 -28.05 -6.19
C LEU A 93 -24.15 -28.41 -5.09
N LEU A 94 -22.87 -28.38 -5.45
CA LEU A 94 -21.73 -28.50 -4.54
C LEU A 94 -21.00 -27.15 -4.47
N TYR A 95 -20.90 -26.59 -3.27
CA TYR A 95 -20.22 -25.32 -3.00
C TYR A 95 -18.81 -25.58 -2.49
N LEU A 96 -17.80 -25.00 -3.15
CA LEU A 96 -16.39 -25.13 -2.81
C LEU A 96 -15.77 -23.74 -2.59
N ALA A 97 -14.90 -23.61 -1.60
CA ALA A 97 -14.09 -22.42 -1.41
C ALA A 97 -12.59 -22.79 -1.29
N ILE A 98 -11.80 -22.20 -2.19
CA ILE A 98 -10.40 -22.58 -2.44
C ILE A 98 -9.51 -21.35 -2.27
N THR A 99 -8.60 -21.38 -1.31
CA THR A 99 -7.60 -20.31 -1.11
C THR A 99 -6.55 -20.39 -2.21
N LEU A 100 -6.44 -19.32 -3.02
CA LEU A 100 -5.49 -19.21 -4.12
C LEU A 100 -4.14 -18.64 -3.68
N ALA A 101 -4.14 -17.68 -2.74
CA ALA A 101 -2.93 -17.09 -2.15
C ALA A 101 -3.19 -16.55 -0.74
N GLY A 102 -2.15 -16.52 0.09
CA GLY A 102 -2.17 -16.03 1.48
C GLY A 102 -2.20 -14.51 1.63
N HIS A 103 -2.44 -13.77 0.55
CA HIS A 103 -2.44 -12.31 0.38
C HIS A 103 -3.35 -11.95 -0.81
N PRO A 104 -3.65 -10.67 -1.08
CA PRO A 104 -4.38 -10.25 -2.28
C PRO A 104 -3.57 -10.52 -3.56
N LEU A 105 -4.22 -10.97 -4.63
CA LEU A 105 -3.64 -11.11 -5.98
C LEU A 105 -4.00 -9.88 -6.82
N TYR A 106 -3.14 -9.47 -7.74
CA TYR A 106 -3.48 -8.42 -8.72
C TYR A 106 -4.68 -8.84 -9.58
N ARG A 107 -4.67 -10.07 -10.09
CA ARG A 107 -5.81 -10.71 -10.78
C ARG A 107 -5.66 -12.22 -10.87
N ILE A 108 -6.74 -12.88 -11.30
CA ILE A 108 -6.69 -14.23 -11.88
C ILE A 108 -6.90 -14.17 -13.40
N GLY A 109 -6.54 -15.25 -14.10
CA GLY A 109 -6.82 -15.47 -15.51
C GLY A 109 -7.62 -16.76 -15.69
N ASP A 110 -7.18 -17.62 -16.62
CA ASP A 110 -7.88 -18.86 -16.93
C ASP A 110 -7.96 -19.82 -15.74
N ILE A 111 -9.14 -20.45 -15.61
CA ILE A 111 -9.45 -21.46 -14.61
C ILE A 111 -9.67 -22.78 -15.35
N TYR A 112 -9.03 -23.84 -14.88
CA TYR A 112 -9.12 -25.19 -15.44
C TYR A 112 -9.71 -26.16 -14.43
N LEU A 113 -10.60 -27.03 -14.91
CA LEU A 113 -11.21 -28.14 -14.18
C LEU A 113 -10.67 -29.44 -14.79
N ALA A 114 -9.95 -30.22 -13.98
CA ALA A 114 -9.04 -31.25 -14.49
C ALA A 114 -8.04 -30.64 -15.48
N ASP A 115 -8.25 -30.82 -16.79
CA ASP A 115 -7.43 -30.21 -17.84
C ASP A 115 -8.24 -29.37 -18.86
N ASP A 116 -9.57 -29.29 -18.69
CA ASP A 116 -10.47 -28.47 -19.51
C ASP A 116 -10.63 -27.06 -18.95
N LEU A 117 -10.77 -26.06 -19.82
CA LEU A 117 -11.15 -24.69 -19.43
C LEU A 117 -12.56 -24.67 -18.79
N ILE A 118 -12.74 -23.83 -17.76
CA ILE A 118 -14.01 -23.73 -17.02
C ILE A 118 -15.23 -23.44 -17.91
N GLY A 119 -15.05 -22.72 -19.02
CA GLY A 119 -16.11 -22.45 -20.00
C GLY A 119 -16.68 -23.70 -20.70
N THR A 120 -15.91 -24.79 -20.81
CA THR A 120 -16.34 -26.06 -21.44
C THR A 120 -17.47 -26.76 -20.67
N TYR A 121 -17.68 -26.37 -19.41
CA TYR A 121 -18.75 -26.89 -18.54
C TYR A 121 -20.03 -26.06 -18.62
N GLY A 122 -20.00 -24.86 -19.21
CA GLY A 122 -21.18 -24.02 -19.42
C GLY A 122 -21.93 -23.72 -18.12
N GLY A 123 -23.26 -23.90 -18.14
CA GLY A 123 -24.13 -23.63 -16.99
C GLY A 123 -24.00 -24.60 -15.82
N ASN A 124 -23.15 -25.63 -15.93
CA ASN A 124 -22.89 -26.58 -14.83
C ASN A 124 -21.86 -26.05 -13.83
N VAL A 125 -21.22 -24.90 -14.09
CA VAL A 125 -20.24 -24.29 -13.17
C VAL A 125 -20.46 -22.80 -13.02
N GLY A 126 -20.52 -22.33 -11.77
CA GLY A 126 -20.38 -20.92 -11.40
C GLY A 126 -19.09 -20.69 -10.62
N TYR A 127 -18.54 -19.48 -10.67
CA TYR A 127 -17.43 -19.09 -9.80
C TYR A 127 -17.50 -17.59 -9.45
N GLU A 128 -16.85 -17.20 -8.35
CA GLU A 128 -16.60 -15.80 -7.99
C GLU A 128 -15.22 -15.69 -7.34
N PHE A 129 -14.44 -14.69 -7.78
CA PHE A 129 -13.13 -14.40 -7.22
C PHE A 129 -13.26 -13.38 -6.09
N HIS A 130 -12.65 -13.69 -4.95
CA HIS A 130 -12.68 -12.86 -3.75
C HIS A 130 -11.25 -12.46 -3.36
N ASN A 131 -11.01 -11.16 -3.27
CA ASN A 131 -9.69 -10.59 -3.05
C ASN A 131 -9.74 -9.66 -1.82
N ASP A 132 -9.23 -10.12 -0.68
CA ASP A 132 -9.38 -9.44 0.63
C ASP A 132 -10.80 -8.95 0.93
N ARG A 133 -11.77 -9.89 0.83
CA ARG A 133 -13.19 -9.59 1.07
C ARG A 133 -13.37 -9.12 2.52
N GLN A 134 -14.13 -8.03 2.74
CA GLN A 134 -14.32 -7.45 4.08
C GLN A 134 -15.56 -7.93 4.83
N THR A 135 -16.50 -8.57 4.13
CA THR A 135 -17.71 -9.22 4.66
C THR A 135 -17.75 -10.68 4.19
N ALA A 136 -18.49 -11.54 4.86
CA ALA A 136 -18.74 -12.90 4.38
C ALA A 136 -19.39 -12.89 2.98
N ASP A 137 -19.29 -14.01 2.27
CA ASP A 137 -19.84 -14.14 0.93
C ASP A 137 -21.38 -14.32 0.97
N PRO A 138 -22.16 -13.42 0.35
CA PRO A 138 -23.63 -13.49 0.43
C PRO A 138 -24.21 -14.75 -0.19
N TYR A 139 -23.59 -15.27 -1.26
CA TYR A 139 -24.09 -16.47 -1.95
C TYR A 139 -23.88 -17.72 -1.08
N LEU A 140 -22.71 -17.88 -0.45
CA LEU A 140 -22.50 -18.96 0.51
C LEU A 140 -23.38 -18.80 1.76
N LEU A 141 -23.57 -17.59 2.30
CA LEU A 141 -24.49 -17.34 3.41
C LEU A 141 -25.96 -17.71 3.11
N GLU A 142 -26.39 -17.59 1.85
CA GLU A 142 -27.76 -17.94 1.42
C GLU A 142 -27.91 -19.43 1.08
N ASN A 143 -26.87 -20.06 0.51
CA ASN A 143 -26.98 -21.39 -0.13
C ASN A 143 -26.24 -22.52 0.61
N ALA A 144 -25.31 -22.22 1.52
CA ALA A 144 -24.46 -23.17 2.23
C ALA A 144 -24.65 -23.05 3.76
N PRO A 145 -25.53 -23.85 4.40
CA PRO A 145 -25.94 -23.70 5.80
C PRO A 145 -24.82 -23.75 6.86
N SER A 146 -23.66 -24.32 6.53
CA SER A 146 -22.49 -24.37 7.41
C SER A 146 -21.59 -23.13 7.31
N TRP A 147 -21.78 -22.28 6.29
CA TRP A 147 -21.07 -21.01 6.15
C TRP A 147 -21.63 -19.94 7.11
N LYS A 148 -20.76 -19.09 7.65
CA LYS A 148 -21.09 -18.11 8.71
C LYS A 148 -20.64 -16.69 8.37
N ASP A 149 -21.16 -15.73 9.13
CA ASP A 149 -20.83 -14.31 9.00
C ASP A 149 -19.37 -13.98 9.41
N ASP A 150 -18.74 -14.83 10.23
CA ASP A 150 -17.30 -14.79 10.54
C ASP A 150 -16.40 -15.45 9.46
N MET A 151 -16.97 -16.25 8.55
CA MET A 151 -16.25 -16.86 7.43
C MET A 151 -16.10 -15.87 6.28
N ILE A 152 -15.04 -15.07 6.36
CA ILE A 152 -14.83 -13.92 5.45
C ILE A 152 -13.66 -14.11 4.47
N GLY A 153 -12.55 -14.70 4.93
CA GLY A 153 -11.31 -14.76 4.13
C GLY A 153 -10.59 -13.41 4.00
N LYS A 154 -10.44 -12.68 5.12
CA LYS A 154 -9.68 -11.41 5.17
C LYS A 154 -8.18 -11.65 4.95
N GLY A 155 -7.53 -10.75 4.23
CA GLY A 155 -6.10 -10.76 3.93
C GLY A 155 -5.64 -11.97 3.12
N VAL A 156 -6.52 -12.57 2.32
CA VAL A 156 -6.24 -13.68 1.40
C VAL A 156 -7.02 -13.52 0.10
N ALA A 157 -6.52 -14.16 -0.98
CA ALA A 157 -7.22 -14.29 -2.24
C ALA A 157 -7.79 -15.71 -2.36
N TRP A 158 -9.09 -15.83 -2.62
CA TRP A 158 -9.79 -17.11 -2.69
C TRP A 158 -10.87 -17.13 -3.77
N LEU A 159 -11.22 -18.33 -4.22
CA LEU A 159 -12.19 -18.59 -5.28
C LEU A 159 -13.35 -19.39 -4.69
N ARG A 160 -14.57 -18.86 -4.81
CA ARG A 160 -15.78 -19.69 -4.71
C ARG A 160 -15.97 -20.40 -6.04
N VAL A 161 -16.18 -21.71 -6.00
CA VAL A 161 -16.60 -22.50 -7.17
C VAL A 161 -17.87 -23.26 -6.79
N THR A 162 -18.88 -23.17 -7.62
CA THR A 162 -20.14 -23.91 -7.48
C THR A 162 -20.25 -24.87 -8.64
N LEU A 163 -20.22 -26.17 -8.34
CA LEU A 163 -20.37 -27.23 -9.34
C LEU A 163 -21.79 -27.77 -9.25
N LYS A 164 -22.51 -27.84 -10.38
CA LYS A 164 -23.76 -28.59 -10.48
C LYS A 164 -23.44 -30.01 -10.89
N PHE A 165 -23.80 -31.00 -10.06
CA PHE A 165 -23.55 -32.40 -10.36
C PHE A 165 -24.25 -32.80 -11.66
N ASP A 166 -23.52 -33.56 -12.47
CA ASP A 166 -23.88 -34.00 -13.81
C ASP A 166 -22.96 -35.17 -14.13
N SER A 167 -23.54 -36.35 -14.26
CA SER A 167 -22.80 -37.61 -14.41
C SER A 167 -22.00 -37.74 -15.71
N GLU A 168 -22.32 -36.98 -16.77
CA GLU A 168 -21.53 -36.93 -18.02
C GLU A 168 -20.39 -35.92 -17.93
N LYS A 169 -20.58 -34.78 -17.25
CA LYS A 169 -19.57 -33.72 -17.08
C LYS A 169 -18.56 -33.98 -15.96
N PHE A 170 -18.94 -34.71 -14.91
CA PHE A 170 -18.08 -34.98 -13.75
C PHE A 170 -17.91 -36.49 -13.47
N PRO A 171 -17.52 -37.33 -14.46
CA PRO A 171 -17.47 -38.79 -14.35
C PRO A 171 -16.40 -39.32 -13.37
N SER A 172 -15.57 -38.46 -12.81
CA SER A 172 -14.56 -38.77 -11.77
C SER A 172 -14.82 -38.03 -10.45
N GLY A 173 -16.02 -37.48 -10.27
CA GLY A 173 -16.36 -36.64 -9.11
C GLY A 173 -15.71 -35.25 -9.20
N ILE A 174 -15.37 -34.68 -8.04
CA ILE A 174 -14.86 -33.31 -7.92
C ILE A 174 -13.56 -33.15 -8.72
N PRO A 175 -13.54 -32.36 -9.81
CA PRO A 175 -12.36 -32.14 -10.64
C PRO A 175 -11.30 -31.32 -9.91
N ASN A 176 -10.04 -31.50 -10.33
CA ASN A 176 -8.91 -30.74 -9.81
C ASN A 176 -8.92 -29.31 -10.39
N ILE A 177 -8.96 -28.29 -9.53
CA ILE A 177 -9.07 -26.88 -9.94
C ILE A 177 -7.69 -26.21 -9.97
N LYS A 178 -7.25 -25.78 -11.15
CA LYS A 178 -6.03 -24.98 -11.38
C LYS A 178 -6.42 -23.57 -11.84
N VAL A 179 -5.65 -22.55 -11.45
CA VAL A 179 -5.95 -21.14 -11.77
C VAL A 179 -4.67 -20.41 -12.16
N GLU A 180 -4.68 -19.64 -13.26
CA GLU A 180 -3.62 -18.66 -13.54
C GLU A 180 -3.74 -17.47 -12.58
N LYS A 181 -2.64 -17.11 -11.90
CA LYS A 181 -2.57 -16.11 -10.84
C LYS A 181 -1.53 -15.05 -11.18
N TRP A 182 -1.88 -13.77 -11.00
CA TRP A 182 -0.96 -12.64 -10.98
C TRP A 182 -0.75 -12.22 -9.52
N GLY A 183 0.49 -12.23 -9.05
CA GLY A 183 0.89 -12.07 -7.65
C GLY A 183 0.69 -10.69 -7.04
N TRP A 184 1.55 -10.37 -6.06
CA TRP A 184 1.60 -9.03 -5.43
C TRP A 184 1.79 -7.89 -6.44
N GLU A 185 1.22 -6.73 -6.09
CA GLU A 185 1.71 -5.44 -6.57
C GLU A 185 2.95 -5.05 -5.75
N VAL A 186 4.00 -4.57 -6.41
CA VAL A 186 5.30 -4.26 -5.80
C VAL A 186 5.64 -2.78 -5.98
N TYR A 187 6.36 -2.22 -5.01
CA TYR A 187 6.79 -0.83 -5.03
C TYR A 187 8.01 -0.66 -5.93
N ASP A 188 7.94 0.24 -6.91
CA ASP A 188 9.07 0.63 -7.75
C ASP A 188 9.68 1.95 -7.27
N PRO A 189 10.92 1.95 -6.73
CA PRO A 189 11.57 3.18 -6.27
C PRO A 189 11.90 4.15 -7.42
N ARG A 190 11.90 3.70 -8.68
CA ARG A 190 12.22 4.55 -9.85
C ARG A 190 11.09 5.51 -10.21
N THR A 191 9.84 5.13 -9.97
CA THR A 191 8.65 5.97 -10.22
C THR A 191 7.99 6.45 -8.93
N GLY A 192 8.11 5.68 -7.84
CA GLY A 192 7.44 5.90 -6.57
C GLY A 192 6.08 5.20 -6.45
N ASP A 193 5.65 4.46 -7.47
CA ASP A 193 4.35 3.78 -7.52
C ASP A 193 4.40 2.38 -6.90
N THR A 194 3.22 1.80 -6.67
CA THR A 194 3.04 0.37 -6.37
C THR A 194 2.08 -0.22 -7.39
N ALA A 195 2.56 -1.19 -8.18
CA ALA A 195 1.82 -1.80 -9.28
C ALA A 195 2.27 -3.26 -9.48
N TRP A 196 1.49 -4.07 -10.20
CA TRP A 196 1.94 -5.43 -10.52
C TRP A 196 3.18 -5.41 -11.41
N SER A 197 4.24 -6.08 -10.96
CA SER A 197 5.46 -6.32 -11.72
C SER A 197 6.10 -7.63 -11.30
N ASP A 198 6.65 -8.34 -12.28
CA ASP A 198 7.48 -9.53 -12.15
C ASP A 198 8.98 -9.22 -12.28
N ASN A 199 9.38 -7.94 -12.30
CA ASN A 199 10.78 -7.53 -12.34
C ASN A 199 11.54 -8.12 -11.12
N ALA A 200 12.64 -8.83 -11.39
CA ALA A 200 13.33 -9.61 -10.37
C ALA A 200 13.81 -8.76 -9.19
N ALA A 201 14.36 -7.57 -9.44
CA ALA A 201 14.87 -6.69 -8.40
C ALA A 201 13.74 -6.11 -7.53
N LEU A 202 12.59 -5.75 -8.13
CA LEU A 202 11.43 -5.23 -7.40
C LEU A 202 10.75 -6.30 -6.54
N VAL A 203 10.66 -7.53 -7.04
CA VAL A 203 10.15 -8.67 -6.26
C VAL A 203 11.06 -8.98 -5.07
N ILE A 204 12.39 -8.94 -5.26
CA ILE A 204 13.36 -9.13 -4.16
C ILE A 204 13.28 -7.95 -3.17
N LEU A 205 13.16 -6.70 -3.62
CA LEU A 205 12.96 -5.52 -2.78
C LEU A 205 11.69 -5.65 -1.91
N HIS A 206 10.57 -6.08 -2.50
CA HIS A 206 9.35 -6.36 -1.76
C HIS A 206 9.55 -7.51 -0.75
N TYR A 207 10.32 -8.54 -1.10
CA TYR A 207 10.67 -9.62 -0.16
C TYR A 207 11.48 -9.11 1.05
N TYR A 208 12.47 -8.24 0.83
CA TYR A 208 13.25 -7.59 1.89
C TYR A 208 12.36 -6.77 2.86
N ARG A 209 11.55 -5.87 2.31
CA ARG A 209 10.66 -4.99 3.10
C ARG A 209 9.55 -5.78 3.80
N TYR A 210 8.88 -6.70 3.09
CA TYR A 210 7.67 -7.35 3.58
C TYR A 210 7.89 -8.65 4.35
N TYR A 211 8.84 -9.51 3.94
CA TYR A 211 9.04 -10.84 4.56
C TYR A 211 10.28 -10.93 5.44
N LEU A 212 11.37 -10.21 5.11
CA LEU A 212 12.53 -10.07 6.00
C LEU A 212 12.36 -8.94 7.03
N LYS A 213 11.43 -8.00 6.79
CA LYS A 213 11.15 -6.83 7.65
C LYS A 213 12.35 -5.89 7.84
N VAL A 214 13.18 -5.76 6.80
CA VAL A 214 14.25 -4.75 6.77
C VAL A 214 13.61 -3.35 6.68
N PRO A 215 13.97 -2.41 7.59
CA PRO A 215 13.46 -1.04 7.55
C PRO A 215 13.91 -0.28 6.30
N ASP A 216 13.09 0.64 5.81
CA ASP A 216 13.38 1.48 4.63
C ASP A 216 14.65 2.35 4.78
N SER A 217 15.11 2.62 6.01
CA SER A 217 16.39 3.27 6.32
C SER A 217 17.62 2.38 6.10
N GLU A 218 17.41 1.07 6.12
CA GLU A 218 18.40 0.00 5.92
C GLU A 218 18.31 -0.60 4.49
N ILE A 219 17.56 0.02 3.59
CA ILE A 219 17.54 -0.31 2.15
C ILE A 219 18.49 0.63 1.39
N ASN A 220 19.26 0.08 0.44
CA ASN A 220 20.08 0.84 -0.50
C ASN A 220 19.32 1.03 -1.83
N TRP A 221 18.44 2.03 -1.85
CA TRP A 221 17.50 2.32 -2.94
C TRP A 221 18.17 2.43 -4.32
N GLU A 222 19.26 3.20 -4.42
CA GLU A 222 20.06 3.37 -5.64
C GLU A 222 20.49 2.03 -6.27
N GLN A 223 20.91 1.04 -5.47
CA GLN A 223 21.27 -0.29 -6.00
C GLN A 223 20.04 -1.09 -6.47
N PHE A 224 18.88 -0.95 -5.81
CA PHE A 224 17.64 -1.57 -6.28
C PHE A 224 17.07 -0.90 -7.53
N GLU A 225 17.21 0.42 -7.69
CA GLU A 225 16.84 1.17 -8.90
C GLU A 225 17.71 0.73 -10.10
N VAL A 226 19.03 0.68 -9.93
CA VAL A 226 19.96 0.18 -10.96
C VAL A 226 19.68 -1.29 -11.28
N ALA A 227 19.45 -2.13 -10.27
CA ALA A 227 19.12 -3.54 -10.48
C ALA A 227 17.78 -3.73 -11.20
N ALA A 228 16.77 -2.91 -10.91
CA ALA A 228 15.48 -2.96 -11.61
C ALA A 228 15.61 -2.52 -13.08
N ASN A 229 16.40 -1.48 -13.35
CA ASN A 229 16.71 -1.05 -14.72
C ASN A 229 17.41 -2.16 -15.53
N ILE A 230 18.41 -2.82 -14.94
CA ILE A 230 19.11 -3.96 -15.56
C ILE A 230 18.14 -5.14 -15.78
N SER A 231 17.24 -5.42 -14.82
CA SER A 231 16.23 -6.49 -14.96
C SER A 231 15.22 -6.23 -16.09
N ASP A 232 14.89 -4.97 -16.38
CA ASP A 232 14.00 -4.57 -17.49
C ASP A 232 14.72 -4.40 -18.85
N GLU A 233 16.04 -4.60 -18.93
CA GLU A 233 16.77 -4.48 -20.21
C GLU A 233 16.19 -5.41 -21.28
N SER A 234 15.98 -4.87 -22.48
CA SER A 234 15.48 -5.63 -23.62
C SER A 234 16.61 -6.45 -24.26
N VAL A 235 16.50 -7.78 -24.14
CA VAL A 235 17.50 -8.75 -24.60
C VAL A 235 16.94 -9.64 -25.71
N ILE A 236 17.78 -9.97 -26.69
CA ILE A 236 17.38 -10.75 -27.88
C ILE A 236 17.42 -12.25 -27.57
N ARG A 237 16.41 -12.96 -28.07
CA ARG A 237 16.20 -14.41 -27.96
C ARG A 237 16.71 -15.18 -29.19
N GLY A 238 16.75 -16.51 -29.09
CA GLY A 238 17.13 -17.40 -30.21
C GLY A 238 16.18 -17.41 -31.39
N ASP A 239 14.93 -16.99 -31.20
CA ASP A 239 13.93 -16.81 -32.26
C ASP A 239 13.98 -15.42 -32.92
N GLY A 240 14.85 -14.52 -32.46
CA GLY A 240 14.96 -13.14 -32.91
C GLY A 240 13.97 -12.16 -32.24
N ASN A 241 13.10 -12.63 -31.36
CA ASN A 241 12.24 -11.76 -30.55
C ASN A 241 13.02 -11.17 -29.35
N THR A 242 12.37 -10.29 -28.59
CA THR A 242 12.95 -9.68 -27.37
C THR A 242 12.16 -10.02 -26.12
N GLU A 243 12.86 -10.07 -24.99
CA GLU A 243 12.28 -10.17 -23.63
C GLU A 243 12.99 -9.20 -22.68
N ARG A 244 12.51 -9.08 -21.44
CA ARG A 244 13.25 -8.42 -20.35
C ARG A 244 14.29 -9.38 -19.77
N ARG A 245 15.44 -8.85 -19.37
CA ARG A 245 16.60 -9.62 -18.90
C ARG A 245 16.28 -10.60 -17.77
N TYR A 246 15.59 -10.14 -16.71
CA TYR A 246 15.29 -10.95 -15.51
C TYR A 246 13.89 -10.72 -14.94
N THR A 247 13.13 -11.81 -14.87
CA THR A 247 11.80 -11.87 -14.24
C THR A 247 11.74 -12.91 -13.11
N ILE A 248 10.86 -12.72 -12.14
CA ILE A 248 10.53 -13.68 -11.06
C ILE A 248 9.04 -13.97 -11.11
N ASN A 249 8.71 -15.21 -11.49
CA ASN A 249 7.38 -15.68 -11.83
C ASN A 249 7.14 -17.04 -11.16
N GLY A 250 6.34 -17.10 -10.09
CA GLY A 250 6.10 -18.34 -9.34
C GLY A 250 5.57 -18.14 -7.92
N GLU A 251 5.65 -19.19 -7.10
CA GLU A 251 5.12 -19.20 -5.73
C GLU A 251 5.96 -20.01 -4.74
N PHE A 252 5.87 -19.65 -3.45
CA PHE A 252 6.49 -20.35 -2.32
C PHE A 252 5.54 -20.39 -1.12
N ASP A 253 5.71 -21.35 -0.22
CA ASP A 253 4.88 -21.49 0.98
C ASP A 253 5.59 -20.89 2.21
N LEU A 254 4.88 -20.18 3.10
CA LEU A 254 5.47 -19.50 4.28
C LEU A 254 6.06 -20.44 5.35
N SER A 255 6.00 -21.75 5.14
CA SER A 255 6.72 -22.77 5.91
C SER A 255 8.15 -23.03 5.40
N GLU A 256 8.49 -22.59 4.20
CA GLU A 256 9.84 -22.72 3.62
C GLU A 256 10.85 -21.79 4.32
N ASN A 257 12.14 -22.14 4.29
CA ASN A 257 13.17 -21.31 4.90
C ASN A 257 13.37 -20.02 4.11
N LYS A 258 13.27 -18.87 4.78
CA LYS A 258 13.43 -17.54 4.18
C LYS A 258 14.75 -17.34 3.43
N SER A 259 15.85 -17.95 3.88
CA SER A 259 17.13 -17.84 3.15
C SER A 259 17.11 -18.64 1.86
N ALA A 260 16.46 -19.80 1.83
CA ALA A 260 16.33 -20.63 0.63
C ALA A 260 15.43 -19.96 -0.41
N ILE A 261 14.27 -19.41 0.00
CA ILE A 261 13.40 -18.61 -0.88
C ILE A 261 14.19 -17.46 -1.53
N LEU A 262 15.00 -16.74 -0.75
CA LEU A 262 15.83 -15.65 -1.26
C LEU A 262 16.95 -16.15 -2.18
N ASP A 263 17.61 -17.26 -1.85
CA ASP A 263 18.64 -17.88 -2.71
C ASP A 263 18.07 -18.29 -4.07
N ASP A 264 16.85 -18.83 -4.12
CA ASP A 264 16.15 -19.19 -5.37
C ASP A 264 15.72 -17.96 -6.19
N MET A 265 15.28 -16.88 -5.51
CA MET A 265 14.98 -15.59 -6.16
C MET A 265 16.25 -14.96 -6.76
N LEU A 266 17.37 -15.01 -6.03
CA LEU A 266 18.67 -14.55 -6.49
C LEU A 266 19.18 -15.39 -7.68
N ALA A 267 19.03 -16.72 -7.64
CA ALA A 267 19.37 -17.59 -8.76
C ALA A 267 18.61 -17.21 -10.05
N SER A 268 17.36 -16.78 -9.92
CA SER A 268 16.50 -16.35 -11.05
C SER A 268 16.93 -15.04 -11.73
N CYS A 269 17.90 -14.32 -11.16
CA CYS A 269 18.49 -13.09 -11.72
C CYS A 269 20.03 -13.06 -11.67
N ALA A 270 20.67 -14.22 -11.43
CA ALA A 270 22.10 -14.36 -11.14
C ALA A 270 22.62 -13.35 -10.08
N GLY A 271 21.75 -12.99 -9.13
CA GLY A 271 21.92 -11.85 -8.24
C GLY A 271 22.74 -12.13 -6.99
N GLU A 272 23.37 -11.08 -6.47
CA GLU A 272 24.19 -11.08 -5.27
C GLU A 272 23.70 -10.00 -4.29
N PRO A 273 23.36 -10.37 -3.04
CA PRO A 273 22.94 -9.40 -2.03
C PRO A 273 24.15 -8.68 -1.45
N THR A 274 24.06 -7.35 -1.31
CA THR A 274 25.10 -6.51 -0.72
C THR A 274 24.71 -6.04 0.68
N TYR A 275 25.70 -5.76 1.53
CA TYR A 275 25.49 -5.05 2.78
C TYR A 275 26.58 -3.99 2.98
N ILE A 276 26.23 -2.73 2.78
CA ILE A 276 27.17 -1.60 2.66
C ILE A 276 26.68 -0.46 3.56
N GLY A 277 27.55 0.03 4.45
CA GLY A 277 27.24 1.18 5.30
C GLY A 277 26.04 0.99 6.27
N GLY A 278 25.66 -0.26 6.55
CA GLY A 278 24.46 -0.60 7.31
C GLY A 278 23.19 -0.80 6.48
N ARG A 279 23.28 -0.78 5.14
CA ARG A 279 22.16 -0.95 4.22
C ARG A 279 22.29 -2.19 3.34
N HIS A 280 21.17 -2.87 3.12
CA HIS A 280 21.00 -3.98 2.18
C HIS A 280 20.79 -3.46 0.76
N GLY A 281 21.51 -4.01 -0.20
CA GLY A 281 21.31 -3.78 -1.63
C GLY A 281 21.31 -5.07 -2.44
N LEU A 282 21.17 -4.93 -3.75
CA LEU A 282 21.15 -6.04 -4.70
C LEU A 282 22.01 -5.68 -5.91
N LEU A 283 22.77 -6.67 -6.40
CA LEU A 283 23.41 -6.63 -7.71
C LEU A 283 22.88 -7.81 -8.53
N VAL A 284 21.97 -7.57 -9.47
CA VAL A 284 21.57 -8.59 -10.46
C VAL A 284 22.72 -8.85 -11.45
N GLY A 285 22.71 -9.99 -12.14
CA GLY A 285 23.81 -10.41 -13.00
C GLY A 285 24.03 -9.53 -14.23
N ALA A 286 25.03 -8.65 -14.20
CA ALA A 286 25.41 -7.80 -15.33
C ALA A 286 26.83 -7.24 -15.20
N TYR A 287 27.31 -6.64 -16.29
CA TYR A 287 28.53 -5.85 -16.30
C TYR A 287 28.21 -4.39 -15.91
N TYR A 288 28.57 -4.00 -14.68
CA TYR A 288 28.30 -2.65 -14.11
C TYR A 288 29.27 -1.57 -14.65
N GLY A 289 29.69 -1.69 -15.91
CA GLY A 289 30.64 -0.79 -16.57
C GLY A 289 32.12 -1.12 -16.30
N PRO A 290 33.03 -0.51 -17.08
CA PRO A 290 34.46 -0.78 -17.02
C PRO A 290 35.12 -0.24 -15.75
N ALA A 291 36.27 -0.82 -15.39
CA ALA A 291 37.05 -0.43 -14.22
C ALA A 291 37.54 1.03 -14.29
N VAL A 292 36.89 1.89 -13.49
CA VAL A 292 37.21 3.32 -13.30
C VAL A 292 38.26 3.57 -12.22
N GLU A 293 38.50 2.59 -11.35
CA GLU A 293 39.42 2.67 -10.21
C GLU A 293 40.56 1.65 -10.35
N GLU A 294 41.72 2.00 -9.81
CA GLU A 294 42.93 1.17 -9.89
C GLU A 294 43.40 0.72 -8.50
N ILE A 295 44.10 -0.41 -8.43
CA ILE A 295 44.78 -0.93 -7.25
C ILE A 295 46.24 -1.17 -7.59
N HIS A 296 47.14 -0.48 -6.87
CA HIS A 296 48.60 -0.54 -7.06
C HIS A 296 49.31 -1.14 -5.84
N GLU A 297 50.50 -1.74 -6.03
CA GLU A 297 51.30 -2.40 -4.98
C GLU A 297 51.49 -1.56 -3.70
N GLY A 298 51.62 -0.23 -3.83
CA GLY A 298 51.76 0.68 -2.68
C GLY A 298 50.54 0.76 -1.75
N GLN A 299 49.43 0.11 -2.09
CA GLN A 299 48.22 0.04 -1.27
C GLN A 299 48.13 -1.23 -0.40
N LEU A 300 49.01 -2.22 -0.61
CA LEU A 300 49.00 -3.50 0.10
C LEU A 300 49.27 -3.35 1.61
N ALA A 301 48.71 -4.26 2.41
CA ALA A 301 48.86 -4.32 3.87
C ALA A 301 49.34 -5.67 4.41
N GLY A 302 49.59 -6.66 3.54
CA GLY A 302 50.05 -8.00 3.93
C GLY A 302 50.20 -8.94 2.73
N ASP A 303 50.37 -10.23 3.01
CA ASP A 303 50.57 -11.27 1.99
C ASP A 303 49.34 -11.45 1.09
N ILE A 304 49.57 -11.63 -0.21
CA ILE A 304 48.52 -11.86 -1.21
C ILE A 304 48.29 -13.36 -1.39
N GLU A 305 47.04 -13.79 -1.34
CA GLU A 305 46.63 -15.17 -1.61
C GLU A 305 45.95 -15.24 -2.98
N ILE A 306 46.56 -15.93 -3.94
CA ILE A 306 46.06 -16.08 -5.32
C ILE A 306 45.60 -17.53 -5.54
N MET A 307 44.36 -17.70 -5.99
CA MET A 307 43.80 -18.97 -6.45
C MET A 307 43.71 -18.92 -7.99
N PRO A 308 44.70 -19.50 -8.71
CA PRO A 308 44.87 -19.28 -10.15
C PRO A 308 43.94 -20.13 -11.03
N GLU A 309 43.42 -21.25 -10.50
CA GLU A 309 42.54 -22.21 -11.18
C GLU A 309 41.58 -22.85 -10.15
N VAL A 310 40.42 -23.32 -10.61
CA VAL A 310 39.49 -24.14 -9.81
C VAL A 310 39.83 -25.64 -9.94
N SER A 311 39.40 -26.48 -8.99
CA SER A 311 39.75 -27.91 -9.02
C SER A 311 39.04 -28.65 -10.16
N GLN A 312 39.58 -29.78 -10.63
CA GLN A 312 39.03 -30.48 -11.79
C GLN A 312 37.56 -30.91 -11.60
N SER A 313 37.12 -31.23 -10.38
CA SER A 313 35.69 -31.52 -10.12
C SER A 313 34.78 -30.30 -10.22
N ASP A 314 35.36 -29.11 -10.14
CA ASP A 314 34.64 -27.83 -10.13
C ASP A 314 34.77 -27.07 -11.47
N ARG A 315 35.55 -27.61 -12.43
CA ARG A 315 35.66 -27.12 -13.82
C ARG A 315 34.42 -27.48 -14.65
N VAL A 316 33.26 -26.99 -14.23
CA VAL A 316 32.00 -27.20 -14.96
C VAL A 316 32.17 -26.80 -16.44
N ASN A 317 31.71 -27.66 -17.35
CA ASN A 317 31.74 -27.43 -18.80
C ASN A 317 30.36 -27.62 -19.48
N THR A 318 29.37 -28.17 -18.75
CA THR A 318 27.93 -28.19 -19.09
C THR A 318 27.09 -27.72 -17.89
N ILE A 319 26.09 -26.88 -18.12
CA ILE A 319 24.97 -26.66 -17.18
C ILE A 319 23.69 -27.27 -17.77
N ASN A 320 23.04 -28.14 -16.98
CA ASN A 320 21.68 -28.62 -17.22
C ASN A 320 20.73 -27.96 -16.20
N GLY A 321 19.43 -28.15 -16.36
CA GLY A 321 18.49 -27.76 -15.32
C GLY A 321 17.04 -27.67 -15.75
N THR A 322 16.19 -27.37 -14.75
CA THR A 322 14.75 -27.26 -14.90
C THR A 322 14.25 -25.82 -14.73
N PHE A 323 13.19 -25.48 -15.45
CA PHE A 323 12.42 -24.23 -15.31
C PHE A 323 10.91 -24.54 -15.41
N ILE A 324 10.04 -23.54 -15.26
CA ILE A 324 8.59 -23.74 -15.24
C ILE A 324 7.95 -23.28 -16.55
N ASP A 325 7.67 -24.20 -17.47
CA ASP A 325 7.22 -23.88 -18.84
C ASP A 325 5.70 -23.56 -18.91
N PRO A 326 5.29 -22.32 -19.23
CA PRO A 326 3.87 -21.94 -19.31
C PRO A 326 3.10 -22.72 -20.37
N GLU A 327 3.73 -23.03 -21.51
CA GLU A 327 3.10 -23.73 -22.63
C GLU A 327 2.75 -25.18 -22.29
N GLN A 328 3.58 -25.87 -21.49
CA GLN A 328 3.25 -27.16 -20.87
C GLN A 328 2.40 -27.02 -19.59
N SER A 329 1.57 -25.97 -19.52
CA SER A 329 0.68 -25.71 -18.38
C SER A 329 1.44 -25.62 -17.04
N TYR A 330 2.55 -24.86 -17.04
CA TYR A 330 3.43 -24.63 -15.89
C TYR A 330 3.91 -25.93 -15.25
N SER A 331 4.36 -26.90 -16.05
CA SER A 331 5.15 -28.03 -15.54
C SER A 331 6.59 -27.60 -15.31
N GLU A 332 7.26 -28.32 -14.42
CA GLU A 332 8.72 -28.32 -14.40
C GLU A 332 9.22 -29.07 -15.64
N ALA A 333 10.09 -28.45 -16.43
CA ALA A 333 10.60 -28.94 -17.69
C ALA A 333 12.10 -28.62 -17.83
N ASP A 334 12.86 -29.47 -18.52
CA ASP A 334 14.28 -29.27 -18.76
C ASP A 334 14.52 -28.14 -19.77
N PHE A 335 15.44 -27.22 -19.49
CA PHE A 335 15.93 -26.26 -20.50
C PHE A 335 17.11 -26.84 -21.30
N PRO A 336 17.37 -26.36 -22.54
CA PRO A 336 18.46 -26.91 -23.35
C PRO A 336 19.81 -26.73 -22.68
N ALA A 337 20.56 -27.84 -22.54
CA ALA A 337 21.86 -27.86 -21.89
C ALA A 337 22.82 -26.84 -22.51
N VAL A 338 23.42 -25.99 -21.67
CA VAL A 338 24.39 -24.98 -22.07
C VAL A 338 25.78 -25.54 -21.82
N SER A 339 26.49 -25.87 -22.90
CA SER A 339 27.86 -26.40 -22.85
C SER A 339 28.77 -25.73 -23.88
N VAL A 340 30.06 -25.70 -23.57
CA VAL A 340 31.12 -25.16 -24.45
C VAL A 340 31.95 -26.33 -24.96
N PRO A 341 31.81 -26.76 -26.23
CA PRO A 341 32.48 -27.95 -26.76
C PRO A 341 34.00 -27.93 -26.61
N GLU A 342 34.61 -26.75 -26.72
CA GLU A 342 36.03 -26.52 -26.55
C GLU A 342 36.50 -26.87 -25.12
N TRP A 343 35.68 -26.59 -24.11
CA TRP A 343 35.96 -26.88 -22.71
C TRP A 343 35.77 -28.36 -22.38
N VAL A 344 34.75 -29.02 -22.93
CA VAL A 344 34.58 -30.48 -22.82
C VAL A 344 35.77 -31.22 -23.46
N ALA A 345 36.26 -30.73 -24.60
CA ALA A 345 37.45 -31.27 -25.26
C ALA A 345 38.76 -31.00 -24.49
N GLU A 346 38.86 -29.87 -23.79
CA GLU A 346 40.00 -29.50 -22.94
C GLU A 346 40.08 -30.37 -21.67
N ASP A 347 38.95 -30.59 -20.99
CA ASP A 347 38.88 -31.42 -19.76
C ASP A 347 38.97 -32.93 -20.05
N GLY A 348 38.61 -33.35 -21.27
CA GLY A 348 38.55 -34.75 -21.70
C GLY A 348 37.36 -35.54 -21.13
N VAL A 349 36.52 -34.89 -20.31
CA VAL A 349 35.29 -35.43 -19.71
C VAL A 349 34.23 -34.33 -19.61
N GLU A 350 32.97 -34.71 -19.74
CA GLU A 350 31.86 -33.81 -19.42
C GLU A 350 31.71 -33.71 -17.89
N ILE A 351 31.67 -32.47 -17.41
CA ILE A 351 31.53 -32.08 -16.01
C ILE A 351 30.28 -31.21 -15.95
N SER A 352 29.14 -31.87 -15.74
CA SER A 352 27.83 -31.22 -15.65
C SER A 352 27.52 -30.73 -14.23
N GLN A 353 26.80 -29.61 -14.14
CA GLN A 353 26.12 -29.18 -12.91
C GLN A 353 24.66 -28.85 -13.23
N ASP A 354 23.75 -29.33 -12.39
CA ASP A 354 22.31 -29.10 -12.53
C ASP A 354 21.87 -27.84 -11.77
N MET A 355 20.94 -27.08 -12.35
CA MET A 355 20.40 -25.84 -11.79
C MET A 355 18.87 -25.81 -11.88
N LYS A 356 18.16 -25.80 -10.73
CA LYS A 356 16.70 -25.64 -10.71
C LYS A 356 16.30 -24.17 -10.65
N LEU A 357 15.41 -23.72 -11.53
CA LEU A 357 14.94 -22.34 -11.63
C LEU A 357 13.43 -22.23 -11.41
N ARG A 358 12.97 -22.52 -10.19
CA ARG A 358 11.53 -22.63 -9.84
C ARG A 358 10.71 -21.33 -9.97
N PHE A 359 11.36 -20.18 -10.18
CA PHE A 359 10.72 -18.88 -10.42
C PHE A 359 10.98 -18.31 -11.83
N VAL A 360 11.52 -19.11 -12.76
CA VAL A 360 11.77 -18.68 -14.15
C VAL A 360 10.83 -19.40 -15.10
N ILE A 361 10.18 -18.61 -15.98
CA ILE A 361 9.18 -19.10 -16.95
C ILE A 361 9.60 -18.90 -18.42
N SER A 362 10.82 -18.42 -18.68
CA SER A 362 11.40 -18.31 -20.02
C SER A 362 12.57 -19.29 -20.20
N GLU A 363 12.53 -20.09 -21.26
CA GLU A 363 13.64 -20.98 -21.65
C GLU A 363 14.91 -20.19 -22.00
N PHE A 364 14.78 -18.94 -22.47
CA PHE A 364 15.90 -18.06 -22.81
C PHE A 364 16.51 -17.42 -21.57
N GLN A 365 15.70 -16.96 -20.61
CA GLN A 365 16.19 -16.51 -19.30
C GLN A 365 16.92 -17.65 -18.58
N SER A 366 16.40 -18.88 -18.66
CA SER A 366 17.03 -20.06 -18.06
C SER A 366 18.40 -20.38 -18.68
N GLN A 367 18.52 -20.36 -20.02
CA GLN A 367 19.80 -20.54 -20.71
C GLN A 367 20.79 -19.40 -20.46
N ARG A 368 20.33 -18.14 -20.37
CA ARG A 368 21.15 -16.98 -19.99
C ARG A 368 21.74 -17.14 -18.59
N LEU A 369 20.93 -17.58 -17.62
CA LEU A 369 21.38 -17.86 -16.25
C LEU A 369 22.36 -19.04 -16.21
N ALA A 370 22.12 -20.08 -17.01
CA ALA A 370 23.01 -21.23 -17.13
C ALA A 370 24.38 -20.86 -17.72
N ASP A 371 24.42 -20.07 -18.79
CA ASP A 371 25.65 -19.56 -19.39
C ASP A 371 26.46 -18.68 -18.43
N ILE A 372 25.80 -17.73 -17.74
CA ILE A 372 26.42 -16.92 -16.69
C ILE A 372 26.98 -17.81 -15.57
N LYS A 373 26.21 -18.81 -15.10
CA LYS A 373 26.67 -19.74 -14.05
C LYS A 373 27.89 -20.55 -14.51
N LEU A 374 27.88 -21.04 -15.76
CA LEU A 374 28.96 -21.80 -16.38
C LEU A 374 30.25 -20.98 -16.48
N LYS A 375 30.17 -19.79 -17.07
CA LYS A 375 31.30 -18.85 -17.20
C LYS A 375 31.87 -18.47 -15.83
N ARG A 376 31.01 -18.13 -14.86
CA ARG A 376 31.43 -17.75 -13.49
C ARG A 376 32.01 -18.91 -12.68
N ALA A 377 31.63 -20.15 -12.95
CA ALA A 377 32.27 -21.32 -12.34
C ALA A 377 33.70 -21.51 -12.86
N ARG A 378 33.93 -21.37 -14.18
CA ARG A 378 35.19 -21.73 -14.84
C ARG A 378 36.23 -20.60 -14.90
N VAL A 379 35.82 -19.34 -15.09
CA VAL A 379 36.73 -18.20 -15.36
C VAL A 379 37.24 -17.53 -14.07
N ALA A 380 36.58 -17.73 -12.94
CA ALA A 380 36.74 -16.91 -11.73
C ALA A 380 38.02 -17.18 -10.89
N ARG A 381 39.19 -16.90 -11.47
CA ARG A 381 40.44 -16.68 -10.71
C ARG A 381 40.16 -15.72 -9.57
N THR A 382 40.58 -16.10 -8.36
CA THR A 382 40.21 -15.36 -7.13
C THR A 382 41.46 -14.89 -6.41
N ILE A 383 41.55 -13.59 -6.09
CA ILE A 383 42.68 -12.97 -5.39
C ILE A 383 42.18 -12.37 -4.08
N ASN A 384 42.68 -12.92 -2.98
CA ASN A 384 42.49 -12.41 -1.63
C ASN A 384 43.56 -11.35 -1.34
N LEU A 385 43.15 -10.08 -1.36
CA LEU A 385 44.04 -8.92 -1.39
C LEU A 385 43.89 -8.07 -0.11
N PRO A 386 44.83 -8.12 0.84
CA PRO A 386 44.84 -7.23 2.00
C PRO A 386 45.37 -5.84 1.60
N ILE A 387 44.52 -4.84 1.72
CA ILE A 387 44.77 -3.43 1.38
C ILE A 387 44.73 -2.59 2.66
N ASN A 388 45.53 -1.52 2.71
CA ASN A 388 45.45 -0.51 3.74
C ASN A 388 44.11 0.26 3.70
N LEU A 389 43.95 1.33 4.50
CA LEU A 389 42.68 2.07 4.57
C LEU A 389 42.21 2.69 3.23
N SER A 390 43.06 2.82 2.21
CA SER A 390 42.62 3.17 0.84
C SER A 390 41.68 2.13 0.22
N GLY A 391 41.68 0.90 0.74
CA GLY A 391 40.73 -0.16 0.43
C GLY A 391 39.29 0.16 0.82
N TYR A 392 39.06 1.17 1.68
CA TYR A 392 37.73 1.61 2.08
C TYR A 392 36.98 2.34 0.95
N ARG A 393 37.61 2.67 -0.20
CA ARG A 393 36.90 3.22 -1.36
C ARG A 393 36.08 2.16 -2.11
N TYR A 394 36.65 0.96 -2.29
CA TYR A 394 36.08 -0.07 -3.18
C TYR A 394 34.86 -0.74 -2.54
N ARG A 395 33.92 -1.20 -3.37
CA ARG A 395 32.65 -1.82 -2.94
C ARG A 395 32.43 -3.14 -3.68
N PRO A 396 31.78 -4.15 -3.07
CA PRO A 396 31.27 -5.31 -3.79
C PRO A 396 30.48 -4.87 -5.04
N GLY A 397 30.74 -5.51 -6.17
CA GLY A 397 30.18 -5.17 -7.48
C GLY A 397 31.03 -4.25 -8.35
N MET A 398 31.96 -3.46 -7.78
CA MET A 398 32.82 -2.57 -8.58
C MET A 398 33.85 -3.36 -9.39
N TYR A 399 34.15 -2.86 -10.59
CA TYR A 399 35.27 -3.31 -11.41
C TYR A 399 36.49 -2.41 -11.13
N VAL A 400 37.68 -3.02 -11.01
CA VAL A 400 38.95 -2.37 -10.69
C VAL A 400 40.07 -2.95 -11.54
N LYS A 401 41.07 -2.13 -11.91
CA LYS A 401 42.29 -2.62 -12.57
C LYS A 401 43.35 -2.93 -11.53
N LEU A 402 43.89 -4.14 -11.57
CA LEU A 402 44.93 -4.59 -10.66
C LEU A 402 46.32 -4.45 -11.31
N PHE A 403 47.19 -3.67 -10.67
CA PHE A 403 48.58 -3.47 -11.05
C PHE A 403 49.50 -4.01 -9.95
N LEU A 404 50.01 -5.22 -10.16
CA LEU A 404 51.05 -5.87 -9.35
C LEU A 404 52.22 -6.31 -10.25
N PRO A 405 53.04 -5.38 -10.77
CA PRO A 405 54.12 -5.71 -11.71
C PRO A 405 55.15 -6.71 -11.17
N SER A 406 55.36 -6.78 -9.85
CA SER A 406 56.23 -7.77 -9.21
C SER A 406 55.72 -9.22 -9.35
N LEU A 407 54.42 -9.40 -9.60
CA LEU A 407 53.76 -10.68 -9.89
C LEU A 407 53.40 -10.83 -11.38
N GLY A 408 53.79 -9.89 -12.24
CA GLY A 408 53.45 -9.89 -13.67
C GLY A 408 51.98 -9.58 -13.98
N ILE A 409 51.23 -9.02 -13.03
CA ILE A 409 49.83 -8.61 -13.24
C ILE A 409 49.83 -7.12 -13.60
N ASP A 410 49.53 -6.80 -14.85
CA ASP A 410 49.55 -5.44 -15.38
C ASP A 410 48.17 -5.07 -15.97
N GLY A 411 47.48 -4.13 -15.33
CA GLY A 411 46.21 -3.55 -15.80
C GLY A 411 45.01 -4.50 -15.89
N VAL A 412 45.07 -5.70 -15.30
CA VAL A 412 44.03 -6.72 -15.43
C VAL A 412 42.74 -6.27 -14.72
N GLU A 413 41.62 -6.26 -15.45
CA GLU A 413 40.30 -5.97 -14.89
C GLU A 413 39.82 -7.11 -13.99
N MET A 414 39.37 -6.74 -12.78
CA MET A 414 38.90 -7.63 -11.73
C MET A 414 37.65 -7.02 -11.09
N ARG A 415 36.65 -7.84 -10.78
CA ARG A 415 35.46 -7.43 -10.02
C ARG A 415 35.69 -7.67 -8.52
N VAL A 416 35.27 -6.73 -7.68
CA VAL A 416 35.24 -6.90 -6.22
C VAL A 416 34.05 -7.79 -5.86
N ALA A 417 34.31 -9.03 -5.44
CA ALA A 417 33.28 -10.01 -5.10
C ALA A 417 32.90 -9.99 -3.61
N ASP A 418 33.86 -9.74 -2.72
CA ASP A 418 33.63 -9.57 -1.27
C ASP A 418 34.58 -8.51 -0.69
N TRP A 419 34.16 -7.91 0.42
CA TRP A 419 34.81 -6.78 1.10
C TRP A 419 34.70 -6.95 2.61
N GLN A 420 35.84 -7.02 3.29
CA GLN A 420 35.91 -7.24 4.74
C GLN A 420 36.80 -6.19 5.41
N PHE A 421 36.35 -5.58 6.49
CA PHE A 421 37.10 -4.55 7.23
C PHE A 421 37.57 -5.04 8.60
N SER A 422 38.83 -4.74 8.93
CA SER A 422 39.45 -4.97 10.23
C SER A 422 40.14 -3.70 10.71
N ILE A 423 39.80 -3.25 11.93
CA ILE A 423 40.42 -2.09 12.59
C ILE A 423 41.94 -2.26 12.73
N GLN A 424 42.45 -3.50 12.77
CA GLN A 424 43.88 -3.79 12.89
C GLN A 424 44.58 -3.93 11.53
N ASN A 425 43.91 -4.47 10.52
CA ASN A 425 44.55 -4.93 9.27
C ASN A 425 44.08 -4.19 8.01
N GLY A 426 43.23 -3.17 8.12
CA GLY A 426 42.69 -2.43 6.98
C GLY A 426 41.49 -3.12 6.34
N VAL A 427 41.53 -3.31 5.02
CA VAL A 427 40.46 -3.93 4.23
C VAL A 427 41.00 -5.13 3.48
N LYS A 428 40.39 -6.31 3.64
CA LYS A 428 40.60 -7.44 2.73
C LYS A 428 39.55 -7.37 1.62
N LEU A 429 40.00 -7.30 0.38
CA LEU A 429 39.15 -7.54 -0.79
C LEU A 429 39.26 -9.00 -1.23
N THR A 430 38.16 -9.55 -1.72
CA THR A 430 38.17 -10.75 -2.56
C THR A 430 37.89 -10.29 -3.99
N LEU A 431 38.93 -10.23 -4.82
CA LEU A 431 38.82 -9.90 -6.24
C LEU A 431 38.58 -11.16 -7.05
N LYS A 432 37.78 -11.06 -8.12
CA LYS A 432 37.58 -12.13 -9.11
C LYS A 432 37.83 -11.63 -10.52
N GLN A 433 38.45 -12.47 -11.36
CA GLN A 433 38.54 -12.20 -12.79
C GLN A 433 37.19 -12.47 -13.45
N GLU A 434 36.31 -11.46 -13.41
CA GLU A 434 35.03 -11.40 -14.12
C GLU A 434 35.08 -10.13 -15.00
N GLY A 435 34.86 -10.25 -16.31
CA GLY A 435 34.82 -9.14 -17.27
C GLY A 435 33.47 -9.09 -18.01
N ALA A 436 33.35 -8.23 -19.03
CA ALA A 436 32.11 -8.11 -19.81
C ALA A 436 31.73 -9.43 -20.54
N ASP A 437 32.73 -10.21 -20.94
CA ASP A 437 32.59 -11.53 -21.57
C ASP A 437 31.80 -12.54 -20.74
N VAL A 438 31.92 -12.45 -19.41
CA VAL A 438 31.20 -13.28 -18.43
C VAL A 438 29.69 -13.00 -18.43
N TRP A 439 29.28 -11.78 -18.81
CA TRP A 439 27.88 -11.32 -18.77
C TRP A 439 27.24 -11.16 -20.16
N ASN A 440 27.98 -11.43 -21.24
CA ASN A 440 27.44 -11.43 -22.61
C ASN A 440 26.29 -12.43 -22.76
N ASP A 441 25.14 -11.95 -23.23
CA ASP A 441 23.93 -12.74 -23.46
C ASP A 441 24.16 -13.89 -24.46
N ALA A 442 24.04 -15.13 -23.97
CA ALA A 442 23.96 -16.30 -24.83
C ALA A 442 22.62 -16.35 -25.58
N ILE A 443 22.70 -16.44 -26.91
CA ILE A 443 21.53 -16.65 -27.78
C ILE A 443 21.09 -18.11 -27.62
N GLY A 444 20.16 -18.34 -26.69
CA GLY A 444 19.64 -19.67 -26.36
C GLY A 444 18.97 -20.38 -27.54
N LYS A 445 18.93 -21.71 -27.50
CA LYS A 445 18.25 -22.57 -28.49
C LYS A 445 16.81 -22.84 -28.05
N LEU A 446 15.95 -23.18 -29.01
CA LEU A 446 14.58 -23.62 -28.74
C LEU A 446 14.54 -25.05 -28.20
N ILE A 447 13.58 -25.37 -27.34
CA ILE A 447 13.27 -26.76 -26.93
C ILE A 447 12.49 -27.48 -28.05
N ASP A 448 12.86 -28.72 -28.37
CA ASP A 448 12.01 -29.62 -29.18
C ASP A 448 10.90 -30.21 -28.29
N ARG A 449 9.72 -29.57 -28.35
CA ARG A 449 8.57 -29.82 -27.47
C ARG A 449 7.83 -31.09 -27.89
N ALA A 450 8.21 -32.22 -27.29
CA ALA A 450 7.55 -33.51 -27.53
C ALA A 450 6.02 -33.43 -27.29
N PRO A 451 5.18 -33.95 -28.21
CA PRO A 451 3.73 -33.76 -28.14
C PRO A 451 3.12 -34.49 -26.93
N LEU A 452 2.28 -33.77 -26.18
CA LEU A 452 1.76 -34.18 -24.86
C LEU A 452 1.03 -35.54 -24.84
N THR A 453 0.46 -35.96 -25.97
CA THR A 453 -0.10 -37.29 -26.15
C THR A 453 0.24 -37.86 -27.53
N ASN A 454 0.78 -39.08 -27.56
CA ASN A 454 1.01 -39.84 -28.80
C ASN A 454 0.42 -41.25 -28.65
N LEU A 455 -0.91 -41.33 -28.50
CA LEU A 455 -1.63 -42.56 -28.15
C LEU A 455 -1.75 -43.51 -29.36
N PRO A 456 -1.25 -44.76 -29.28
CA PRO A 456 -1.45 -45.76 -30.33
C PRO A 456 -2.92 -46.15 -30.45
N ASN A 457 -3.51 -45.95 -31.63
CA ASN A 457 -4.93 -46.24 -31.85
C ASN A 457 -5.16 -47.73 -32.19
N GLY A 458 -5.28 -48.56 -31.16
CA GLY A 458 -5.60 -49.98 -31.26
C GLY A 458 -6.26 -50.52 -30.00
N ALA A 459 -7.20 -51.46 -30.15
CA ALA A 459 -7.79 -52.19 -29.03
C ALA A 459 -6.82 -53.31 -28.55
N PRO A 460 -6.77 -53.62 -27.25
CA PRO A 460 -5.78 -54.53 -26.69
C PRO A 460 -6.06 -56.00 -27.07
N GLY A 461 -4.99 -56.80 -27.08
CA GLY A 461 -5.05 -58.24 -27.28
C GLY A 461 -5.90 -58.98 -26.23
N ALA A 462 -6.52 -60.08 -26.64
CA ALA A 462 -7.34 -60.91 -25.75
C ALA A 462 -6.46 -61.67 -24.72
N PRO A 463 -6.94 -61.86 -23.47
CA PRO A 463 -6.20 -62.62 -22.45
C PRO A 463 -5.89 -64.06 -22.86
N GLU A 464 -4.66 -64.51 -22.64
CA GLU A 464 -4.19 -65.87 -22.95
C GLU A 464 -4.11 -66.75 -21.68
N ASN A 465 -4.16 -68.07 -21.85
CA ASN A 465 -3.94 -69.07 -20.80
C ASN A 465 -4.89 -68.97 -19.57
N LEU A 466 -6.18 -68.73 -19.81
CA LEU A 466 -7.20 -68.73 -18.75
C LEU A 466 -7.33 -70.10 -18.09
N SER A 467 -7.22 -70.17 -16.74
CA SER A 467 -7.33 -71.42 -15.96
C SER A 467 -7.98 -71.20 -14.59
N TYR A 468 -8.63 -72.23 -14.04
CA TYR A 468 -9.24 -72.22 -12.70
C TYR A 468 -8.60 -73.27 -11.78
N SER A 469 -8.43 -72.91 -10.51
CA SER A 469 -7.90 -73.78 -9.44
C SER A 469 -8.71 -73.63 -8.16
N THR A 470 -8.87 -74.71 -7.38
CA THR A 470 -9.56 -74.64 -6.07
C THR A 470 -8.60 -74.17 -4.98
N GLN A 471 -9.05 -73.21 -4.18
CA GLN A 471 -8.34 -72.67 -3.02
C GLN A 471 -9.36 -72.33 -1.95
N ILE A 472 -9.05 -72.62 -0.68
CA ILE A 472 -9.87 -72.25 0.47
C ILE A 472 -9.06 -71.28 1.33
N ILE A 473 -9.53 -70.04 1.41
CA ILE A 473 -8.99 -68.99 2.28
C ILE A 473 -10.17 -68.46 3.10
N ALA A 474 -10.14 -68.74 4.41
CA ALA A 474 -11.14 -68.30 5.39
C ALA A 474 -12.60 -68.55 4.97
N ASP A 475 -12.88 -69.75 4.43
CA ASP A 475 -14.20 -70.33 4.04
C ASP A 475 -15.04 -69.56 3.00
N VAL A 476 -14.72 -68.29 2.69
CA VAL A 476 -15.42 -67.42 1.73
C VAL A 476 -14.91 -67.62 0.28
N VAL A 477 -13.63 -67.93 0.10
CA VAL A 477 -13.02 -68.18 -1.22
C VAL A 477 -13.19 -69.64 -1.60
N GLN A 478 -13.70 -69.87 -2.81
CA GLN A 478 -14.00 -71.17 -3.40
C GLN A 478 -12.93 -71.61 -4.43
N GLY A 479 -12.27 -70.63 -5.06
CA GLY A 479 -11.19 -70.87 -6.01
C GLY A 479 -10.51 -69.61 -6.53
N LEU A 480 -9.57 -69.80 -7.45
CA LEU A 480 -8.76 -68.77 -8.09
C LEU A 480 -8.71 -69.02 -9.60
N LEU A 481 -9.17 -68.03 -10.35
CA LEU A 481 -9.11 -67.92 -11.80
C LEU A 481 -7.85 -67.10 -12.17
N THR A 482 -7.07 -67.53 -13.16
CA THR A 482 -5.79 -66.88 -13.55
C THR A 482 -5.64 -66.83 -15.07
N TRP A 483 -4.95 -65.81 -15.59
CA TRP A 483 -4.65 -65.65 -17.02
C TRP A 483 -3.32 -64.91 -17.24
N THR A 484 -2.98 -64.61 -18.50
CA THR A 484 -1.78 -63.91 -18.93
C THR A 484 -2.08 -62.87 -20.02
N THR A 485 -1.19 -61.89 -20.22
CA THR A 485 -1.25 -60.87 -21.29
C THR A 485 0.13 -60.63 -21.88
N ARG A 486 0.19 -59.92 -23.02
CA ARG A 486 1.41 -59.43 -23.66
C ARG A 486 1.54 -57.91 -23.67
N GLU A 487 0.49 -57.21 -23.26
CA GLU A 487 0.33 -55.75 -23.38
C GLU A 487 -0.09 -55.14 -22.04
N THR A 488 0.32 -53.89 -21.78
CA THR A 488 -0.09 -53.14 -20.59
C THR A 488 -1.52 -52.62 -20.76
N VAL A 489 -2.40 -53.03 -19.86
CA VAL A 489 -3.84 -52.71 -19.87
C VAL A 489 -4.27 -52.14 -18.52
N ALA A 490 -5.34 -51.36 -18.48
CA ALA A 490 -5.80 -50.68 -17.27
C ALA A 490 -6.47 -51.64 -16.27
N HIS A 491 -7.28 -52.57 -16.78
CA HIS A 491 -7.91 -53.64 -16.00
C HIS A 491 -8.46 -54.74 -16.92
N TYR A 492 -8.96 -55.81 -16.31
CA TYR A 492 -9.75 -56.85 -16.94
C TYR A 492 -11.18 -56.84 -16.40
N ASN A 493 -12.15 -57.16 -17.26
CA ASN A 493 -13.52 -57.46 -16.87
C ASN A 493 -13.70 -58.98 -16.88
N VAL A 494 -14.08 -59.55 -15.73
CA VAL A 494 -14.34 -60.99 -15.54
C VAL A 494 -15.83 -61.21 -15.34
N LEU A 495 -16.47 -62.08 -16.13
CA LEU A 495 -17.89 -62.42 -16.04
C LEU A 495 -18.04 -63.90 -15.65
N PHE A 496 -19.02 -64.24 -14.82
CA PHE A 496 -19.39 -65.62 -14.51
C PHE A 496 -20.83 -65.89 -14.96
N ILE A 497 -20.99 -66.95 -15.75
CA ILE A 497 -22.20 -67.28 -16.50
C ILE A 497 -22.68 -68.68 -16.11
N GLN A 498 -24.00 -68.83 -15.92
CA GLN A 498 -24.65 -70.13 -15.74
C GLN A 498 -25.92 -70.17 -16.59
N ASN A 499 -26.18 -71.29 -17.27
CA ASN A 499 -27.35 -71.47 -18.15
C ASN A 499 -27.55 -70.40 -19.25
N GLY A 500 -26.53 -69.59 -19.55
CA GLY A 500 -26.56 -68.49 -20.52
C GLY A 500 -26.76 -67.10 -19.91
N GLU A 501 -26.97 -66.98 -18.60
CA GLU A 501 -27.16 -65.71 -17.89
C GLU A 501 -25.92 -65.35 -17.05
N THR A 502 -25.54 -64.07 -17.02
CA THR A 502 -24.38 -63.60 -16.23
C THR A 502 -24.80 -63.34 -14.79
N ILE A 503 -24.29 -64.14 -13.86
CA ILE A 503 -24.64 -64.09 -12.43
C ILE A 503 -23.72 -63.14 -11.65
N TYR A 504 -22.46 -63.00 -12.06
CA TYR A 504 -21.48 -62.14 -11.38
C TYR A 504 -20.52 -61.49 -12.38
N THR A 505 -20.09 -60.27 -12.10
CA THR A 505 -19.07 -59.54 -12.88
C THR A 505 -18.12 -58.82 -11.92
N ALA A 506 -16.83 -58.85 -12.22
CA ALA A 506 -15.78 -58.19 -11.42
C ALA A 506 -14.77 -57.48 -12.32
N GLN A 507 -14.29 -56.31 -11.89
CA GLN A 507 -13.15 -55.63 -12.50
C GLN A 507 -11.87 -55.97 -11.72
N VAL A 508 -10.79 -56.26 -12.44
CA VAL A 508 -9.57 -56.82 -11.85
C VAL A 508 -8.33 -56.16 -12.47
N PRO A 509 -7.47 -55.46 -11.71
CA PRO A 509 -6.27 -54.82 -12.25
C PRO A 509 -5.09 -55.79 -12.46
N GLY A 510 -5.09 -56.95 -11.79
CA GLY A 510 -4.11 -58.02 -11.96
C GLY A 510 -4.62 -59.17 -12.83
N THR A 511 -3.74 -60.13 -13.17
CA THR A 511 -4.09 -61.26 -14.05
C THR A 511 -4.70 -62.47 -13.31
N GLN A 512 -5.39 -62.22 -12.18
CA GLN A 512 -6.02 -63.25 -11.36
C GLN A 512 -7.25 -62.75 -10.60
N CYS A 513 -8.32 -63.53 -10.56
CA CYS A 513 -9.57 -63.24 -9.86
C CYS A 513 -9.91 -64.36 -8.87
N ARG A 514 -10.30 -64.02 -7.64
CA ARG A 514 -10.83 -65.00 -6.68
C ARG A 514 -12.31 -65.26 -6.97
N VAL A 515 -12.72 -66.51 -6.83
CA VAL A 515 -14.12 -66.95 -6.97
C VAL A 515 -14.72 -67.15 -5.60
N THR A 516 -15.87 -66.52 -5.34
CA THR A 516 -16.52 -66.39 -4.03
C THR A 516 -18.03 -66.42 -4.20
N GLY A 517 -18.74 -67.08 -3.28
CA GLY A 517 -20.21 -66.95 -3.15
C GLY A 517 -21.08 -67.65 -4.21
N LEU A 518 -20.51 -68.49 -5.09
CA LEU A 518 -21.30 -69.24 -6.07
C LEU A 518 -21.98 -70.47 -5.41
N PRO A 519 -23.29 -70.72 -5.63
CA PRO A 519 -23.97 -71.93 -5.17
C PRO A 519 -23.42 -73.23 -5.78
N GLU A 520 -23.83 -74.39 -5.22
CA GLU A 520 -23.52 -75.71 -5.77
C GLU A 520 -24.05 -75.84 -7.22
N GLY A 521 -23.15 -76.09 -8.18
CA GLY A 521 -23.50 -76.06 -9.61
C GLY A 521 -22.28 -76.07 -10.54
N GLU A 522 -22.53 -75.78 -11.82
CA GLU A 522 -21.53 -75.66 -12.90
C GLU A 522 -21.60 -74.27 -13.54
N TYR A 523 -20.44 -73.68 -13.83
CA TYR A 523 -20.31 -72.27 -14.24
C TYR A 523 -19.28 -72.11 -15.36
N ILE A 524 -19.49 -71.12 -16.22
CA ILE A 524 -18.53 -70.60 -17.20
C ILE A 524 -17.95 -69.28 -16.67
N ALA A 525 -16.68 -69.00 -16.88
CA ALA A 525 -16.07 -67.69 -16.69
C ALA A 525 -15.56 -67.12 -18.02
N GLU A 526 -15.80 -65.83 -18.31
CA GLU A 526 -15.17 -65.06 -19.39
C GLU A 526 -14.23 -63.98 -18.84
N VAL A 527 -13.19 -63.62 -19.60
CA VAL A 527 -12.30 -62.48 -19.28
C VAL A 527 -12.02 -61.64 -20.53
N ARG A 528 -12.10 -60.30 -20.39
CA ARG A 528 -11.75 -59.29 -21.40
C ARG A 528 -10.72 -58.31 -20.84
N ALA A 529 -9.81 -57.82 -21.66
CA ALA A 529 -8.86 -56.76 -21.31
C ALA A 529 -9.41 -55.37 -21.69
N VAL A 530 -9.04 -54.33 -20.94
CA VAL A 530 -9.45 -52.93 -21.18
C VAL A 530 -8.23 -52.02 -21.17
N ALA A 531 -7.97 -51.33 -22.29
CA ALA A 531 -6.83 -50.42 -22.43
C ALA A 531 -7.05 -49.10 -21.66
N MET A 532 -5.97 -48.32 -21.48
CA MET A 532 -5.99 -47.03 -20.79
C MET A 532 -6.89 -45.96 -21.45
N ASN A 533 -7.28 -46.17 -22.71
CA ASN A 533 -8.26 -45.35 -23.45
C ASN A 533 -9.69 -45.92 -23.45
N GLY A 534 -9.97 -46.96 -22.64
CA GLY A 534 -11.29 -47.59 -22.52
C GLY A 534 -11.62 -48.66 -23.57
N ALA A 535 -10.78 -48.88 -24.59
CA ALA A 535 -11.02 -49.89 -25.61
C ALA A 535 -10.95 -51.33 -25.04
N GLN A 536 -11.92 -52.18 -25.37
CA GLN A 536 -12.03 -53.56 -24.85
C GLN A 536 -11.56 -54.63 -25.87
N SER A 537 -10.97 -55.72 -25.37
CA SER A 537 -10.67 -56.92 -26.17
C SER A 537 -11.91 -57.81 -26.39
N VAL A 538 -11.78 -58.78 -27.31
CA VAL A 538 -12.68 -59.95 -27.35
C VAL A 538 -12.46 -60.85 -26.11
N PRO A 539 -13.47 -61.63 -25.67
CA PRO A 539 -13.38 -62.49 -24.48
C PRO A 539 -12.69 -63.84 -24.70
N THR A 540 -12.08 -64.35 -23.62
CA THR A 540 -11.57 -65.73 -23.47
C THR A 540 -12.35 -66.45 -22.35
N SER A 541 -12.65 -67.75 -22.46
CA SER A 541 -13.56 -68.45 -21.51
C SER A 541 -13.19 -69.88 -21.06
N ILE A 542 -13.73 -70.35 -19.92
CA ILE A 542 -13.49 -71.67 -19.27
C ILE A 542 -14.67 -72.13 -18.36
N THR A 543 -14.76 -73.40 -17.95
CA THR A 543 -15.88 -74.00 -17.15
C THR A 543 -15.43 -74.73 -15.85
N PHE A 544 -16.19 -74.69 -14.73
CA PHE A 544 -15.85 -75.32 -13.42
C PHE A 544 -17.07 -75.65 -12.49
N LYS A 545 -16.86 -76.31 -11.30
CA LYS A 545 -17.92 -76.82 -10.35
C LYS A 545 -17.57 -76.76 -8.83
N ILE A 546 -18.56 -77.00 -7.92
CA ILE A 546 -18.53 -76.92 -6.42
C ILE A 546 -19.27 -78.13 -5.73
N ASN A 547 -18.98 -78.57 -4.47
CA ASN A 547 -19.59 -79.75 -3.75
C ASN A 547 -19.53 -79.71 -2.16
N SER A 548 -20.11 -80.72 -1.45
CA SER A 548 -20.36 -80.81 0.03
C SER A 548 -19.70 -82.03 0.82
N PRO A 549 -19.72 -82.10 2.20
CA PRO A 549 -18.84 -82.99 3.04
C PRO A 549 -19.47 -84.26 3.72
N ALA A 550 -18.70 -84.99 4.57
CA ALA A 550 -19.04 -86.29 5.21
C ALA A 550 -18.78 -86.41 6.75
N ALA A 551 -19.19 -87.54 7.37
CA ALA A 551 -19.39 -87.76 8.82
C ALA A 551 -18.15 -88.19 9.67
N PRO A 552 -18.19 -88.11 11.02
CA PRO A 552 -17.12 -88.55 11.94
C PRO A 552 -17.03 -90.08 12.17
N ASP A 553 -15.89 -90.53 12.70
CA ASP A 553 -15.56 -91.94 12.98
C ASP A 553 -15.82 -92.36 14.44
N ARG A 554 -15.29 -91.60 15.42
CA ARG A 554 -15.44 -91.87 16.88
C ARG A 554 -15.07 -90.66 17.74
N VAL A 555 -15.11 -90.80 19.07
CA VAL A 555 -14.78 -89.75 20.07
C VAL A 555 -14.04 -90.33 21.29
N ASP A 556 -13.01 -89.63 21.78
CA ASP A 556 -12.22 -89.96 22.99
C ASP A 556 -12.66 -89.10 24.22
N VAL A 557 -12.36 -89.51 25.47
CA VAL A 557 -12.96 -88.95 26.72
C VAL A 557 -11.93 -88.74 27.87
N THR A 558 -12.12 -87.74 28.77
CA THR A 558 -11.30 -87.56 30.02
C THR A 558 -12.10 -86.93 31.20
N PRO A 559 -11.94 -87.36 32.47
CA PRO A 559 -12.70 -86.84 33.64
C PRO A 559 -11.90 -85.91 34.59
N GLY A 560 -12.61 -85.20 35.49
CA GLY A 560 -12.05 -84.34 36.55
C GLY A 560 -13.05 -83.98 37.66
N LEU A 561 -12.62 -83.15 38.63
CA LEU A 561 -13.44 -82.70 39.76
C LEU A 561 -14.67 -81.89 39.28
N TRP A 562 -15.82 -82.57 39.27
CA TRP A 562 -17.09 -82.09 38.69
C TRP A 562 -17.07 -81.77 37.18
N SER A 563 -16.18 -82.39 36.39
CA SER A 563 -16.04 -82.13 34.93
C SER A 563 -15.66 -83.34 34.04
N VAL A 564 -15.93 -83.24 32.73
CA VAL A 564 -15.62 -84.23 31.67
C VAL A 564 -15.23 -83.53 30.35
N GLU A 565 -14.30 -84.08 29.57
CA GLU A 565 -13.83 -83.60 28.25
C GLU A 565 -13.95 -84.65 27.12
N LEU A 566 -14.12 -84.21 25.86
CA LEU A 566 -14.45 -85.00 24.66
C LEU A 566 -13.65 -84.59 23.41
N HIS A 567 -13.18 -85.55 22.59
CA HIS A 567 -12.35 -85.30 21.38
C HIS A 567 -12.71 -86.18 20.16
N PRO A 568 -13.35 -85.67 19.08
CA PRO A 568 -13.73 -86.46 17.90
C PRO A 568 -12.59 -86.82 16.94
N ARG A 569 -12.82 -87.84 16.11
CA ARG A 569 -11.92 -88.38 15.07
C ARG A 569 -12.67 -88.62 13.76
N VAL A 570 -11.94 -88.62 12.64
CA VAL A 570 -12.46 -88.74 11.26
C VAL A 570 -11.57 -89.64 10.41
N ILE A 571 -12.15 -90.25 9.37
CA ILE A 571 -11.39 -90.89 8.28
C ILE A 571 -10.79 -89.80 7.39
N ALA A 572 -9.57 -90.00 6.90
CA ALA A 572 -8.81 -89.00 6.16
C ALA A 572 -9.45 -88.63 4.81
N GLY A 573 -9.47 -87.33 4.47
CA GLY A 573 -9.97 -86.82 3.19
C GLY A 573 -11.07 -85.76 3.25
N LEU A 574 -11.34 -85.15 4.42
CA LEU A 574 -12.34 -84.08 4.53
C LEU A 574 -11.98 -82.80 3.76
N PRO A 575 -12.98 -82.08 3.20
CA PRO A 575 -12.82 -80.70 2.77
C PRO A 575 -12.37 -79.79 3.93
N VAL A 576 -11.51 -78.81 3.62
CA VAL A 576 -11.07 -77.78 4.58
C VAL A 576 -12.28 -76.97 5.06
N GLY A 577 -12.28 -76.53 6.32
CA GLY A 577 -13.42 -75.83 6.95
C GLY A 577 -14.46 -76.74 7.62
N THR A 578 -14.21 -78.06 7.69
CA THR A 578 -15.11 -78.99 8.41
C THR A 578 -14.86 -78.94 9.94
N VAL A 579 -15.90 -78.69 10.73
CA VAL A 579 -15.87 -78.65 12.21
C VAL A 579 -16.89 -79.63 12.82
N PHE A 580 -16.82 -79.89 14.13
CA PHE A 580 -17.76 -80.78 14.83
C PHE A 580 -18.77 -80.03 15.70
N GLU A 581 -19.96 -80.61 15.86
CA GLU A 581 -21.01 -80.17 16.79
C GLU A 581 -21.15 -81.15 17.95
N PHE A 582 -21.40 -80.67 19.16
CA PHE A 582 -21.52 -81.49 20.38
C PHE A 582 -22.89 -81.28 21.07
N TRP A 583 -23.42 -82.37 21.66
CA TRP A 583 -24.68 -82.42 22.41
C TRP A 583 -24.54 -83.29 23.66
N PHE A 584 -25.41 -83.12 24.67
CA PHE A 584 -25.33 -83.75 25.99
C PHE A 584 -26.69 -84.16 26.58
N SER A 585 -26.74 -85.33 27.19
CA SER A 585 -27.86 -85.80 28.01
C SER A 585 -27.36 -86.40 29.34
N VAL A 586 -28.20 -86.36 30.37
CA VAL A 586 -27.88 -87.03 31.64
C VAL A 586 -27.98 -88.55 31.47
N ASP A 587 -29.08 -89.02 30.88
CA ASP A 587 -29.33 -90.42 30.57
C ASP A 587 -29.26 -90.66 29.05
N ARG A 588 -28.95 -91.88 28.60
CA ARG A 588 -28.85 -92.19 27.17
C ARG A 588 -30.20 -92.08 26.48
N LEU A 589 -30.25 -91.40 25.34
CA LEU A 589 -31.44 -91.38 24.47
C LEU A 589 -31.71 -92.77 23.88
N SER A 590 -32.99 -93.10 23.69
CA SER A 590 -33.43 -94.38 23.10
C SER A 590 -33.24 -94.46 21.58
N ASP A 591 -33.07 -93.31 20.91
CA ASP A 591 -32.87 -93.20 19.47
C ASP A 591 -31.98 -91.98 19.18
N ILE A 592 -30.97 -92.13 18.31
CA ILE A 592 -30.00 -91.07 17.97
C ILE A 592 -30.57 -90.01 17.02
N SER A 593 -31.69 -90.28 16.35
CA SER A 593 -32.42 -89.27 15.55
C SER A 593 -33.08 -88.19 16.41
N LEU A 594 -33.27 -88.44 17.70
CA LEU A 594 -33.89 -87.50 18.65
C LEU A 594 -32.88 -86.56 19.35
N VAL A 595 -31.59 -86.61 18.97
CA VAL A 595 -30.51 -85.82 19.60
C VAL A 595 -30.83 -84.32 19.60
N GLU A 596 -31.26 -83.76 18.48
CA GLU A 596 -31.52 -82.32 18.36
C GLU A 596 -32.74 -81.83 19.17
N THR A 597 -33.59 -82.75 19.64
CA THR A 597 -34.82 -82.45 20.41
C THR A 597 -34.67 -82.77 21.90
N ASN A 598 -33.97 -83.86 22.24
CA ASN A 598 -33.94 -84.43 23.59
C ASN A 598 -32.55 -84.35 24.28
N ALA A 599 -31.48 -84.05 23.55
CA ALA A 599 -30.20 -83.69 24.16
C ALA A 599 -30.04 -82.16 24.18
N ASN A 600 -29.27 -81.64 25.14
CA ASN A 600 -28.91 -80.24 25.21
C ASN A 600 -27.72 -79.98 24.28
N TYR A 601 -27.82 -78.98 23.41
CA TYR A 601 -26.68 -78.53 22.60
C TYR A 601 -25.55 -78.02 23.51
N LEU A 602 -24.31 -78.36 23.14
CA LEU A 602 -23.10 -77.91 23.85
C LEU A 602 -22.34 -76.84 23.06
N GLY A 603 -22.31 -76.94 21.73
CA GLY A 603 -21.64 -75.99 20.84
C GLY A 603 -20.92 -76.64 19.67
N ARG A 604 -20.04 -75.88 19.01
CA ARG A 604 -19.14 -76.34 17.93
C ARG A 604 -17.67 -76.26 18.35
N GLY A 605 -16.83 -77.15 17.83
CA GLY A 605 -15.39 -77.12 18.09
C GLY A 605 -14.62 -78.33 17.55
N ALA A 606 -13.35 -78.45 17.96
CA ALA A 606 -12.51 -79.63 17.77
C ALA A 606 -12.53 -80.58 18.98
N SER A 607 -12.99 -80.10 20.13
CA SER A 607 -13.18 -80.82 21.39
C SER A 607 -14.22 -80.07 22.25
N TYR A 608 -14.67 -80.65 23.37
CA TYR A 608 -15.58 -79.96 24.30
C TYR A 608 -15.45 -80.45 25.74
N THR A 609 -15.54 -79.53 26.72
CA THR A 609 -15.46 -79.83 28.16
C THR A 609 -16.73 -79.39 28.90
N LYS A 610 -17.40 -80.34 29.56
CA LYS A 610 -18.61 -80.17 30.36
C LYS A 610 -18.26 -80.12 31.85
N VAL A 611 -18.51 -78.97 32.49
CA VAL A 611 -18.33 -78.76 33.93
C VAL A 611 -19.67 -78.75 34.69
N GLY A 612 -19.63 -78.83 36.03
CA GLY A 612 -20.80 -78.74 36.91
C GLY A 612 -21.55 -80.05 37.11
N LEU A 613 -20.92 -81.19 36.85
CA LEU A 613 -21.46 -82.52 37.09
C LEU A 613 -21.32 -82.85 38.58
N LYS A 614 -22.42 -82.90 39.33
CA LYS A 614 -22.39 -82.91 40.82
C LYS A 614 -22.43 -84.30 41.47
N GLU A 615 -22.70 -85.36 40.71
CA GLU A 615 -22.86 -86.72 41.24
C GLU A 615 -21.59 -87.54 41.00
N VAL A 616 -20.76 -87.63 42.04
CA VAL A 616 -19.55 -88.48 42.09
C VAL A 616 -19.92 -89.93 41.76
N GLY A 617 -19.27 -90.49 40.74
CA GLY A 617 -19.53 -91.85 40.26
C GLY A 617 -20.68 -92.06 39.25
N LYS A 618 -21.38 -91.00 38.79
CA LYS A 618 -22.48 -91.13 37.80
C LYS A 618 -21.99 -91.03 36.35
N VAL A 619 -22.57 -91.85 35.45
CA VAL A 619 -22.27 -91.83 34.01
C VAL A 619 -23.24 -90.93 33.24
N TYR A 620 -22.70 -89.99 32.48
CA TYR A 620 -23.41 -89.02 31.63
C TYR A 620 -23.19 -89.29 30.12
N TRP A 621 -24.03 -88.79 29.21
CA TRP A 621 -24.00 -89.13 27.76
C TRP A 621 -23.86 -87.93 26.81
N PHE A 622 -23.27 -88.15 25.63
CA PHE A 622 -22.94 -87.12 24.64
C PHE A 622 -23.11 -87.59 23.18
N TYR A 623 -23.32 -86.65 22.25
CA TYR A 623 -23.50 -86.93 20.81
C TYR A 623 -22.76 -85.92 19.90
N VAL A 624 -22.24 -86.35 18.74
CA VAL A 624 -21.35 -85.56 17.85
C VAL A 624 -21.61 -85.77 16.35
N ARG A 625 -21.58 -84.71 15.52
CA ARG A 625 -21.56 -84.76 14.03
C ARG A 625 -20.55 -83.78 13.41
N SER A 626 -20.29 -83.84 12.10
CA SER A 626 -19.49 -82.86 11.36
C SER A 626 -20.33 -81.96 10.44
N VAL A 627 -19.86 -80.72 10.23
CA VAL A 627 -20.50 -79.69 9.40
C VAL A 627 -19.44 -78.82 8.70
N ASN A 628 -19.75 -78.24 7.54
CA ASN A 628 -19.03 -77.11 6.96
C ASN A 628 -20.03 -76.01 6.52
N SER A 629 -19.55 -74.93 5.89
CA SER A 629 -20.37 -73.81 5.43
C SER A 629 -21.42 -74.14 4.34
N TYR A 630 -21.42 -75.38 3.84
CA TYR A 630 -22.24 -75.82 2.69
C TYR A 630 -23.10 -77.07 3.01
N GLY A 631 -22.83 -77.83 4.08
CA GLY A 631 -23.62 -79.01 4.46
C GLY A 631 -23.26 -79.65 5.82
N ALA A 632 -24.07 -80.64 6.24
CA ALA A 632 -24.00 -81.29 7.57
C ALA A 632 -24.16 -82.82 7.51
N SER A 633 -23.60 -83.54 8.50
CA SER A 633 -23.58 -85.01 8.57
C SER A 633 -24.55 -85.65 9.59
N ALA A 634 -24.56 -86.98 9.66
CA ALA A 634 -25.17 -87.77 10.73
C ALA A 634 -24.33 -87.78 12.04
N PHE A 635 -24.92 -88.26 13.15
CA PHE A 635 -24.40 -88.23 14.53
C PHE A 635 -23.76 -89.56 15.03
N VAL A 636 -22.96 -89.47 16.11
CA VAL A 636 -22.22 -90.53 16.84
C VAL A 636 -22.37 -90.32 18.38
N GLU A 637 -22.25 -91.34 19.26
CA GLU A 637 -22.56 -91.26 20.73
C GLU A 637 -21.45 -91.71 21.73
N VAL A 638 -21.44 -91.20 23.00
CA VAL A 638 -20.34 -91.31 24.02
C VAL A 638 -20.79 -91.13 25.51
N GLY A 639 -19.96 -91.40 26.57
CA GLY A 639 -20.28 -91.08 28.00
C GLY A 639 -19.16 -91.15 29.12
N ALA A 640 -19.34 -90.57 30.35
CA ALA A 640 -18.28 -90.27 31.38
C ALA A 640 -18.70 -89.89 32.87
N SER A 641 -17.78 -89.68 33.87
CA SER A 641 -18.04 -89.41 35.36
C SER A 641 -16.98 -88.57 36.19
N VAL A 642 -17.12 -88.34 37.55
CA VAL A 642 -16.42 -87.31 38.44
C VAL A 642 -16.15 -87.63 39.98
N ASP A 643 -15.62 -86.69 40.84
CA ASP A 643 -14.95 -86.83 42.22
C ASP A 643 -15.23 -85.70 43.34
N SER A 644 -14.69 -85.72 44.61
CA SER A 644 -14.79 -84.63 45.71
C SER A 644 -14.06 -84.78 47.12
N ASP A 645 -13.63 -83.69 47.85
CA ASP A 645 -13.19 -83.58 49.33
C ASP A 645 -13.30 -82.12 49.97
N VAL A 646 -13.49 -81.91 51.31
CA VAL A 646 -13.52 -80.58 52.07
C VAL A 646 -13.60 -80.63 53.65
N ALA A 647 -12.99 -79.67 54.40
CA ALA A 647 -13.23 -79.35 55.84
C ALA A 647 -12.58 -78.00 56.33
N PRO A 648 -12.85 -77.45 57.55
CA PRO A 648 -14.14 -77.12 58.19
C PRO A 648 -14.25 -75.64 58.70
N ILE A 649 -15.49 -75.18 58.98
CA ILE A 649 -15.85 -73.91 59.68
C ILE A 649 -16.46 -74.28 61.06
N PHE A 650 -17.07 -73.32 61.79
CA PHE A 650 -17.94 -73.42 62.99
C PHE A 650 -17.26 -73.20 64.36
N GLU A 651 -17.94 -72.76 65.44
CA GLU A 651 -19.12 -71.89 65.71
C GLU A 651 -19.21 -71.72 67.26
N GLU A 652 -20.26 -71.08 67.82
CA GLU A 652 -20.82 -71.34 69.18
C GLU A 652 -19.84 -71.39 70.39
N ALA A 653 -19.54 -70.36 71.20
CA ALA A 653 -20.23 -69.11 71.61
C ALA A 653 -21.39 -69.25 72.63
N VAL A 654 -21.48 -68.25 73.53
CA VAL A 654 -22.62 -67.82 74.39
C VAL A 654 -22.70 -68.31 75.87
N GLU A 655 -22.24 -69.48 76.29
CA GLU A 655 -22.44 -69.92 77.69
C GLU A 655 -21.44 -69.30 78.72
N VAL A 656 -21.93 -68.96 79.93
CA VAL A 656 -21.18 -68.52 81.14
C VAL A 656 -20.43 -67.15 81.07
N VAL A 657 -21.04 -66.13 80.45
CA VAL A 657 -20.44 -64.77 80.34
C VAL A 657 -20.22 -64.03 81.69
N PHE A 658 -21.06 -64.25 82.70
CA PHE A 658 -21.26 -63.29 83.81
C PHE A 658 -20.36 -63.41 85.06
N GLU A 659 -19.50 -64.43 85.17
CA GLU A 659 -18.54 -64.54 86.31
C GLU A 659 -17.07 -64.31 85.91
N THR A 660 -16.83 -63.90 84.66
CA THR A 660 -15.49 -63.77 84.08
C THR A 660 -14.74 -62.52 84.54
N ASP A 661 -13.40 -62.57 84.49
CA ASP A 661 -12.54 -61.41 84.78
C ASP A 661 -12.75 -60.24 83.80
N ALA A 662 -13.43 -60.46 82.66
CA ALA A 662 -13.86 -59.39 81.77
C ALA A 662 -14.82 -58.38 82.46
N TRP A 663 -15.67 -58.81 83.39
CA TRP A 663 -16.55 -57.89 84.14
C TRP A 663 -15.78 -57.05 85.18
N LYS A 664 -14.66 -57.58 85.70
CA LYS A 664 -13.71 -56.85 86.56
C LYS A 664 -12.82 -55.92 85.74
N SER A 665 -12.43 -56.34 84.53
CA SER A 665 -11.77 -55.48 83.54
C SER A 665 -12.65 -54.30 83.14
N LEU A 666 -13.96 -54.51 82.95
CA LEU A 666 -14.90 -53.46 82.60
C LEU A 666 -15.00 -52.36 83.69
N THR A 667 -14.85 -52.72 84.97
CA THR A 667 -14.82 -51.74 86.07
C THR A 667 -13.48 -51.01 86.15
N GLY A 668 -12.34 -51.66 85.90
CA GLY A 668 -11.05 -50.98 85.78
C GLY A 668 -10.97 -50.03 84.57
N GLN A 669 -11.58 -50.40 83.44
CA GLN A 669 -11.66 -49.57 82.23
C GLN A 669 -12.44 -48.26 82.46
N VAL A 670 -13.39 -48.22 83.40
CA VAL A 670 -14.11 -46.99 83.76
C VAL A 670 -13.20 -45.99 84.48
N ASP A 671 -12.28 -46.46 85.34
CA ASP A 671 -11.29 -45.59 85.99
C ASP A 671 -10.21 -45.10 84.99
N GLU A 672 -9.82 -45.93 84.02
CA GLU A 672 -8.96 -45.49 82.90
C GLU A 672 -9.67 -44.46 82.01
N GLN A 673 -10.96 -44.64 81.71
CA GLN A 673 -11.76 -43.63 81.00
C GLN A 673 -11.78 -42.29 81.76
N GLY A 674 -11.88 -42.30 83.09
CA GLY A 674 -11.80 -41.10 83.93
C GLY A 674 -10.49 -40.33 83.75
N ASN A 675 -9.35 -41.03 83.77
CA ASN A 675 -8.03 -40.41 83.53
C ASN A 675 -7.89 -39.90 82.08
N ASN A 676 -8.36 -40.66 81.10
CA ASN A 676 -8.33 -40.27 79.69
C ASN A 676 -9.18 -39.02 79.41
N ILE A 677 -10.34 -38.89 80.07
CA ILE A 677 -11.19 -37.67 80.00
C ILE A 677 -10.45 -36.45 80.57
N SER A 678 -9.66 -36.60 81.64
CA SER A 678 -8.85 -35.49 82.17
C SER A 678 -7.75 -35.07 81.18
N GLN A 679 -7.02 -36.02 80.59
CA GLN A 679 -5.99 -35.72 79.59
C GLN A 679 -6.58 -35.07 78.33
N LEU A 680 -7.75 -35.52 77.88
CA LEU A 680 -8.49 -34.90 76.78
C LEU A 680 -8.92 -33.46 77.13
N LYS A 681 -9.34 -33.18 78.36
CA LYS A 681 -9.67 -31.82 78.81
C LYS A 681 -8.46 -30.90 78.76
N ASP A 682 -7.31 -31.35 79.26
CA ASP A 682 -6.10 -30.53 79.28
C ASP A 682 -5.53 -30.33 77.86
N GLY A 683 -5.69 -31.31 76.97
CA GLY A 683 -5.43 -31.16 75.54
C GLY A 683 -6.38 -30.18 74.84
N VAL A 684 -7.65 -30.14 75.22
CA VAL A 684 -8.64 -29.14 74.71
C VAL A 684 -8.29 -27.72 75.19
N ASP A 685 -7.87 -27.55 76.44
CA ASP A 685 -7.44 -26.24 76.95
C ASP A 685 -6.16 -25.75 76.26
N ALA A 686 -5.21 -26.66 75.98
CA ALA A 686 -4.01 -26.35 75.19
C ALA A 686 -4.33 -25.99 73.74
N LEU A 687 -5.28 -26.69 73.10
CA LEU A 687 -5.79 -26.34 71.78
C LEU A 687 -6.50 -24.98 71.77
N ALA A 688 -7.27 -24.64 72.81
CA ALA A 688 -7.91 -23.33 72.94
C ALA A 688 -6.88 -22.20 73.03
N LEU A 689 -5.81 -22.38 73.79
CA LEU A 689 -4.68 -21.43 73.84
C LEU A 689 -4.01 -21.27 72.47
N GLY A 690 -3.70 -22.37 71.77
CA GLY A 690 -3.11 -22.32 70.44
C GLY A 690 -4.01 -21.68 69.38
N VAL A 691 -5.33 -21.84 69.48
CA VAL A 691 -6.31 -21.14 68.62
C VAL A 691 -6.33 -19.64 68.89
N ILE A 692 -6.21 -19.21 70.16
CA ILE A 692 -6.12 -17.80 70.52
C ILE A 692 -4.82 -17.19 69.99
N GLU A 693 -3.68 -17.84 70.18
CA GLU A 693 -2.37 -17.39 69.68
C GLU A 693 -2.36 -17.29 68.14
N ASN A 694 -2.88 -18.30 67.44
CA ASN A 694 -3.00 -18.26 65.98
C ASN A 694 -3.96 -17.14 65.51
N THR A 695 -5.05 -16.87 66.25
CA THR A 695 -5.97 -15.76 65.95
C THR A 695 -5.31 -14.39 66.11
N LEU A 696 -4.41 -14.24 67.09
CA LEU A 696 -3.59 -13.04 67.26
C LEU A 696 -2.60 -12.88 66.10
N ASN A 697 -1.85 -13.94 65.76
CA ASN A 697 -0.89 -13.93 64.64
C ASN A 697 -1.57 -13.61 63.29
N ILE A 698 -2.77 -14.17 63.03
CA ILE A 698 -3.59 -13.85 61.86
C ILE A 698 -4.04 -12.38 61.85
N THR A 699 -4.31 -11.81 63.03
CA THR A 699 -4.72 -10.40 63.15
C THR A 699 -3.55 -9.44 62.93
N GLU A 700 -2.36 -9.77 63.46
CA GLU A 700 -1.14 -9.00 63.22
C GLU A 700 -0.71 -9.07 61.74
N THR A 701 -0.77 -10.26 61.14
CA THR A 701 -0.53 -10.46 59.69
C THR A 701 -1.52 -9.65 58.84
N ARG A 702 -2.81 -9.57 59.24
CA ARG A 702 -3.81 -8.74 58.55
C ARG A 702 -3.47 -7.25 58.63
N ASN A 703 -2.98 -6.77 59.77
CA ASN A 703 -2.58 -5.36 59.91
C ASN A 703 -1.38 -5.05 59.02
N GLN A 704 -0.34 -5.88 59.03
CA GLN A 704 0.82 -5.74 58.14
C GLN A 704 0.43 -5.74 56.65
N LEU A 705 -0.57 -6.56 56.26
CA LEU A 705 -1.12 -6.57 54.91
C LEU A 705 -1.89 -5.29 54.57
N ASN A 706 -2.66 -4.73 55.51
CA ASN A 706 -3.36 -3.46 55.32
C ASN A 706 -2.36 -2.30 55.14
N ASP A 707 -1.33 -2.23 55.99
CA ASP A 707 -0.26 -1.21 55.92
C ASP A 707 0.47 -1.28 54.56
N ALA A 708 0.73 -2.49 54.07
CA ALA A 708 1.30 -2.71 52.74
C ALA A 708 0.35 -2.28 51.61
N VAL A 709 -0.96 -2.53 51.73
CA VAL A 709 -1.97 -2.07 50.75
C VAL A 709 -2.09 -0.55 50.72
N GLU A 710 -2.04 0.13 51.87
CA GLU A 710 -2.07 1.60 51.94
C GLU A 710 -0.79 2.23 51.35
N SER A 711 0.37 1.63 51.61
CA SER A 711 1.63 2.00 50.95
C SER A 711 1.60 1.80 49.43
N ILE A 712 1.09 0.66 48.95
CA ILE A 712 0.91 0.39 47.52
C ILE A 712 -0.08 1.38 46.88
N SER A 713 -1.20 1.68 47.55
CA SER A 713 -2.19 2.66 47.07
C SER A 713 -1.61 4.07 46.96
N THR A 714 -0.78 4.47 47.93
CA THR A 714 -0.03 5.73 47.91
C THR A 714 0.96 5.78 46.74
N ASN A 715 1.73 4.70 46.53
CA ASN A 715 2.67 4.61 45.41
C ASN A 715 1.97 4.65 44.05
N ILE A 716 0.84 3.94 43.88
CA ILE A 716 0.00 4.02 42.66
C ILE A 716 -0.49 5.44 42.41
N THR A 717 -0.90 6.16 43.46
CA THR A 717 -1.37 7.55 43.36
C THR A 717 -0.24 8.51 42.95
N ASN A 718 0.96 8.33 43.49
CA ASN A 718 2.14 9.09 43.10
C ASN A 718 2.54 8.81 41.64
N THR A 719 2.69 7.53 41.26
CA THR A 719 3.01 7.13 39.88
C THR A 719 1.96 7.64 38.87
N ARG A 720 0.68 7.65 39.25
CA ARG A 720 -0.39 8.24 38.44
C ARG A 720 -0.19 9.75 38.25
N THR A 721 0.15 10.46 39.31
CA THR A 721 0.38 11.92 39.26
C THR A 721 1.62 12.26 38.41
N GLU A 722 2.68 11.46 38.50
CA GLU A 722 3.87 11.56 37.65
C GLU A 722 3.55 11.27 36.18
N LEU A 723 2.68 10.28 35.90
CA LEU A 723 2.23 9.95 34.55
C LEU A 723 1.34 11.05 33.95
N GLU A 724 0.40 11.60 34.71
CA GLU A 724 -0.44 12.74 34.29
C GLU A 724 0.39 14.01 34.02
N ALA A 725 1.48 14.23 34.78
CA ALA A 725 2.43 15.31 34.51
C ALA A 725 3.32 15.04 33.27
N ALA A 726 3.73 13.79 33.05
CA ALA A 726 4.50 13.39 31.88
C ALA A 726 3.67 13.48 30.59
N ASP A 727 2.40 13.09 30.65
CA ASP A 727 1.44 13.20 29.54
C ASP A 727 1.26 14.67 29.12
N ALA A 728 0.96 15.56 30.08
CA ALA A 728 0.83 16.99 29.81
C ALA A 728 2.09 17.63 29.19
N TYR A 729 3.29 17.20 29.61
CA TYR A 729 4.55 17.63 29.00
C TYR A 729 4.75 17.09 27.58
N LEU A 730 4.31 15.85 27.31
CA LEU A 730 4.31 15.28 25.97
C LEU A 730 3.30 15.99 25.05
N THR A 731 2.09 16.29 25.53
CA THR A 731 1.11 17.12 24.80
C THR A 731 1.73 18.46 24.42
N GLN A 732 2.29 19.20 25.39
CA GLN A 732 2.91 20.51 25.14
C GLN A 732 4.06 20.44 24.11
N ARG A 733 4.84 19.35 24.10
CA ARG A 733 5.90 19.15 23.11
C ARG A 733 5.34 18.81 21.73
N VAL A 734 4.31 17.98 21.65
CA VAL A 734 3.62 17.64 20.39
C VAL A 734 2.99 18.89 19.78
N ASP A 735 2.25 19.69 20.57
CA ASP A 735 1.68 20.96 20.13
C ASP A 735 2.75 21.94 19.62
N GLY A 736 3.91 21.98 20.28
CA GLY A 736 5.07 22.78 19.85
C GLY A 736 5.63 22.35 18.50
N TYR A 737 5.79 21.04 18.27
CA TYR A 737 6.24 20.51 16.97
C TYR A 737 5.17 20.62 15.88
N ILE A 738 3.88 20.55 16.22
CA ILE A 738 2.79 20.84 15.28
C ILE A 738 2.88 22.30 14.83
N ALA A 739 2.96 23.25 15.77
CA ALA A 739 3.06 24.67 15.44
C ALA A 739 4.33 25.03 14.63
N GLU A 740 5.47 24.37 14.89
CA GLU A 740 6.69 24.54 14.08
C GLU A 740 6.50 23.97 12.66
N ASN A 741 5.94 22.78 12.53
CA ASN A 741 5.71 22.15 11.23
C ASN A 741 4.62 22.88 10.42
N ASP A 742 3.54 23.36 11.03
CA ASP A 742 2.51 24.20 10.37
C ASP A 742 3.14 25.48 9.83
N GLY A 743 4.03 26.12 10.59
CA GLY A 743 4.80 27.28 10.14
C GLY A 743 5.69 26.98 8.94
N ARG A 744 6.38 25.82 8.95
CA ARG A 744 7.23 25.36 7.83
C ARG A 744 6.42 24.95 6.60
N VAL A 745 5.27 24.29 6.79
CA VAL A 745 4.32 23.94 5.72
C VAL A 745 3.74 25.21 5.09
N ALA A 746 3.38 26.22 5.89
CA ALA A 746 2.94 27.51 5.37
C ALA A 746 4.04 28.23 4.56
N GLN A 747 5.32 28.11 4.93
CA GLN A 747 6.44 28.60 4.10
C GLN A 747 6.55 27.82 2.78
N VAL A 748 6.60 26.49 2.83
CA VAL A 748 6.68 25.63 1.63
C VAL A 748 5.49 25.87 0.68
N ILE A 749 4.28 26.11 1.18
CA ILE A 749 3.12 26.45 0.35
C ILE A 749 3.33 27.79 -0.39
N ASN A 750 3.91 28.80 0.26
CA ASN A 750 4.22 30.08 -0.40
C ASN A 750 5.35 29.93 -1.43
N ASP A 751 6.39 29.15 -1.12
CA ASP A 751 7.51 28.89 -2.03
C ASP A 751 7.04 28.12 -3.28
N VAL A 752 6.27 27.04 -3.10
CA VAL A 752 5.65 26.26 -4.20
C VAL A 752 4.69 27.13 -5.02
N THR A 753 3.90 28.00 -4.38
CA THR A 753 3.03 28.95 -5.10
C THR A 753 3.85 29.93 -5.95
N THR A 754 5.00 30.38 -5.45
CA THR A 754 5.91 31.28 -6.17
C THR A 754 6.53 30.58 -7.38
N VAL A 755 7.10 29.37 -7.19
CA VAL A 755 7.67 28.56 -8.28
C VAL A 755 6.62 28.22 -9.34
N LYS A 756 5.37 27.91 -8.95
CA LYS A 756 4.28 27.66 -9.90
C LYS A 756 4.00 28.89 -10.77
N ASN A 757 3.94 30.08 -10.18
CA ASN A 757 3.72 31.32 -10.93
C ASN A 757 4.89 31.63 -11.88
N GLU A 758 6.13 31.34 -11.47
CA GLU A 758 7.31 31.48 -12.34
C GLU A 758 7.28 30.47 -13.51
N GLN A 759 6.85 29.23 -13.26
CA GLN A 759 6.67 28.21 -14.30
C GLN A 759 5.55 28.57 -15.29
N GLU A 760 4.42 29.10 -14.82
CA GLU A 760 3.35 29.60 -15.71
C GLU A 760 3.82 30.73 -16.63
N VAL A 761 4.66 31.64 -16.13
CA VAL A 761 5.28 32.71 -16.94
C VAL A 761 6.33 32.15 -17.91
N GLN A 762 7.09 31.12 -17.52
CA GLN A 762 8.04 30.46 -18.41
C GLN A 762 7.34 29.67 -19.54
N ALA A 763 6.22 29.00 -19.25
CA ALA A 763 5.40 28.33 -20.25
C ALA A 763 4.85 29.31 -21.30
N GLN A 764 4.24 30.42 -20.86
CA GLN A 764 3.79 31.49 -21.76
C GLN A 764 4.95 32.10 -22.58
N GLY A 765 6.16 32.14 -22.01
CA GLY A 765 7.37 32.52 -22.73
C GLY A 765 7.80 31.53 -23.81
N LEU A 766 7.65 30.22 -23.55
CA LEU A 766 7.93 29.15 -24.50
C LEU A 766 6.91 29.13 -25.64
N ASP A 767 5.61 29.23 -25.35
CA ASP A 767 4.54 29.33 -26.35
C ASP A 767 4.79 30.49 -27.33
N ALA A 768 5.22 31.65 -26.80
CA ALA A 768 5.57 32.84 -27.58
C ALA A 768 6.91 32.75 -28.34
N VAL A 769 7.68 31.68 -28.15
CA VAL A 769 8.85 31.30 -28.94
C VAL A 769 8.47 30.25 -29.99
N VAL A 770 7.67 29.24 -29.64
CA VAL A 770 7.14 28.23 -30.56
C VAL A 770 6.34 28.91 -31.69
N ALA A 771 5.38 29.77 -31.36
CA ALA A 771 4.60 30.49 -32.36
C ALA A 771 5.47 31.32 -33.34
N LYS A 772 6.58 31.91 -32.86
CA LYS A 772 7.55 32.61 -33.72
C LYS A 772 8.41 31.65 -34.56
N SER A 773 8.67 30.45 -34.06
CA SER A 773 9.34 29.40 -34.83
C SER A 773 8.46 28.94 -35.99
N ASP A 774 7.15 28.79 -35.76
CA ASP A 774 6.16 28.41 -36.77
C ASP A 774 5.95 29.53 -37.80
N ASP A 775 5.83 30.79 -37.37
CA ASP A 775 5.82 31.96 -38.25
C ASP A 775 7.08 32.00 -39.14
N ASN A 776 8.26 31.77 -38.55
CA ASN A 776 9.52 31.72 -39.31
C ASN A 776 9.57 30.54 -40.29
N ALA A 777 9.06 29.36 -39.91
CA ALA A 777 8.99 28.21 -40.79
C ALA A 777 8.06 28.46 -41.99
N ALA A 778 6.91 29.11 -41.76
CA ALA A 778 5.98 29.53 -42.81
C ALA A 778 6.61 30.57 -43.75
N LEU A 779 7.35 31.55 -43.21
CA LEU A 779 8.11 32.52 -44.01
C LEU A 779 9.21 31.86 -44.86
N ILE A 780 9.97 30.91 -44.29
CA ILE A 780 11.00 30.15 -45.01
C ILE A 780 10.38 29.30 -46.14
N ALA A 781 9.22 28.66 -45.90
CA ALA A 781 8.51 27.91 -46.94
C ALA A 781 8.01 28.82 -48.07
N SER A 782 7.53 30.03 -47.74
CA SER A 782 7.10 31.02 -48.72
C SER A 782 8.27 31.55 -49.57
N GLU A 783 9.39 31.90 -48.94
CA GLU A 783 10.63 32.33 -49.61
C GLU A 783 11.21 31.22 -50.51
N THR A 784 11.19 29.97 -50.03
CA THR A 784 11.64 28.80 -50.81
C THR A 784 10.78 28.61 -52.06
N THR A 785 9.45 28.74 -51.92
CA THR A 785 8.51 28.65 -53.05
C THR A 785 8.71 29.80 -54.05
N ALA A 786 8.95 31.02 -53.56
CA ALA A 786 9.24 32.18 -54.41
C ALA A 786 10.57 32.02 -55.19
N ARG A 787 11.60 31.44 -54.57
CA ARG A 787 12.88 31.14 -55.23
C ARG A 787 12.73 30.08 -56.32
N ILE A 788 12.02 28.99 -56.06
CA ILE A 788 11.75 27.94 -57.07
C ILE A 788 11.03 28.54 -58.28
N ALA A 789 9.98 29.34 -58.07
CA ALA A 789 9.27 30.02 -59.15
C ALA A 789 10.15 31.03 -59.92
N GLY A 790 11.07 31.71 -59.22
CA GLY A 790 12.06 32.60 -59.85
C GLY A 790 13.08 31.85 -60.71
N ASP A 791 13.59 30.71 -60.23
CA ASP A 791 14.53 29.87 -60.97
C ASP A 791 13.88 29.15 -62.15
N GLU A 792 12.61 28.75 -62.05
CA GLU A 792 11.82 28.27 -63.20
C GLU A 792 11.62 29.36 -64.25
N ALA A 793 11.35 30.62 -63.85
CA ALA A 793 11.25 31.74 -64.77
C ALA A 793 12.61 32.04 -65.45
N ASN A 794 13.70 32.08 -64.68
CA ASN A 794 15.06 32.23 -65.20
C ASN A 794 15.41 31.11 -66.21
N ALA A 795 15.01 29.86 -65.93
CA ALA A 795 15.22 28.74 -66.84
C ALA A 795 14.42 28.89 -68.16
N GLN A 796 13.20 29.43 -68.10
CA GLN A 796 12.39 29.73 -69.29
C GLN A 796 12.99 30.88 -70.12
N ASP A 797 13.52 31.92 -69.48
CA ASP A 797 14.23 33.01 -70.18
C ASP A 797 15.55 32.54 -70.81
N ILE A 798 16.30 31.66 -70.13
CA ILE A 798 17.49 31.01 -70.69
C ILE A 798 17.12 30.12 -71.89
N ALA A 799 16.01 29.36 -71.82
CA ALA A 799 15.53 28.56 -72.94
C ALA A 799 15.11 29.43 -74.14
N THR A 800 14.38 30.51 -73.90
CA THR A 800 13.97 31.51 -74.91
C THR A 800 15.18 32.19 -75.55
N THR A 801 16.19 32.52 -74.75
CA THR A 801 17.46 33.10 -75.20
C THR A 801 18.25 32.11 -76.07
N ARG A 802 18.32 30.83 -75.67
CA ARG A 802 18.93 29.76 -76.47
C ARG A 802 18.21 29.54 -77.81
N ALA A 803 16.87 29.56 -77.83
CA ALA A 803 16.09 29.46 -79.06
C ALA A 803 16.35 30.66 -79.99
N THR A 804 16.41 31.87 -79.44
CA THR A 804 16.74 33.10 -80.18
C THR A 804 18.18 33.08 -80.71
N LEU A 805 19.12 32.54 -79.95
CA LEU A 805 20.51 32.35 -80.39
C LEU A 805 20.62 31.31 -81.52
N ALA A 806 19.83 30.23 -81.47
CA ALA A 806 19.77 29.23 -82.54
C ALA A 806 19.17 29.81 -83.83
N ASP A 807 18.09 30.59 -83.75
CA ASP A 807 17.53 31.32 -84.91
C ASP A 807 18.54 32.31 -85.50
N ASN A 808 19.18 33.13 -84.65
CA ASN A 808 20.23 34.04 -85.09
C ASN A 808 21.43 33.31 -85.72
N THR A 809 21.78 32.11 -85.23
CA THR A 809 22.82 31.27 -85.84
C THR A 809 22.41 30.80 -87.23
N GLY A 810 21.19 30.27 -87.39
CA GLY A 810 20.66 29.89 -88.71
C GLY A 810 20.55 31.07 -89.69
N ARG A 811 20.23 32.27 -89.18
CA ARG A 811 20.23 33.52 -89.96
C ARG A 811 21.64 33.98 -90.33
N ILE A 812 22.64 33.82 -89.46
CA ILE A 812 24.06 34.05 -89.78
C ILE A 812 24.50 33.09 -90.89
N THR A 813 24.25 31.78 -90.77
CA THR A 813 24.58 30.81 -91.83
C THR A 813 23.85 31.13 -93.16
N SER A 814 22.63 31.65 -93.10
CA SER A 814 21.90 32.13 -94.29
C SER A 814 22.56 33.36 -94.93
N VAL A 815 23.07 34.29 -94.11
CA VAL A 815 23.84 35.46 -94.57
C VAL A 815 25.20 35.04 -95.14
N GLU A 816 25.90 34.07 -94.53
CA GLU A 816 27.16 33.52 -95.04
C GLU A 816 26.97 32.85 -96.41
N GLN A 817 25.89 32.09 -96.61
CA GLN A 817 25.54 31.51 -97.91
C GLN A 817 25.18 32.59 -98.95
N ALA A 818 24.45 33.64 -98.55
CA ALA A 818 24.17 34.78 -99.42
C ALA A 818 25.44 35.58 -99.76
N GLN A 819 26.39 35.68 -98.83
CA GLN A 819 27.68 36.34 -99.03
C GLN A 819 28.58 35.52 -99.96
N ALA A 820 28.71 34.21 -99.77
CA ALA A 820 29.43 33.33 -100.71
C ALA A 820 28.84 33.36 -102.14
N THR A 821 27.51 33.48 -102.25
CA THR A 821 26.82 33.71 -103.52
C THR A 821 27.16 35.08 -104.12
N THR A 822 27.26 36.11 -103.28
CA THR A 822 27.64 37.48 -103.68
C THR A 822 29.11 37.55 -104.11
N ASP A 823 30.02 36.92 -103.39
CA ASP A 823 31.45 36.85 -103.73
C ASP A 823 31.67 36.11 -105.05
N SER A 824 30.87 35.07 -105.33
CA SER A 824 30.84 34.38 -106.62
C SER A 824 30.38 35.30 -107.76
N ALA A 825 29.40 36.17 -107.52
CA ALA A 825 28.97 37.18 -108.49
C ALA A 825 30.01 38.32 -108.67
N VAL A 826 30.65 38.75 -107.57
CA VAL A 826 31.74 39.75 -107.60
C VAL A 826 32.97 39.20 -108.34
N ALA A 827 33.27 37.91 -108.23
CA ALA A 827 34.32 37.26 -109.02
C ALA A 827 34.02 37.30 -110.54
N ALA A 828 32.77 37.11 -110.94
CA ALA A 828 32.35 37.25 -112.35
C ALA A 828 32.46 38.71 -112.83
N VAL A 829 31.95 39.68 -112.06
CA VAL A 829 32.08 41.12 -112.35
C VAL A 829 33.55 41.55 -112.42
N LYS A 830 34.43 40.95 -111.62
CA LYS A 830 35.88 41.22 -111.65
C LYS A 830 36.54 40.74 -112.96
N GLN A 831 36.04 39.68 -113.60
CA GLN A 831 36.48 39.31 -114.96
C GLN A 831 36.04 40.35 -116.01
N ASP A 832 34.79 40.83 -115.94
CA ASP A 832 34.30 41.91 -116.81
C ASP A 832 35.09 43.21 -116.64
N ILE A 833 35.45 43.57 -115.40
CA ILE A 833 36.28 44.75 -115.10
C ILE A 833 37.70 44.59 -115.68
N VAL A 834 38.30 43.39 -115.62
CA VAL A 834 39.59 43.13 -116.29
C VAL A 834 39.46 43.27 -117.83
N ALA A 835 38.32 42.86 -118.41
CA ALA A 835 38.00 43.10 -119.82
C ALA A 835 37.66 44.58 -120.16
N GLN A 836 37.49 45.45 -119.16
CA GLN A 836 37.34 46.90 -119.33
C GLN A 836 38.63 47.68 -119.03
N ALA A 837 39.50 47.19 -118.15
CA ALA A 837 40.76 47.83 -117.78
C ALA A 837 41.68 48.12 -118.99
N GLY A 838 41.69 47.21 -119.98
CA GLY A 838 42.41 47.40 -121.25
C GLY A 838 41.89 48.53 -122.17
N ARG A 839 40.96 49.38 -121.70
CA ARG A 839 40.38 50.51 -122.44
C ARG A 839 40.52 51.88 -121.75
N ILE A 840 41.13 51.96 -120.56
CA ILE A 840 41.15 53.18 -119.73
C ILE A 840 42.57 53.55 -119.29
N ASP A 841 43.45 53.80 -120.26
CA ASP A 841 44.82 54.32 -120.07
C ASP A 841 44.81 55.86 -120.20
N GLY A 842 43.87 56.54 -119.52
CA GLY A 842 43.28 57.77 -120.11
C GLY A 842 42.91 58.98 -119.24
N HIS A 843 42.57 58.86 -117.95
CA HIS A 843 42.06 60.00 -117.14
C HIS A 843 42.52 59.93 -115.67
N ASP A 844 43.52 60.74 -115.32
CA ASP A 844 44.16 60.79 -113.99
C ASP A 844 44.35 62.25 -113.53
N GLN A 845 43.28 62.93 -113.10
CA GLN A 845 43.36 64.37 -112.80
C GLN A 845 42.25 64.99 -111.90
N SER A 846 41.74 64.32 -110.87
CA SER A 846 40.69 64.91 -109.99
C SER A 846 40.83 64.62 -108.49
N ILE A 847 42.03 64.83 -107.96
CA ILE A 847 42.27 65.07 -106.52
C ILE A 847 41.88 66.53 -106.20
N SER A 848 41.08 66.80 -105.14
CA SER A 848 41.05 68.05 -104.33
C SER A 848 39.69 68.38 -103.64
N HIS A 849 39.02 67.44 -102.96
CA HIS A 849 37.76 67.75 -102.21
C HIS A 849 37.58 66.91 -100.92
N LEU A 850 38.43 67.15 -99.90
CA LEU A 850 38.41 66.40 -98.63
C LEU A 850 38.60 67.31 -97.39
N THR A 851 37.96 68.49 -97.34
CA THR A 851 38.29 69.53 -96.36
C THR A 851 37.11 70.41 -95.90
N THR A 852 35.85 69.92 -95.93
CA THR A 852 34.68 70.80 -95.69
C THR A 852 33.52 70.23 -94.85
N GLU A 853 33.63 69.05 -94.21
CA GLU A 853 32.55 68.51 -93.36
C GLU A 853 32.71 68.80 -91.85
N GLN A 854 33.88 69.29 -91.41
CA GLN A 854 34.28 69.28 -89.99
C GLN A 854 33.64 70.37 -89.10
N GLN A 855 32.73 71.21 -89.62
CA GLN A 855 32.35 72.48 -88.97
C GLN A 855 30.86 72.64 -88.59
N SER A 856 29.97 71.71 -88.95
CA SER A 856 28.50 71.94 -88.83
C SER A 856 27.83 71.43 -87.54
N LEU A 857 28.43 70.51 -86.78
CA LEU A 857 27.73 69.81 -85.69
C LEU A 857 27.72 70.58 -84.34
N ALA A 858 28.53 71.62 -84.19
CA ALA A 858 28.85 72.21 -82.89
C ALA A 858 27.69 72.98 -82.21
N ASN A 859 26.72 73.50 -82.96
CA ASN A 859 25.83 74.58 -82.49
C ASN A 859 24.43 74.13 -82.01
N GLN A 860 24.15 72.83 -81.89
CA GLN A 860 22.87 72.33 -81.31
C GLN A 860 23.00 71.77 -79.89
N GLN A 861 24.21 71.58 -79.36
CA GLN A 861 24.42 70.87 -78.10
C GLN A 861 24.14 71.73 -76.85
N GLU A 862 24.24 73.06 -76.95
CA GLU A 862 24.46 73.95 -75.79
C GLU A 862 23.24 74.19 -74.88
N THR A 863 21.99 74.20 -75.41
CA THR A 863 20.80 74.42 -74.56
C THR A 863 20.30 73.12 -73.91
N THR A 864 20.36 72.01 -74.66
CA THR A 864 20.12 70.67 -74.11
C THR A 864 21.14 70.35 -73.01
N ALA A 865 22.38 70.83 -73.17
CA ALA A 865 23.46 70.59 -72.22
C ALA A 865 23.16 71.04 -70.79
N SER A 866 22.40 72.10 -70.50
CA SER A 866 22.21 72.51 -69.09
C SER A 866 21.33 71.54 -68.29
N ALA A 867 20.22 71.07 -68.84
CA ALA A 867 19.39 70.06 -68.18
C ALA A 867 20.08 68.68 -68.20
N VAL A 868 20.76 68.35 -69.31
CA VAL A 868 21.59 67.14 -69.40
C VAL A 868 22.75 67.18 -68.42
N THR A 869 23.37 68.32 -68.11
CA THR A 869 24.54 68.42 -67.20
C THR A 869 24.22 68.01 -65.77
N GLY A 870 23.00 68.27 -65.27
CA GLY A 870 22.56 67.79 -63.96
C GLY A 870 22.53 66.26 -63.92
N LEU A 871 21.69 65.65 -64.76
CA LEU A 871 21.58 64.19 -64.89
C LEU A 871 22.91 63.55 -65.34
N THR A 872 23.75 64.25 -66.10
CA THR A 872 25.07 63.78 -66.54
C THR A 872 26.11 63.88 -65.43
N SER A 873 25.97 64.76 -64.45
CA SER A 873 26.88 64.76 -63.29
C SER A 873 26.60 63.56 -62.40
N GLU A 874 25.31 63.27 -62.14
CA GLU A 874 24.87 62.12 -61.36
C GLU A 874 25.12 60.79 -62.10
N PHE A 875 24.77 60.73 -63.39
CA PHE A 875 25.11 59.61 -64.27
C PHE A 875 26.62 59.44 -64.43
N ASN A 876 27.43 60.51 -64.54
CA ASN A 876 28.89 60.38 -64.60
C ASN A 876 29.50 59.96 -63.27
N SER A 877 28.89 60.25 -62.12
CA SER A 877 29.34 59.67 -60.84
C SER A 877 29.10 58.17 -60.84
N ASN A 878 27.85 57.74 -61.03
CA ASN A 878 27.51 56.31 -61.06
C ASN A 878 28.25 55.56 -62.18
N LYS A 879 28.48 56.20 -63.33
CA LYS A 879 29.30 55.67 -64.43
C LYS A 879 30.80 55.73 -64.13
N ALA A 880 31.31 56.63 -63.29
CA ALA A 880 32.68 56.59 -62.81
C ALA A 880 32.87 55.43 -61.85
N ASP A 881 31.96 55.19 -60.92
CA ASP A 881 32.01 54.05 -59.99
C ASP A 881 31.85 52.71 -60.71
N VAL A 882 30.92 52.64 -61.68
CA VAL A 882 30.77 51.48 -62.57
C VAL A 882 31.95 51.32 -63.52
N ASN A 883 32.54 52.39 -64.07
CA ASN A 883 33.76 52.29 -64.87
C ASN A 883 35.00 51.93 -64.04
N GLN A 884 35.09 52.37 -62.79
CA GLN A 884 36.16 51.99 -61.86
C GLN A 884 36.02 50.51 -61.48
N SER A 885 34.79 50.03 -61.29
CA SER A 885 34.48 48.62 -61.08
C SER A 885 34.77 47.79 -62.34
N LEU A 886 34.39 48.27 -63.53
CA LEU A 886 34.69 47.64 -64.82
C LEU A 886 36.17 47.73 -65.20
N GLN A 887 36.90 48.75 -64.78
CA GLN A 887 38.36 48.79 -64.93
C GLN A 887 39.05 47.87 -63.92
N THR A 888 38.50 47.71 -62.72
CA THR A 888 39.01 46.72 -61.74
C THR A 888 38.75 45.30 -62.24
N LEU A 889 37.56 45.02 -62.77
CA LEU A 889 37.24 43.77 -63.47
C LEU A 889 38.11 43.60 -64.71
N ALA A 890 38.17 44.55 -65.65
CA ALA A 890 39.01 44.42 -66.84
C ALA A 890 40.51 44.37 -66.54
N THR A 891 40.99 44.89 -65.41
CA THR A 891 42.39 44.73 -64.96
C THR A 891 42.59 43.37 -64.30
N ASN A 892 41.60 42.84 -63.56
CA ASN A 892 41.62 41.46 -63.08
C ASN A 892 41.49 40.44 -64.22
N ASP A 893 40.66 40.71 -65.24
CA ASP A 893 40.51 39.90 -66.45
C ASP A 893 41.74 40.03 -67.34
N ALA A 894 42.39 41.19 -67.41
CA ALA A 894 43.68 41.34 -68.09
C ALA A 894 44.82 40.66 -67.30
N ALA A 895 44.80 40.69 -65.97
CA ALA A 895 45.76 39.98 -65.13
C ALA A 895 45.52 38.46 -65.16
N GLN A 896 44.26 38.01 -65.16
CA GLN A 896 43.89 36.60 -65.36
C GLN A 896 44.14 36.18 -66.80
N ALA A 897 43.96 37.03 -67.82
CA ALA A 897 44.35 36.73 -69.20
C ALA A 897 45.87 36.79 -69.40
N GLN A 898 46.63 37.55 -68.61
CA GLN A 898 48.09 37.48 -68.56
C GLN A 898 48.57 36.27 -67.75
N MET A 899 47.83 35.83 -66.74
CA MET A 899 48.12 34.61 -65.98
C MET A 899 47.67 33.36 -66.73
N ILE A 900 46.64 33.44 -67.58
CA ILE A 900 46.20 32.39 -68.48
C ILE A 900 47.07 32.38 -69.74
N ASN A 901 47.48 33.52 -70.32
CA ASN A 901 48.50 33.51 -71.37
C ASN A 901 49.90 33.21 -70.80
N GLY A 902 50.14 33.41 -69.50
CA GLY A 902 51.33 32.98 -68.78
C GLY A 902 51.32 31.47 -68.60
N LEU A 903 50.30 30.93 -67.93
CA LEU A 903 50.08 29.48 -67.80
C LEU A 903 49.92 28.78 -69.15
N ARG A 904 49.41 29.43 -70.19
CA ARG A 904 49.35 28.89 -71.56
C ARG A 904 50.64 29.11 -72.32
N ALA A 905 51.46 30.12 -72.04
CA ALA A 905 52.85 30.15 -72.52
C ALA A 905 53.64 29.03 -71.83
N ASP A 906 53.53 28.86 -70.52
CA ASP A 906 54.11 27.74 -69.78
C ASP A 906 53.55 26.39 -70.26
N THR A 907 52.27 26.28 -70.65
CA THR A 907 51.69 25.03 -71.17
C THR A 907 52.04 24.81 -72.64
N ASP A 908 52.11 25.86 -73.46
CA ASP A 908 52.52 25.80 -74.87
C ASP A 908 54.04 25.54 -74.95
N ASP A 909 54.86 26.08 -74.03
CA ASP A 909 56.31 25.84 -73.91
C ASP A 909 56.63 24.50 -73.22
N ASN A 910 55.87 24.07 -72.20
CA ASN A 910 56.02 22.70 -71.67
C ASN A 910 55.47 21.67 -72.67
N SER A 911 54.39 21.97 -73.41
CA SER A 911 53.92 21.09 -74.49
C SER A 911 54.88 21.11 -75.67
N ALA A 912 55.50 22.25 -76.01
CA ALA A 912 56.57 22.31 -77.01
C ALA A 912 57.83 21.61 -76.51
N SER A 913 58.17 21.66 -75.23
CA SER A 913 59.28 20.92 -74.63
C SER A 913 58.99 19.42 -74.54
N ILE A 914 57.74 19.00 -74.32
CA ILE A 914 57.32 17.59 -74.34
C ILE A 914 57.19 17.07 -75.77
N THR A 915 56.71 17.89 -76.72
CA THR A 915 56.76 17.59 -78.15
C THR A 915 58.21 17.52 -78.62
N GLU A 916 59.08 18.49 -78.33
CA GLU A 916 60.49 18.47 -78.68
C GLU A 916 61.23 17.32 -77.98
N LEU A 917 60.89 16.97 -76.72
CA LEU A 917 61.47 15.80 -76.06
C LEU A 917 60.95 14.49 -76.66
N SER A 918 59.68 14.40 -77.08
CA SER A 918 59.13 13.20 -77.73
C SER A 918 59.58 13.06 -79.20
N GLU A 919 59.75 14.16 -79.93
CA GLU A 919 60.36 14.21 -81.25
C GLU A 919 61.89 14.03 -81.17
N THR A 920 62.53 14.44 -80.07
CA THR A 920 63.94 14.12 -79.78
C THR A 920 64.10 12.66 -79.38
N VAL A 921 63.16 12.03 -78.65
CA VAL A 921 63.23 10.60 -78.30
C VAL A 921 62.87 9.72 -79.51
N ALA A 922 61.74 9.97 -80.19
CA ALA A 922 61.37 9.26 -81.42
C ALA A 922 62.36 9.56 -82.56
N GLY A 923 62.93 10.77 -82.60
CA GLY A 923 64.01 11.16 -83.49
C GLY A 923 65.35 10.58 -83.09
N HIS A 924 65.62 10.34 -81.81
CA HIS A 924 66.80 9.61 -81.32
C HIS A 924 66.70 8.12 -81.66
N ASP A 925 65.54 7.48 -81.53
CA ASP A 925 65.35 6.10 -81.96
C ASP A 925 65.41 5.96 -83.49
N SER A 926 64.78 6.90 -84.23
CA SER A 926 64.83 6.95 -85.69
C SER A 926 66.23 7.30 -86.23
N SER A 927 66.98 8.15 -85.52
CA SER A 927 68.37 8.46 -85.85
C SER A 927 69.34 7.39 -85.38
N GLN A 928 69.11 6.67 -84.28
CA GLN A 928 69.89 5.47 -83.95
C GLN A 928 69.66 4.37 -84.99
N ALA A 929 68.43 4.15 -85.46
CA ALA A 929 68.13 3.19 -86.52
C ALA A 929 68.80 3.57 -87.87
N SER A 930 68.71 4.83 -88.28
CA SER A 930 69.28 5.31 -89.55
C SER A 930 70.79 5.60 -89.49
N VAL A 931 71.34 5.97 -88.33
CA VAL A 931 72.79 5.95 -88.07
C VAL A 931 73.28 4.51 -88.09
N LYS A 932 72.60 3.53 -87.48
CA LYS A 932 73.01 2.12 -87.58
C LYS A 932 73.06 1.63 -89.03
N GLN A 933 72.04 1.91 -89.84
CA GLN A 933 72.06 1.58 -91.28
C GLN A 933 73.13 2.35 -92.09
N SER A 934 73.31 3.64 -91.84
CA SER A 934 74.30 4.45 -92.59
C SER A 934 75.74 4.21 -92.13
N LEU A 935 75.96 3.86 -90.87
CA LEU A 935 77.25 3.46 -90.30
C LEU A 935 77.62 2.04 -90.73
N GLU A 936 76.67 1.10 -90.86
CA GLU A 936 76.90 -0.20 -91.51
C GLU A 936 77.24 -0.04 -93.01
N ALA A 937 76.64 0.94 -93.70
CA ALA A 937 76.99 1.28 -95.08
C ALA A 937 78.36 1.95 -95.21
N GLN A 938 78.68 2.94 -94.36
CA GLN A 938 79.98 3.62 -94.34
C GLN A 938 81.11 2.69 -93.87
N ALA A 939 80.86 1.80 -92.91
CA ALA A 939 81.83 0.78 -92.50
C ALA A 939 82.14 -0.19 -93.64
N ARG A 940 81.13 -0.64 -94.41
CA ARG A 940 81.36 -1.45 -95.62
C ARG A 940 82.19 -0.73 -96.68
N ALA A 941 82.00 0.58 -96.86
CA ALA A 941 82.81 1.39 -97.77
C ALA A 941 84.26 1.58 -97.26
N GLN A 942 84.43 1.97 -95.99
CA GLN A 942 85.75 2.24 -95.41
C GLN A 942 86.58 0.97 -95.18
N ILE A 943 85.95 -0.18 -94.93
CA ILE A 943 86.65 -1.49 -94.88
C ILE A 943 87.16 -1.89 -96.27
N GLN A 944 86.45 -1.53 -97.35
CA GLN A 944 86.89 -1.79 -98.72
C GLN A 944 88.16 -1.01 -99.09
N ASP A 945 88.32 0.23 -98.62
CA ASP A 945 89.55 1.01 -98.80
C ASP A 945 90.65 0.60 -97.80
N ALA A 946 90.31 0.38 -96.53
CA ALA A 946 91.26 -0.01 -95.48
C ALA A 946 91.88 -1.41 -95.67
N LEU A 947 91.31 -2.24 -96.54
CA LEU A 947 91.91 -3.51 -96.98
C LEU A 947 93.23 -3.34 -97.77
N ASN A 948 93.63 -2.10 -98.12
CA ASN A 948 94.86 -1.80 -98.85
C ASN A 948 95.96 -1.11 -97.99
N GLY A 949 95.83 -1.06 -96.65
CA GLY A 949 96.78 -0.39 -95.74
C GLY A 949 97.32 -1.29 -94.61
N THR A 950 98.56 -1.05 -94.17
CA THR A 950 99.35 -2.01 -93.37
C THR A 950 99.35 -1.81 -91.83
N GLU A 951 99.62 -2.92 -91.14
CA GLU A 951 100.20 -3.07 -89.79
C GLU A 951 99.44 -2.60 -88.53
N GLU A 952 98.58 -1.57 -88.54
CA GLU A 952 97.86 -1.15 -87.31
C GLU A 952 96.83 -2.18 -86.76
N ALA A 953 96.50 -3.21 -87.53
CA ALA A 953 95.35 -4.08 -87.30
C ALA A 953 95.47 -5.05 -86.09
N GLN A 954 96.64 -5.21 -85.47
CA GLN A 954 96.78 -6.10 -84.29
C GLN A 954 96.36 -5.44 -82.98
N GLN A 955 96.74 -4.18 -82.72
CA GLN A 955 96.44 -3.53 -81.44
C GLN A 955 94.93 -3.29 -81.24
N ARG A 956 94.21 -2.90 -82.31
CA ARG A 956 92.75 -2.65 -82.24
C ARG A 956 91.95 -3.88 -81.79
N ARG A 957 92.36 -5.10 -82.13
CA ARG A 957 91.63 -6.34 -81.78
C ARG A 957 91.61 -6.65 -80.27
N GLN A 958 92.66 -6.29 -79.51
CA GLN A 958 92.66 -6.49 -78.05
C GLN A 958 91.76 -5.49 -77.32
N ASN A 959 91.66 -4.25 -77.83
CA ASN A 959 90.77 -3.23 -77.26
C ASN A 959 89.29 -3.55 -77.56
N VAL A 960 88.97 -3.99 -78.79
CA VAL A 960 87.60 -4.40 -79.17
C VAL A 960 87.09 -5.52 -78.27
N ALA A 961 87.90 -6.55 -77.99
CA ALA A 961 87.48 -7.66 -77.14
C ALA A 961 87.04 -7.21 -75.73
N LYS A 962 87.74 -6.24 -75.10
CA LYS A 962 87.33 -5.67 -73.82
C LYS A 962 86.04 -4.85 -73.92
N ILE A 963 85.88 -4.08 -75.00
CA ILE A 963 84.68 -3.28 -75.24
C ILE A 963 83.45 -4.19 -75.41
N THR A 964 83.57 -5.28 -76.18
CA THR A 964 82.48 -6.26 -76.34
C THR A 964 82.03 -6.84 -74.99
N THR A 965 82.95 -7.29 -74.13
CA THR A 965 82.58 -7.82 -72.81
C THR A 965 81.94 -6.76 -71.90
N GLN A 966 82.34 -5.48 -72.00
CA GLN A 966 81.63 -4.41 -71.27
C GLN A 966 80.24 -4.13 -71.85
N GLN A 967 80.06 -4.22 -73.17
CA GLN A 967 78.76 -4.02 -73.82
C GLN A 967 77.78 -5.17 -73.55
N GLU A 968 78.27 -6.41 -73.45
CA GLU A 968 77.48 -7.57 -73.02
C GLU A 968 76.99 -7.40 -71.58
N VAL A 969 77.87 -7.02 -70.64
CA VAL A 969 77.48 -6.71 -69.25
C VAL A 969 76.46 -5.57 -69.18
N GLN A 970 76.64 -4.48 -69.92
CA GLN A 970 75.68 -3.37 -69.92
C GLN A 970 74.32 -3.75 -70.55
N ALA A 971 74.28 -4.67 -71.51
CA ALA A 971 73.04 -5.18 -72.07
C ALA A 971 72.29 -6.09 -71.06
N ASP A 972 73.01 -6.92 -70.31
CA ASP A 972 72.45 -7.74 -69.24
C ASP A 972 71.96 -6.89 -68.06
N GLU A 973 72.70 -5.84 -67.68
CA GLU A 973 72.26 -4.84 -66.69
C GLU A 973 70.99 -4.12 -67.13
N GLN A 974 70.89 -3.70 -68.41
CA GLN A 974 69.66 -3.10 -68.96
C GLN A 974 68.47 -4.08 -68.98
N GLN A 975 68.70 -5.37 -69.28
CA GLN A 975 67.63 -6.38 -69.17
C GLN A 975 67.21 -6.66 -67.73
N ALA A 976 68.14 -6.60 -66.76
CA ALA A 976 67.81 -6.72 -65.35
C ALA A 976 66.95 -5.54 -64.89
N LEU A 977 67.37 -4.30 -65.20
CA LEU A 977 66.63 -3.08 -64.87
C LEU A 977 65.23 -3.04 -65.49
N ALA A 978 65.08 -3.53 -66.74
CA ALA A 978 63.78 -3.62 -67.40
C ALA A 978 62.83 -4.61 -66.70
N ARG A 979 63.34 -5.75 -66.18
CA ARG A 979 62.55 -6.71 -65.40
C ARG A 979 62.14 -6.14 -64.05
N GLU A 980 63.05 -5.42 -63.38
CA GLU A 980 62.79 -4.72 -62.12
C GLU A 980 61.72 -3.63 -62.31
N LEU A 981 61.77 -2.87 -63.41
CA LEU A 981 60.75 -1.89 -63.77
C LEU A 981 59.38 -2.54 -64.02
N THR A 982 59.32 -3.66 -64.76
CA THR A 982 58.08 -4.43 -64.97
C THR A 982 57.52 -5.00 -63.67
N GLN A 983 58.38 -5.42 -62.73
CA GLN A 983 57.96 -5.88 -61.41
C GLN A 983 57.37 -4.72 -60.60
N ILE A 984 58.03 -3.55 -60.56
CA ILE A 984 57.52 -2.34 -59.88
C ILE A 984 56.17 -1.91 -60.48
N GLU A 985 56.01 -1.93 -61.80
CA GLU A 985 54.73 -1.64 -62.45
C GLU A 985 53.63 -2.67 -62.07
N THR A 986 53.98 -3.94 -61.95
CA THR A 986 53.06 -5.00 -61.51
C THR A 986 52.65 -4.82 -60.04
N GLU A 987 53.61 -4.51 -59.16
CA GLU A 987 53.37 -4.26 -57.73
C GLU A 987 52.53 -3.00 -57.52
N PHE A 988 52.80 -1.92 -58.25
CA PHE A 988 52.04 -0.67 -58.18
C PHE A 988 50.59 -0.85 -58.69
N ASN A 989 50.39 -1.54 -59.80
CA ASN A 989 49.04 -1.89 -60.28
C ASN A 989 48.30 -2.81 -59.30
N GLY A 990 49.01 -3.73 -58.62
CA GLY A 990 48.47 -4.53 -57.53
C GLY A 990 48.03 -3.71 -56.31
N GLN A 991 48.83 -2.70 -55.93
CA GLN A 991 48.48 -1.75 -54.86
C GLN A 991 47.28 -0.87 -55.23
N ILE A 992 47.17 -0.42 -56.48
CA ILE A 992 45.98 0.30 -56.97
C ILE A 992 44.73 -0.59 -56.89
N ALA A 993 44.83 -1.86 -57.30
CA ALA A 993 43.73 -2.81 -57.23
C ALA A 993 43.27 -3.07 -55.78
N SER A 994 44.20 -3.28 -54.84
CA SER A 994 43.85 -3.47 -53.42
C SER A 994 43.28 -2.21 -52.77
N THR A 995 43.81 -1.03 -53.13
CA THR A 995 43.30 0.28 -52.65
C THR A 995 41.87 0.52 -53.13
N ASN A 996 41.58 0.24 -54.41
CA ASN A 996 40.22 0.34 -54.96
C ASN A 996 39.24 -0.63 -54.29
N ALA A 997 39.68 -1.86 -53.97
CA ALA A 997 38.86 -2.81 -53.22
C ALA A 997 38.58 -2.33 -51.79
N ALA A 998 39.58 -1.77 -51.10
CA ALA A 998 39.41 -1.19 -49.76
C ALA A 998 38.45 0.01 -49.76
N LEU A 999 38.55 0.91 -50.74
CA LEU A 999 37.65 2.05 -50.91
C LEU A 999 36.20 1.61 -51.19
N GLN A 1000 36.00 0.57 -52.01
CA GLN A 1000 34.67 -0.02 -52.22
C GLN A 1000 34.10 -0.62 -50.92
N GLN A 1001 34.94 -1.32 -50.15
CA GLN A 1001 34.53 -1.89 -48.87
C GLN A 1001 34.15 -0.82 -47.84
N GLU A 1002 34.94 0.26 -47.69
CA GLU A 1002 34.60 1.36 -46.77
C GLU A 1002 33.32 2.09 -47.22
N SER A 1003 33.11 2.29 -48.53
CA SER A 1003 31.87 2.85 -49.06
C SER A 1003 30.65 1.97 -48.74
N LEU A 1004 30.81 0.64 -48.72
CA LEU A 1004 29.75 -0.29 -48.35
C LEU A 1004 29.48 -0.28 -46.84
N THR A 1005 30.54 -0.21 -46.02
CA THR A 1005 30.43 -0.05 -44.56
C THR A 1005 29.70 1.24 -44.21
N ARG A 1006 30.12 2.39 -44.74
CA ARG A 1006 29.48 3.70 -44.52
C ARG A 1006 28.01 3.74 -44.95
N SER A 1007 27.67 3.08 -46.06
CA SER A 1007 26.27 2.93 -46.49
C SER A 1007 25.45 2.13 -45.48
N THR A 1008 26.05 1.11 -44.87
CA THR A 1008 25.40 0.24 -43.87
C THR A 1008 25.23 0.98 -42.53
N GLU A 1009 26.26 1.71 -42.09
CA GLU A 1009 26.21 2.59 -40.92
C GLU A 1009 25.14 3.69 -41.07
N THR A 1010 25.04 4.29 -42.26
CA THR A 1010 24.01 5.31 -42.57
C THR A 1010 22.59 4.72 -42.50
N ALA A 1011 22.40 3.48 -42.98
CA ALA A 1011 21.12 2.79 -42.87
C ALA A 1011 20.76 2.46 -41.40
N ALA A 1012 21.73 1.99 -40.60
CA ALA A 1012 21.53 1.74 -39.18
C ALA A 1012 21.21 3.02 -38.39
N LEU A 1013 21.92 4.13 -38.68
CA LEU A 1013 21.65 5.43 -38.06
C LEU A 1013 20.26 5.99 -38.45
N SER A 1014 19.82 5.76 -39.69
CA SER A 1014 18.46 6.09 -40.13
C SER A 1014 17.40 5.26 -39.39
N GLN A 1015 17.61 3.95 -39.22
CA GLN A 1015 16.73 3.09 -38.41
C GLN A 1015 16.68 3.55 -36.95
N GLN A 1016 17.83 3.89 -36.35
CA GLN A 1016 17.91 4.43 -34.99
C GLN A 1016 17.19 5.78 -34.85
N THR A 1017 17.27 6.64 -35.87
CA THR A 1017 16.55 7.93 -35.92
C THR A 1017 15.03 7.73 -36.00
N ASN A 1018 14.57 6.78 -36.81
CA ASN A 1018 13.14 6.43 -36.91
C ASN A 1018 12.62 5.81 -35.59
N ALA A 1019 13.41 4.94 -34.95
CA ALA A 1019 13.09 4.36 -33.65
C ALA A 1019 13.06 5.42 -32.53
N LEU A 1020 13.94 6.43 -32.59
CA LEU A 1020 13.93 7.57 -31.67
C LEU A 1020 12.68 8.43 -31.88
N SER A 1021 12.30 8.72 -33.12
CA SER A 1021 11.08 9.48 -33.46
C SER A 1021 9.82 8.75 -32.99
N ALA A 1022 9.75 7.43 -33.15
CA ALA A 1022 8.65 6.62 -32.63
C ALA A 1022 8.58 6.64 -31.09
N ARG A 1023 9.74 6.57 -30.40
CA ARG A 1023 9.80 6.71 -28.93
C ARG A 1023 9.40 8.11 -28.46
N MET A 1024 9.72 9.16 -29.20
CA MET A 1024 9.28 10.53 -28.90
C MET A 1024 7.77 10.67 -29.05
N SER A 1025 7.18 10.18 -30.15
CA SER A 1025 5.72 10.24 -30.36
C SER A 1025 4.92 9.43 -29.34
N ASN A 1026 5.46 8.30 -28.86
CA ASN A 1026 4.89 7.58 -27.73
C ASN A 1026 4.99 8.40 -26.43
N ALA A 1027 6.16 9.00 -26.14
CA ALA A 1027 6.35 9.82 -24.94
C ALA A 1027 5.47 11.08 -24.94
N GLU A 1028 5.21 11.69 -26.11
CA GLU A 1028 4.22 12.76 -26.27
C GLU A 1028 2.80 12.27 -25.90
N SER A 1029 2.40 11.08 -26.38
CA SER A 1029 1.11 10.46 -26.00
C SER A 1029 1.02 10.09 -24.51
N ASP A 1030 2.13 9.68 -23.89
CA ASP A 1030 2.19 9.39 -22.45
C ASP A 1030 2.12 10.68 -21.61
N ILE A 1031 2.72 11.78 -22.09
CA ILE A 1031 2.62 13.11 -21.50
C ILE A 1031 1.19 13.65 -21.58
N ASP A 1032 0.53 13.54 -22.75
CA ASP A 1032 -0.88 13.93 -22.91
C ASP A 1032 -1.80 13.13 -21.98
N GLY A 1033 -1.64 11.81 -21.92
CA GLY A 1033 -2.38 10.96 -20.98
C GLY A 1033 -2.13 11.32 -19.50
N THR A 1034 -0.91 11.74 -19.17
CA THR A 1034 -0.55 12.24 -17.83
C THR A 1034 -1.20 13.60 -17.55
N ALA A 1035 -1.29 14.49 -18.54
CA ALA A 1035 -1.94 15.79 -18.41
C ALA A 1035 -3.46 15.68 -18.23
N ASP A 1036 -4.12 14.74 -18.93
CA ASP A 1036 -5.53 14.40 -18.72
C ASP A 1036 -5.77 13.80 -17.33
N ALA A 1037 -4.91 12.87 -16.88
CA ALA A 1037 -4.99 12.29 -15.54
C ALA A 1037 -4.79 13.33 -14.43
N LEU A 1038 -3.83 14.25 -14.59
CA LEU A 1038 -3.59 15.37 -13.69
C LEU A 1038 -4.80 16.31 -13.65
N SER A 1039 -5.42 16.59 -14.80
CA SER A 1039 -6.62 17.42 -14.90
C SER A 1039 -7.83 16.79 -14.20
N ALA A 1040 -8.04 15.48 -14.36
CA ALA A 1040 -9.07 14.73 -13.64
C ALA A 1040 -8.82 14.68 -12.12
N THR A 1041 -7.55 14.54 -11.72
CA THR A 1041 -7.14 14.61 -10.30
C THR A 1041 -7.40 16.00 -9.72
N GLN A 1042 -7.05 17.07 -10.43
CA GLN A 1042 -7.26 18.44 -9.96
C GLN A 1042 -8.76 18.81 -9.89
N ALA A 1043 -9.59 18.31 -10.80
CA ALA A 1043 -11.04 18.41 -10.69
C ALA A 1043 -11.57 17.70 -9.43
N THR A 1044 -11.08 16.49 -9.15
CA THR A 1044 -11.44 15.70 -7.96
C THR A 1044 -11.03 16.41 -6.65
N VAL A 1045 -9.78 16.90 -6.57
CA VAL A 1045 -9.28 17.67 -5.42
C VAL A 1045 -10.08 18.97 -5.22
N THR A 1046 -10.48 19.63 -6.30
CA THR A 1046 -11.36 20.82 -6.25
C THR A 1046 -12.74 20.48 -5.66
N GLN A 1047 -13.33 19.35 -6.06
CA GLN A 1047 -14.61 18.87 -5.53
C GLN A 1047 -14.51 18.47 -4.05
N GLN A 1048 -13.39 17.84 -3.65
CA GLN A 1048 -13.09 17.54 -2.25
C GLN A 1048 -12.94 18.82 -1.42
N GLY A 1049 -12.24 19.84 -1.91
CA GLY A 1049 -12.11 21.15 -1.25
C GLY A 1049 -13.45 21.86 -1.04
N GLN A 1050 -14.35 21.81 -2.04
CA GLN A 1050 -15.73 22.31 -1.90
C GLN A 1050 -16.53 21.52 -0.85
N THR A 1051 -16.33 20.21 -0.78
CA THR A 1051 -16.99 19.32 0.20
C THR A 1051 -16.49 19.57 1.63
N ILE A 1052 -15.18 19.72 1.83
CA ILE A 1052 -14.57 20.10 3.11
C ILE A 1052 -15.07 21.48 3.55
N THR A 1053 -15.24 22.42 2.60
CA THR A 1053 -15.79 23.75 2.89
C THR A 1053 -17.24 23.69 3.39
N SER A 1054 -18.11 22.88 2.76
CA SER A 1054 -19.52 22.75 3.20
C SER A 1054 -19.65 21.97 4.52
N GLN A 1055 -18.77 20.99 4.76
CA GLN A 1055 -18.64 20.34 6.08
C GLN A 1055 -18.20 21.33 7.16
N GLY A 1056 -17.19 22.17 6.89
CA GLY A 1056 -16.75 23.23 7.82
C GLY A 1056 -17.83 24.25 8.15
N GLN A 1057 -18.65 24.65 7.17
CA GLN A 1057 -19.84 25.48 7.40
C GLN A 1057 -20.87 24.77 8.30
N SER A 1058 -21.11 23.48 8.07
CA SER A 1058 -22.04 22.66 8.87
C SER A 1058 -21.56 22.50 10.31
N ILE A 1059 -20.27 22.25 10.51
CA ILE A 1059 -19.62 22.19 11.84
C ILE A 1059 -19.73 23.54 12.55
N SER A 1060 -19.57 24.65 11.82
CA SER A 1060 -19.73 26.01 12.38
C SER A 1060 -21.17 26.28 12.85
N GLN A 1061 -22.18 25.84 12.08
CA GLN A 1061 -23.59 25.92 12.50
C GLN A 1061 -23.90 25.03 13.71
N MET A 1062 -23.30 23.83 13.77
CA MET A 1062 -23.42 22.93 14.92
C MET A 1062 -22.76 23.53 16.18
N SER A 1063 -21.58 24.15 16.05
CA SER A 1063 -20.91 24.87 17.13
C SER A 1063 -21.76 26.04 17.66
N ALA A 1064 -22.33 26.86 16.77
CA ALA A 1064 -23.27 27.92 17.14
C ALA A 1064 -24.51 27.38 17.88
N THR A 1065 -25.02 26.21 17.48
CA THR A 1065 -26.15 25.53 18.13
C THR A 1065 -25.78 25.05 19.54
N ILE A 1066 -24.61 24.44 19.72
CA ILE A 1066 -24.08 23.99 21.02
C ILE A 1066 -23.86 25.17 21.97
N ASN A 1067 -23.33 26.29 21.47
CA ASN A 1067 -23.22 27.54 22.23
C ASN A 1067 -24.60 28.08 22.66
N GLY A 1068 -25.62 27.94 21.80
CA GLY A 1068 -27.01 28.26 22.12
C GLY A 1068 -27.59 27.44 23.28
N VAL A 1069 -27.28 26.14 23.35
CA VAL A 1069 -27.72 25.25 24.45
C VAL A 1069 -27.19 25.73 25.80
N SER A 1070 -25.96 26.24 25.85
CA SER A 1070 -25.38 26.82 27.07
C SER A 1070 -26.16 28.07 27.55
N GLY A 1071 -26.71 28.86 26.62
CA GLY A 1071 -27.61 29.97 26.94
C GLY A 1071 -28.92 29.49 27.59
N VAL A 1072 -29.51 28.43 27.06
CA VAL A 1072 -30.75 27.82 27.60
C VAL A 1072 -30.52 27.26 29.02
N ALA A 1073 -29.37 26.61 29.26
CA ALA A 1073 -29.02 26.11 30.59
C ALA A 1073 -28.91 27.24 31.64
N ASN A 1074 -28.29 28.37 31.27
CA ASN A 1074 -28.15 29.53 32.16
C ASN A 1074 -29.50 30.21 32.47
N ASP A 1075 -30.41 30.31 31.50
CA ASP A 1075 -31.77 30.81 31.72
C ASP A 1075 -32.60 29.85 32.60
N ALA A 1076 -32.49 28.54 32.39
CA ALA A 1076 -33.14 27.53 33.23
C ALA A 1076 -32.64 27.59 34.69
N GLN A 1077 -31.33 27.71 34.91
CA GLN A 1077 -30.75 27.89 36.26
C GLN A 1077 -31.21 29.20 36.91
N SER A 1078 -31.29 30.29 36.14
CA SER A 1078 -31.76 31.59 36.62
C SER A 1078 -33.22 31.53 37.07
N LYS A 1079 -34.08 30.84 36.30
CA LYS A 1079 -35.49 30.58 36.65
C LYS A 1079 -35.63 29.67 37.88
N ALA A 1080 -34.78 28.64 38.02
CA ALA A 1080 -34.74 27.81 39.21
C ALA A 1080 -34.39 28.61 40.48
N ASN A 1081 -33.38 29.48 40.40
CA ASN A 1081 -32.98 30.37 41.50
C ASN A 1081 -34.08 31.37 41.88
N ALA A 1082 -34.79 31.93 40.89
CA ALA A 1082 -35.94 32.82 41.11
C ALA A 1082 -37.10 32.08 41.80
N ASN A 1083 -37.42 30.87 41.35
CA ASN A 1083 -38.47 30.04 41.95
C ASN A 1083 -38.14 29.64 43.40
N ALA A 1084 -36.88 29.28 43.69
CA ALA A 1084 -36.43 29.01 45.06
C ALA A 1084 -36.60 30.23 45.98
N THR A 1085 -36.32 31.44 45.46
CA THR A 1085 -36.50 32.70 46.19
C THR A 1085 -37.99 32.97 46.47
N ALA A 1086 -38.86 32.79 45.47
CA ALA A 1086 -40.32 32.93 45.64
C ALA A 1086 -40.91 31.92 46.63
N LEU A 1087 -40.39 30.69 46.66
CA LEU A 1087 -40.78 29.65 47.62
C LEU A 1087 -40.40 30.04 49.06
N GLN A 1088 -39.21 30.62 49.27
CA GLN A 1088 -38.79 31.12 50.59
C GLN A 1088 -39.70 32.27 51.08
N GLN A 1089 -40.03 33.23 50.21
CA GLN A 1089 -40.97 34.32 50.53
C GLN A 1089 -42.37 33.80 50.87
N THR A 1090 -42.85 32.80 50.13
CA THR A 1090 -44.13 32.12 50.40
C THR A 1090 -44.11 31.43 51.76
N ASN A 1091 -43.04 30.70 52.09
CA ASN A 1091 -42.91 29.99 53.36
C ASN A 1091 -42.80 30.96 54.57
N ALA A 1092 -42.11 32.09 54.40
CA ALA A 1092 -42.09 33.16 55.40
C ALA A 1092 -43.48 33.77 55.62
N THR A 1093 -44.26 33.98 54.56
CA THR A 1093 -45.65 34.49 54.64
C THR A 1093 -46.56 33.49 55.36
N VAL A 1094 -46.48 32.20 55.05
CA VAL A 1094 -47.21 31.13 55.75
C VAL A 1094 -46.84 31.08 57.24
N THR A 1095 -45.55 31.23 57.57
CA THR A 1095 -45.07 31.30 58.96
C THR A 1095 -45.66 32.51 59.70
N GLN A 1096 -45.69 33.68 59.06
CA GLN A 1096 -46.31 34.90 59.61
C GLN A 1096 -47.83 34.74 59.84
N HIS A 1097 -48.53 34.08 58.92
CA HIS A 1097 -49.95 33.75 59.09
C HIS A 1097 -50.17 32.78 60.27
N GLY A 1098 -49.34 31.75 60.43
CA GLY A 1098 -49.39 30.83 61.58
C GLY A 1098 -49.16 31.52 62.93
N ASN A 1099 -48.19 32.43 63.00
CA ASN A 1099 -47.94 33.26 64.18
C ASN A 1099 -49.14 34.19 64.49
N THR A 1100 -49.75 34.78 63.46
CA THR A 1100 -50.93 35.65 63.58
C THR A 1100 -52.14 34.87 64.09
N LEU A 1101 -52.37 33.65 63.57
CA LEU A 1101 -53.46 32.77 64.00
C LEU A 1101 -53.27 32.32 65.45
N THR A 1102 -52.03 32.06 65.87
CA THR A 1102 -51.68 31.72 67.28
C THR A 1102 -51.96 32.90 68.22
N ALA A 1103 -51.64 34.13 67.80
CA ALA A 1103 -51.98 35.34 68.56
C ALA A 1103 -53.50 35.56 68.65
N GLN A 1104 -54.24 35.34 67.56
CA GLN A 1104 -55.71 35.40 67.55
C GLN A 1104 -56.34 34.32 68.45
N ALA A 1105 -55.84 33.09 68.41
CA ALA A 1105 -56.29 32.01 69.32
C ALA A 1105 -56.05 32.37 70.80
N THR A 1106 -54.93 33.04 71.10
CA THR A 1106 -54.62 33.54 72.44
C THR A 1106 -55.60 34.64 72.87
N GLN A 1107 -55.92 35.59 71.98
CA GLN A 1107 -56.93 36.62 72.23
C GLN A 1107 -58.33 36.02 72.41
N ILE A 1108 -58.71 35.03 71.60
CA ILE A 1108 -59.98 34.30 71.75
C ILE A 1108 -60.03 33.61 73.12
N SER A 1109 -58.94 32.97 73.57
CA SER A 1109 -58.86 32.37 74.90
C SER A 1109 -59.03 33.40 76.04
N GLN A 1110 -58.41 34.57 75.92
CA GLN A 1110 -58.58 35.69 76.87
C GLN A 1110 -60.01 36.25 76.87
N ILE A 1111 -60.66 36.33 75.70
CA ILE A 1111 -62.06 36.73 75.56
C ILE A 1111 -62.96 35.65 76.18
N THR A 1112 -62.71 34.35 75.95
CA THR A 1112 -63.46 33.26 76.59
C THR A 1112 -63.34 33.29 78.11
N ALA A 1113 -62.14 33.54 78.64
CA ALA A 1113 -61.94 33.73 80.08
C ALA A 1113 -62.72 34.95 80.62
N SER A 1114 -62.73 36.05 79.87
CA SER A 1114 -63.49 37.26 80.22
C SER A 1114 -65.00 37.03 80.19
N VAL A 1115 -65.52 36.31 79.19
CA VAL A 1115 -66.93 35.93 79.06
C VAL A 1115 -67.35 34.97 80.17
N ASN A 1116 -66.48 34.04 80.59
CA ASN A 1116 -66.72 33.19 81.74
C ASN A 1116 -66.76 34.00 83.05
N GLY A 1117 -65.90 35.01 83.21
CA GLY A 1117 -65.93 35.95 84.33
C GLY A 1117 -67.23 36.77 84.39
N VAL A 1118 -67.62 37.38 83.26
CA VAL A 1118 -68.88 38.12 83.13
C VAL A 1118 -70.10 37.20 83.33
N SER A 1119 -70.00 35.91 82.96
CA SER A 1119 -71.05 34.93 83.24
C SER A 1119 -71.18 34.62 84.74
N ALA A 1120 -70.12 34.75 85.53
CA ALA A 1120 -70.20 34.69 87.00
C ALA A 1120 -70.87 35.95 87.55
N GLU A 1121 -70.46 37.15 87.11
CA GLU A 1121 -71.09 38.42 87.51
C GLU A 1121 -72.60 38.48 87.15
N ILE A 1122 -73.00 37.91 86.00
CA ILE A 1122 -74.41 37.82 85.58
C ILE A 1122 -75.25 36.95 86.54
N ASN A 1123 -74.66 35.95 87.20
CA ASN A 1123 -75.39 35.17 88.21
C ASN A 1123 -75.69 36.01 89.46
N ASP A 1124 -74.79 36.89 89.89
CA ASP A 1124 -75.07 37.86 90.95
C ASP A 1124 -76.11 38.90 90.51
N VAL A 1125 -76.05 39.38 89.26
CA VAL A 1125 -77.07 40.30 88.68
C VAL A 1125 -78.47 39.68 88.68
N SER A 1126 -78.61 38.35 88.54
CA SER A 1126 -79.90 37.65 88.67
C SER A 1126 -80.59 37.91 90.02
N SER A 1127 -79.82 38.10 91.10
CA SER A 1127 -80.38 38.49 92.41
C SER A 1127 -80.85 39.96 92.46
N ILE A 1128 -80.26 40.82 91.63
CA ILE A 1128 -80.55 42.26 91.53
C ILE A 1128 -81.79 42.51 90.64
N VAL A 1129 -82.07 41.65 89.66
CA VAL A 1129 -83.19 41.79 88.71
C VAL A 1129 -84.56 41.92 89.41
N ASN A 1130 -84.79 41.23 90.54
CA ASN A 1130 -86.01 41.37 91.33
C ASN A 1130 -86.22 42.78 91.94
N GLY A 1131 -85.21 43.65 91.93
CA GLY A 1131 -85.29 45.04 92.41
C GLY A 1131 -85.44 46.09 91.31
N ILE A 1132 -85.39 45.72 90.02
CA ILE A 1132 -85.30 46.65 88.89
C ILE A 1132 -86.65 46.86 88.16
N ASP A 1133 -87.68 46.07 88.50
CA ASP A 1133 -89.01 46.03 87.85
C ASP A 1133 -89.89 47.29 88.08
N ASN A 1134 -89.29 48.44 88.36
CA ASN A 1134 -89.96 49.69 88.74
C ASN A 1134 -89.37 50.99 88.13
N GLN A 1135 -88.34 50.93 87.25
CA GLN A 1135 -87.79 52.13 86.57
C GLN A 1135 -87.33 51.93 85.12
N LEU A 1136 -87.76 52.85 84.24
CA LEU A 1136 -87.58 52.88 82.77
C LEU A 1136 -87.67 54.38 82.32
N SER A 1137 -87.21 54.85 81.15
CA SER A 1137 -86.70 54.26 79.89
C SER A 1137 -85.68 55.20 79.18
N ALA A 1138 -85.22 54.79 77.98
CA ALA A 1138 -84.85 55.64 76.83
C ALA A 1138 -83.48 56.37 76.78
N PHE A 1139 -83.06 56.71 75.54
CA PHE A 1139 -81.76 57.25 75.03
C PHE A 1139 -82.05 58.21 73.83
N ARG A 1140 -81.21 59.10 73.25
CA ARG A 1140 -79.92 59.85 73.46
C ARG A 1140 -79.97 61.03 72.40
N THR A 1141 -79.00 61.73 71.79
CA THR A 1141 -77.55 61.64 71.43
C THR A 1141 -76.98 63.05 71.06
N ILE A 1142 -75.67 63.20 70.77
CA ILE A 1142 -75.01 64.48 70.39
C ILE A 1142 -74.11 64.29 69.15
N LYS A 1143 -73.96 65.32 68.29
CA LYS A 1143 -73.06 65.37 67.12
C LYS A 1143 -71.96 66.44 67.24
N ILE A 1144 -70.76 66.13 66.76
CA ILE A 1144 -69.56 66.98 66.77
C ILE A 1144 -69.02 67.15 65.33
N ALA A 1145 -68.49 68.34 65.01
CA ALA A 1145 -67.72 68.64 63.80
C ALA A 1145 -66.40 69.35 64.17
N VAL A 1146 -65.56 69.67 63.18
CA VAL A 1146 -64.22 70.27 63.39
C VAL A 1146 -64.02 71.45 62.44
N ASP A 1147 -63.43 72.54 62.92
CA ASP A 1147 -63.10 73.72 62.11
C ASP A 1147 -61.73 73.62 61.41
N ALA A 1148 -61.43 74.58 60.54
CA ALA A 1148 -60.18 74.66 59.78
C ALA A 1148 -58.92 74.90 60.65
N ASN A 1149 -59.08 75.14 61.96
CA ASN A 1149 -57.99 75.26 62.95
C ASN A 1149 -57.92 74.04 63.88
N GLY A 1150 -58.58 72.93 63.53
CA GLY A 1150 -58.57 71.69 64.29
C GLY A 1150 -59.43 71.71 65.56
N ARG A 1151 -60.26 72.74 65.77
CA ARG A 1151 -61.11 72.84 66.97
C ARG A 1151 -62.41 72.08 66.76
N GLN A 1152 -62.65 71.11 67.64
CA GLN A 1152 -63.91 70.36 67.66
C GLN A 1152 -65.02 71.22 68.28
N TYR A 1153 -66.19 71.25 67.66
CA TYR A 1153 -67.37 71.97 68.14
C TYR A 1153 -68.64 71.13 67.95
N VAL A 1154 -69.65 71.35 68.80
CA VAL A 1154 -70.93 70.64 68.71
C VAL A 1154 -71.70 71.16 67.50
N ALA A 1155 -71.96 70.27 66.54
CA ALA A 1155 -72.70 70.57 65.30
C ALA A 1155 -74.21 70.32 65.43
N GLY A 1156 -74.65 69.70 66.52
CA GLY A 1156 -76.06 69.53 66.86
C GLY A 1156 -76.27 68.64 68.10
N ILE A 1157 -77.34 68.89 68.84
CA ILE A 1157 -77.79 68.10 70.00
C ILE A 1157 -79.21 67.61 69.71
N GLY A 1158 -79.48 66.33 69.97
CA GLY A 1158 -80.83 65.77 69.94
C GLY A 1158 -81.32 65.46 71.36
N LEU A 1159 -82.54 65.88 71.67
CA LEU A 1159 -83.24 65.61 72.94
C LEU A 1159 -84.68 65.20 72.60
N ASP A 1160 -85.26 64.32 73.42
CA ASP A 1160 -86.64 63.84 73.30
C ASP A 1160 -87.44 64.15 74.57
N VAL A 1161 -88.77 64.19 74.48
CA VAL A 1161 -89.69 64.72 75.51
C VAL A 1161 -90.97 63.89 75.60
N SER A 1162 -91.32 63.46 76.81
CA SER A 1162 -92.69 63.09 77.17
C SER A 1162 -92.91 63.18 78.70
N ASN A 1163 -94.12 63.39 79.22
CA ASN A 1163 -95.25 64.21 78.74
C ASN A 1163 -96.15 64.51 79.95
N SER A 1164 -96.47 65.78 80.23
CA SER A 1164 -97.54 66.11 81.18
C SER A 1164 -98.18 67.47 80.89
N THR A 1165 -99.51 67.43 80.80
CA THR A 1165 -100.48 68.43 81.29
C THR A 1165 -99.99 69.88 81.48
N ALA A 1166 -100.40 70.76 80.56
CA ALA A 1166 -100.35 72.22 80.71
C ALA A 1166 -98.96 72.90 80.79
N GLY A 1167 -97.92 72.36 80.15
CA GLY A 1167 -96.75 73.16 79.75
C GLY A 1167 -95.48 72.35 79.46
N MET A 1168 -94.67 72.85 78.53
CA MET A 1168 -93.29 72.37 78.30
C MET A 1168 -92.29 73.49 78.61
N GLN A 1169 -91.21 73.15 79.32
CA GLN A 1169 -89.99 73.94 79.38
C GLN A 1169 -88.79 73.00 79.22
N SER A 1170 -87.86 73.35 78.33
CA SER A 1170 -86.66 72.57 78.05
C SER A 1170 -85.42 73.34 78.52
N ASN A 1171 -84.68 72.80 79.48
CA ASN A 1171 -83.46 73.41 79.99
C ASN A 1171 -82.22 72.77 79.36
N ILE A 1172 -81.32 73.60 78.82
CA ILE A 1172 -79.96 73.21 78.44
C ILE A 1172 -79.04 73.65 79.58
N ILE A 1173 -78.55 72.70 80.37
CA ILE A 1173 -77.62 72.95 81.48
C ILE A 1173 -76.22 72.52 81.02
N LEU A 1174 -75.30 73.47 80.94
CA LEU A 1174 -73.92 73.26 80.53
C LEU A 1174 -72.98 73.56 81.71
N LEU A 1175 -72.29 72.52 82.20
CA LEU A 1175 -71.23 72.65 83.19
C LEU A 1175 -69.88 72.65 82.45
N ALA A 1176 -69.31 73.84 82.24
CA ALA A 1176 -68.05 74.01 81.51
C ALA A 1176 -67.28 75.26 82.00
N ASP A 1177 -65.96 75.16 82.12
CA ASP A 1177 -65.08 76.25 82.58
C ASP A 1177 -65.11 77.50 81.69
N ARG A 1178 -65.49 77.30 80.42
CA ARG A 1178 -65.68 78.33 79.41
C ARG A 1178 -66.80 77.94 78.44
N THR A 1179 -67.86 78.74 78.38
CA THR A 1179 -68.87 78.65 77.31
C THR A 1179 -68.67 79.83 76.36
N SER A 1180 -68.69 79.59 75.05
CA SER A 1180 -68.41 80.62 74.03
C SER A 1180 -69.43 80.54 72.90
N ILE A 1181 -70.15 81.63 72.65
CA ILE A 1181 -71.08 81.77 71.53
C ILE A 1181 -70.42 82.67 70.48
N MET A 1182 -70.23 82.12 69.29
CA MET A 1182 -69.66 82.78 68.12
C MET A 1182 -70.75 82.95 67.06
N THR A 1183 -70.67 84.04 66.28
CA THR A 1183 -71.43 84.21 65.04
C THR A 1183 -70.46 84.28 63.86
N ASN A 1184 -70.89 83.83 62.68
CA ASN A 1184 -70.09 83.89 61.45
C ASN A 1184 -70.86 84.67 60.37
N ALA A 1185 -70.77 86.00 60.44
CA ALA A 1185 -71.24 86.90 59.40
C ALA A 1185 -70.02 87.60 58.80
N GLY A 1186 -69.74 87.37 57.50
CA GLY A 1186 -68.58 87.92 56.81
C GLY A 1186 -67.31 87.04 56.83
N GLY A 1187 -67.40 85.78 57.26
CA GLY A 1187 -66.30 84.80 57.12
C GLY A 1187 -65.24 84.80 58.22
N THR A 1188 -65.36 85.66 59.23
CA THR A 1188 -64.52 85.62 60.45
C THR A 1188 -65.39 85.32 61.67
N PRO A 1189 -65.20 84.17 62.37
CA PRO A 1189 -65.97 83.85 63.56
C PRO A 1189 -65.75 84.88 64.68
N THR A 1190 -66.82 85.60 65.02
CA THR A 1190 -66.79 86.70 65.98
C THR A 1190 -67.50 86.29 67.27
N MET A 1191 -66.81 86.44 68.40
CA MET A 1191 -67.33 86.16 69.74
C MET A 1191 -68.34 87.24 70.15
N ILE A 1192 -69.58 86.84 70.48
CA ILE A 1192 -70.65 87.75 70.93
C ILE A 1192 -70.93 87.63 72.44
N PHE A 1193 -70.76 86.42 72.99
CA PHE A 1193 -70.89 86.14 74.42
C PHE A 1193 -69.91 85.05 74.82
N THR A 1194 -69.20 85.21 75.93
CA THR A 1194 -68.47 84.09 76.55
C THR A 1194 -68.46 84.20 78.06
N THR A 1195 -68.72 83.08 78.73
CA THR A 1195 -68.30 82.89 80.13
C THR A 1195 -66.86 82.38 80.13
N GLN A 1196 -66.04 82.90 81.03
CA GLN A 1196 -64.71 82.33 81.32
C GLN A 1196 -64.51 82.40 82.83
N GLY A 1197 -64.60 81.25 83.50
CA GLY A 1197 -64.78 81.20 84.96
C GLY A 1197 -65.99 82.05 85.40
N ALA A 1198 -65.80 82.85 86.44
CA ALA A 1198 -66.85 83.70 87.03
C ALA A 1198 -67.14 85.03 86.29
N GLN A 1199 -66.65 85.21 85.06
CA GLN A 1199 -66.83 86.45 84.29
C GLN A 1199 -67.62 86.20 83.00
N ALA A 1200 -68.61 87.05 82.74
CA ALA A 1200 -69.33 87.12 81.47
C ALA A 1200 -68.76 88.28 80.63
N ILE A 1201 -68.20 87.95 79.47
CA ILE A 1201 -67.63 88.92 78.53
C ILE A 1201 -68.63 89.09 77.38
N LEU A 1202 -69.14 90.32 77.25
CA LEU A 1202 -70.00 90.78 76.17
C LEU A 1202 -69.16 91.67 75.24
N ASN A 1203 -69.19 91.39 73.93
CA ASN A 1203 -68.41 92.14 72.94
C ASN A 1203 -69.33 92.95 72.03
N SER A 1204 -69.18 94.27 72.03
CA SER A 1204 -69.88 95.19 71.12
C SER A 1204 -71.42 95.06 71.13
N VAL A 1205 -72.00 94.84 72.32
CA VAL A 1205 -73.43 94.59 72.51
C VAL A 1205 -74.17 95.88 72.89
N ILE A 1206 -75.26 96.18 72.20
CA ILE A 1206 -76.21 97.22 72.60
C ILE A 1206 -77.09 96.65 73.72
N ILE A 1207 -77.04 97.26 74.91
CA ILE A 1207 -77.90 96.92 76.05
C ILE A 1207 -78.94 98.04 76.17
N GLY A 1208 -80.23 97.70 76.04
CA GLY A 1208 -81.31 98.70 75.99
C GLY A 1208 -81.50 99.47 77.30
N ASP A 1209 -81.54 98.75 78.42
CA ASP A 1209 -81.58 99.30 79.78
C ASP A 1209 -80.65 98.48 80.69
N ALA A 1210 -79.96 99.13 81.63
CA ALA A 1210 -79.02 98.49 82.54
C ALA A 1210 -79.05 99.10 83.94
N THR A 1211 -79.67 98.39 84.89
CA THR A 1211 -79.60 98.72 86.32
C THR A 1211 -78.46 97.96 86.97
N ILE A 1212 -77.41 98.66 87.41
CA ILE A 1212 -76.22 98.06 88.05
C ILE A 1212 -76.17 98.52 89.52
N ASN A 1213 -76.61 97.67 90.44
CA ASN A 1213 -76.67 98.03 91.88
C ASN A 1213 -75.30 98.37 92.49
N PHE A 1214 -74.22 97.73 92.02
CA PHE A 1214 -72.85 98.02 92.45
C PHE A 1214 -71.87 97.81 91.28
N ALA A 1215 -71.26 98.90 90.79
CA ALA A 1215 -70.23 98.84 89.75
C ALA A 1215 -68.83 98.82 90.36
N LYS A 1216 -68.01 97.81 90.04
CA LYS A 1216 -66.57 97.81 90.32
C LYS A 1216 -65.81 98.29 89.07
N ILE A 1217 -65.35 99.54 89.10
CA ILE A 1217 -64.66 100.19 87.97
C ILE A 1217 -63.24 99.62 87.84
N ALA A 1218 -62.88 99.12 86.65
CA ALA A 1218 -61.61 98.43 86.42
C ALA A 1218 -60.41 99.36 86.23
N ASN A 1219 -60.62 100.58 85.71
CA ASN A 1219 -59.62 101.65 85.61
C ASN A 1219 -60.29 103.02 85.81
N ASP A 1220 -61.27 103.35 84.97
CA ASP A 1220 -61.93 104.65 84.92
C ASP A 1220 -63.34 104.59 84.32
N ILE A 1221 -64.13 105.62 84.62
CA ILE A 1221 -65.26 106.07 83.78
C ILE A 1221 -64.91 107.49 83.34
N GLN A 1222 -64.98 107.75 82.03
CA GLN A 1222 -64.57 109.01 81.44
C GLN A 1222 -65.53 109.45 80.32
N SER A 1223 -65.59 110.75 80.06
CA SER A 1223 -66.30 111.32 78.91
C SER A 1223 -65.72 110.81 77.58
N SER A 1224 -66.57 110.59 76.59
CA SER A 1224 -66.15 110.44 75.19
C SER A 1224 -65.78 111.76 74.51
N VAL A 1225 -66.12 112.90 75.14
CA VAL A 1225 -65.78 114.25 74.68
C VAL A 1225 -64.48 114.71 75.33
N MET A 1226 -63.52 115.13 74.50
CA MET A 1226 -62.18 115.58 74.92
C MET A 1226 -62.12 117.11 75.04
N GLY A 1227 -61.34 117.60 76.01
CA GLY A 1227 -61.02 119.00 76.23
C GLY A 1227 -59.55 119.32 75.95
N ALA A 1228 -58.99 120.28 76.70
CA ALA A 1228 -57.61 120.71 76.53
C ALA A 1228 -56.60 119.54 76.60
N ASN A 1229 -55.54 119.63 75.78
CA ASN A 1229 -54.44 118.66 75.70
C ASN A 1229 -54.88 117.19 75.48
N GLY A 1230 -56.06 116.99 74.86
CA GLY A 1230 -56.56 115.66 74.50
C GLY A 1230 -57.02 114.79 75.68
N GLN A 1231 -57.25 115.40 76.85
CA GLN A 1231 -57.81 114.70 78.01
C GLN A 1231 -59.34 114.68 77.97
N PRO A 1232 -60.01 113.67 78.57
CA PRO A 1232 -61.47 113.69 78.73
C PRO A 1232 -61.94 114.89 79.56
N LEU A 1233 -63.05 115.51 79.17
CA LEU A 1233 -63.67 116.64 79.89
C LEU A 1233 -63.92 116.35 81.38
N TRP A 1234 -64.27 115.10 81.69
CA TRP A 1234 -64.21 114.56 83.05
C TRP A 1234 -63.76 113.10 83.02
N LYS A 1235 -63.07 112.70 84.08
CA LYS A 1235 -62.60 111.33 84.33
C LYS A 1235 -62.64 111.04 85.82
N LEU A 1236 -63.35 109.98 86.21
CA LEU A 1236 -63.32 109.40 87.54
C LEU A 1236 -62.54 108.08 87.48
N ASP A 1237 -61.40 107.99 88.15
CA ASP A 1237 -60.62 106.76 88.22
C ASP A 1237 -61.05 105.84 89.38
N LYS A 1238 -60.63 104.58 89.33
CA LYS A 1238 -60.89 103.57 90.38
C LYS A 1238 -60.21 103.87 91.72
N ASN A 1239 -59.27 104.80 91.76
CA ASN A 1239 -58.57 105.24 92.96
C ASN A 1239 -59.33 106.38 93.68
N GLY A 1240 -60.49 106.78 93.14
CA GLY A 1240 -61.32 107.87 93.67
C GLY A 1240 -60.86 109.25 93.22
N SER A 1241 -59.96 109.37 92.24
CA SER A 1241 -59.56 110.66 91.71
C SER A 1241 -60.52 111.13 90.62
N LEU A 1242 -61.11 112.30 90.83
CA LEU A 1242 -61.90 113.02 89.83
C LEU A 1242 -61.03 114.12 89.22
N THR A 1243 -60.81 114.04 87.91
CA THR A 1243 -60.23 115.15 87.12
C THR A 1243 -61.33 115.76 86.25
N MET A 1244 -61.41 117.08 86.25
CA MET A 1244 -62.26 117.86 85.35
C MET A 1244 -61.40 118.88 84.62
N VAL A 1245 -61.48 118.90 83.29
CA VAL A 1245 -60.65 119.73 82.40
C VAL A 1245 -61.55 120.72 81.68
N GLY A 1246 -61.12 121.98 81.56
CA GLY A 1246 -61.86 122.97 80.80
C GLY A 1246 -61.98 122.60 79.30
N PRO A 1247 -63.07 123.04 78.64
CA PRO A 1247 -63.33 122.68 77.24
C PRO A 1247 -62.33 123.30 76.24
N ASN A 1248 -61.67 124.42 76.57
CA ASN A 1248 -60.78 125.14 75.65
C ASN A 1248 -59.30 125.03 76.04
N SER A 1249 -58.41 125.16 75.06
CA SER A 1249 -56.97 125.26 75.31
C SER A 1249 -56.65 126.56 76.05
N GLY A 1250 -56.04 126.46 77.24
CA GLY A 1250 -55.82 127.59 78.14
C GLY A 1250 -56.88 127.77 79.24
N ASP A 1251 -57.91 126.92 79.30
CA ASP A 1251 -58.74 126.81 80.50
C ASP A 1251 -58.00 126.05 81.61
N GLY A 1252 -58.33 126.37 82.87
CA GLY A 1252 -57.81 125.66 84.05
C GLY A 1252 -58.37 124.24 84.21
N TYR A 1253 -57.82 123.51 85.18
CA TYR A 1253 -58.28 122.16 85.53
C TYR A 1253 -58.39 121.95 87.05
N LEU A 1254 -59.28 121.05 87.43
CA LEU A 1254 -59.57 120.68 88.82
C LEU A 1254 -59.25 119.20 89.02
N THR A 1255 -58.49 118.89 90.06
CA THR A 1255 -58.25 117.52 90.52
C THR A 1255 -58.72 117.34 91.96
N ILE A 1256 -59.52 116.31 92.20
CA ILE A 1256 -59.81 115.79 93.53
C ILE A 1256 -59.07 114.45 93.65
N ASN A 1257 -58.37 114.24 94.76
CA ASN A 1257 -57.93 112.92 95.22
C ASN A 1257 -58.28 112.77 96.71
N GLY A 1258 -58.04 111.58 97.27
CA GLY A 1258 -58.45 111.26 98.64
C GLY A 1258 -57.89 112.17 99.75
N ASN A 1259 -56.83 112.94 99.48
CA ASN A 1259 -56.19 113.82 100.47
C ASN A 1259 -56.37 115.31 100.14
N LEU A 1260 -56.47 115.68 98.85
CA LEU A 1260 -56.44 117.06 98.37
C LEU A 1260 -57.42 117.31 97.22
N LEU A 1261 -58.16 118.41 97.30
CA LEU A 1261 -58.73 119.10 96.14
C LEU A 1261 -57.77 120.22 95.72
N GLN A 1262 -57.46 120.28 94.42
CA GLN A 1262 -56.57 121.26 93.83
C GLN A 1262 -57.22 121.88 92.58
N VAL A 1263 -57.08 123.20 92.43
CA VAL A 1263 -57.52 123.95 91.25
C VAL A 1263 -56.32 124.66 90.66
N PHE A 1264 -56.10 124.47 89.36
CA PHE A 1264 -55.01 125.05 88.59
C PHE A 1264 -55.54 125.99 87.52
N ASP A 1265 -54.83 127.07 87.23
CA ASP A 1265 -55.15 127.96 86.11
C ASP A 1265 -54.68 127.39 84.76
N GLY A 1266 -54.97 128.14 83.69
CA GLY A 1266 -54.59 127.78 82.31
C GLY A 1266 -53.08 127.71 82.04
N THR A 1267 -52.24 128.13 82.99
CA THR A 1267 -50.77 128.02 82.94
C THR A 1267 -50.25 126.86 83.79
N GLY A 1268 -51.13 126.14 84.49
CA GLY A 1268 -50.77 125.10 85.45
C GLY A 1268 -50.36 125.63 86.83
N PHE A 1269 -50.64 126.90 87.14
CA PHE A 1269 -50.36 127.45 88.47
C PHE A 1269 -51.48 127.09 89.45
N LEU A 1270 -51.11 126.60 90.65
CA LEU A 1270 -52.06 126.18 91.67
C LEU A 1270 -52.73 127.42 92.31
N ILE A 1271 -54.01 127.63 92.01
CA ILE A 1271 -54.81 128.78 92.52
C ILE A 1271 -55.41 128.48 93.89
N ALA A 1272 -55.82 127.23 94.13
CA ALA A 1272 -56.45 126.81 95.39
C ALA A 1272 -56.12 125.35 95.75
N ARG A 1273 -55.98 125.09 97.05
CA ARG A 1273 -55.77 123.75 97.62
C ARG A 1273 -56.56 123.60 98.92
N PHE A 1274 -57.31 122.52 99.05
CA PHE A 1274 -58.05 122.14 100.26
C PHE A 1274 -57.77 120.69 100.61
N GLY A 1275 -57.69 120.36 101.90
CA GLY A 1275 -57.44 118.99 102.39
C GLY A 1275 -56.60 118.98 103.66
N ILE A 1276 -56.04 117.81 104.01
CA ILE A 1276 -55.06 117.70 105.10
C ILE A 1276 -53.65 117.76 104.50
N TRP A 1277 -52.84 118.70 104.98
CA TRP A 1277 -51.42 118.82 104.63
C TRP A 1277 -50.55 118.80 105.88
N SER A 1278 -49.32 118.32 105.71
CA SER A 1278 -48.19 118.48 106.63
C SER A 1278 -47.22 119.50 106.06
#